data_AF-A0A4R2JH42-F1
#
_entry.id   AF-A0A4R2JH42-F1
#
_cell.length_a   1.000
_cell.length_b   1.000
_cell.length_c   1.000
_cell.angle_alpha   90.00
_cell.angle_beta   90.00
_cell.angle_gamma   90.00
#
_symmetry.space_group_name_H-M   'P 1'
#
loop_
_entity.id
_entity.type
_entity.pdbx_description
1 polymer ?
#
loop_
_entity_poly.entity_id
_entity_poly.type
_entity_poly.pdbx_seq_one_letter_code
_entity_poly.pdbx_strand_id
1 'polypeptide(L)'
;MRSAAAALIAVGAMPTTPVSAMARRLWVLGCVFALAAGLPVTAAAAPAPPPATVTSVPGTELAAGWRTSTDRVVTTDGDATGLHVLAADRRTGYTWRTVASLGVPGSDVDQWIGNSCVTTSGRRAVVVYAPRQAANSEDGFHSGGVAAIIDLDTGAVTTLADGVSLAYYNPGCGVGEQAVLTQNLMRGNLYVSRLITVDATTATVTARVDVAGQITSAIPTASGVVAAQGDSLVAIGGSGRPVVLADQDAVPFRLGIDRDGAINYEVQTGDTVGLHRFAGTVDHVVGSAPARSVRLHTVAGTTYLTGPQATQVKVPSTWRTVAAAVDAEPSTDGLAVVTSATSGTEEAGDVHMTGASLDAQPIGVGLTVLDSGKRYAFTVQPGAATPAAVPPGNDTTDPDRVCAIPRNDPKIQSLQPTTQMAEWAADLAVQGALTESRPAGWNGSNLPAYTPQGLFPSHPLVGGGQVPAQIMLGVLAQESNMWQASPHVTDGESGNFEQGGFYGSGGVVFDNVDCGYGAAQVTTGMRKGETVYTQTQQIALTVDYAANVAAGLQVLQDKWNQLKQLGIVVNNGDPQYLENWWYALWAYNSGYHKLNDRTDPFSKSDAYGLGWSNNVANEDLAPDRGGFLDGTTTCLPKYQDPNGRCNDAKHPADWSYPERIIGFARHSLVRYDYVNGNYHDSFTTATWSQAPQLPPVGTFCQPAANQCDMTKIHKPGNFPSDHGSHCQRDDLACYWHTSATWQPNPATLGTQVLRYLPGAPEPAATHFYNPVCATAPLPSNALIVDDVPADVRTQNGCAKSWTNRGSLTFTFPADSTNHYPAKIDFHQLDTGFGGHFWFSHVWPAGEVTHRVTGTWTLNQQLNSWARVLVYVPDHGAETPQAAYTVGGTDSNTPPMRTVVEGNYLDAQRKPQPGSWHSLGAFHFTGTPSVTLSNIIPKSTGIEPGAMDIAWDAVAFQPLPGKPANQIVVLGDSYTGGEGAGDYDRASNHIASDGGVFDACHRSSHAWSRQASLPDSGSTIGARADALDPSLDYHITACSHSTTVGVGDTTGTGENNEGAQFDQGYLDANTTLVTLTIGGNDARFSELIEFCAKNSCPDAVMGSDPQDLAHYEPQLIRGYVVQQVSSVLTEIHNRAPNAKIVLMGYPVLMVSGEAPHETCTSIYGAKAIAWFADMAHEIDRDYEAMVASLRQQGQPVTYLSSLAAFQGKAACGPAPQINGLTLDRTHAEIPPFPLSQQSFHPMVEGAATYAGLLTDALKKGLP
;
A
#
# COMPACT_ATOMS: atom_id res chain seq x y z
N MET A 1 -51.57 -4.73 59.72
CA MET A 1 -51.64 -4.77 61.21
C MET A 1 -50.22 -4.74 61.75
N ARG A 2 -49.96 -4.00 62.86
CA ARG A 2 -48.89 -4.15 63.89
C ARG A 2 -47.55 -4.84 63.49
N SER A 3 -46.34 -4.30 63.76
CA SER A 3 -45.88 -3.13 64.55
C SER A 3 -44.37 -2.88 64.23
N ALA A 4 -43.91 -1.63 64.01
CA ALA A 4 -43.15 -0.74 64.95
C ALA A 4 -41.60 -0.95 64.93
N ALA A 5 -40.70 0.03 65.12
CA ALA A 5 -40.74 1.49 65.34
C ALA A 5 -39.38 2.14 64.89
N ALA A 6 -39.33 3.37 64.34
CA ALA A 6 -38.91 4.67 64.96
C ALA A 6 -37.40 4.79 65.38
N ALA A 7 -36.69 5.94 65.40
CA ALA A 7 -36.87 7.36 64.99
C ALA A 7 -35.46 8.06 65.03
N LEU A 8 -35.01 8.83 64.02
CA LEU A 8 -35.05 10.31 63.83
C LEU A 8 -33.91 11.16 64.50
N ILE A 9 -33.44 12.21 63.78
CA ILE A 9 -32.67 13.44 64.20
C ILE A 9 -31.11 13.44 64.20
N ALA A 10 -30.54 13.82 63.04
CA ALA A 10 -29.74 15.03 62.69
C ALA A 10 -28.58 15.66 63.55
N VAL A 11 -27.71 16.37 62.80
CA VAL A 11 -26.64 17.37 63.16
C VAL A 11 -25.30 16.79 63.63
N GLY A 12 -24.12 17.15 63.09
CA GLY A 12 -23.78 18.04 61.97
C GLY A 12 -22.26 18.34 61.84
N ALA A 13 -21.90 19.30 60.97
CA ALA A 13 -20.60 20.01 60.82
C ALA A 13 -19.40 19.36 60.05
N MET A 14 -19.13 19.95 58.87
CA MET A 14 -17.80 20.18 58.23
C MET A 14 -17.00 21.27 59.03
N PRO A 15 -15.70 21.65 58.76
CA PRO A 15 -15.03 21.69 57.44
C PRO A 15 -13.46 21.60 57.36
N THR A 16 -12.92 21.96 56.18
CA THR A 16 -11.57 22.51 55.84
C THR A 16 -10.29 21.64 55.83
N THR A 17 -9.84 21.27 54.62
CA THR A 17 -8.59 21.70 53.88
C THR A 17 -7.37 22.31 54.63
N PRO A 18 -6.14 22.41 54.04
CA PRO A 18 -5.52 21.77 52.84
C PRO A 18 -4.03 21.33 53.06
N VAL A 19 -3.22 21.23 51.97
CA VAL A 19 -1.73 21.44 51.86
C VAL A 19 -0.84 20.24 51.47
N SER A 20 -0.69 20.08 50.15
CA SER A 20 0.55 19.89 49.34
C SER A 20 1.69 18.89 49.65
N ALA A 21 2.03 18.14 48.58
CA ALA A 21 3.38 17.98 47.98
C ALA A 21 4.43 16.98 48.52
N MET A 22 4.96 16.21 47.55
CA MET A 22 6.31 15.63 47.43
C MET A 22 6.92 14.83 48.61
N ALA A 23 7.13 13.52 48.39
CA ALA A 23 8.48 13.00 48.04
C ALA A 23 8.46 11.51 47.67
N ARG A 24 9.31 11.12 46.70
CA ARG A 24 9.63 9.71 46.37
C ARG A 24 10.51 9.08 47.46
N ARG A 25 10.36 7.77 47.75
CA ARG A 25 11.37 6.70 47.48
C ARG A 25 11.08 5.36 48.19
N LEU A 26 11.30 4.27 47.44
CA LEU A 26 11.79 2.91 47.81
C LEU A 26 11.16 2.18 49.03
N TRP A 27 10.46 1.05 48.89
CA TRP A 27 10.86 -0.33 48.44
C TRP A 27 11.12 -1.30 49.62
N VAL A 28 10.66 -2.56 49.44
CA VAL A 28 10.99 -3.84 50.14
C VAL A 28 10.15 -4.31 51.36
N LEU A 29 9.26 -5.29 51.05
CA LEU A 29 8.90 -6.57 51.72
C LEU A 29 8.74 -6.70 53.25
N GLY A 30 7.71 -7.45 53.68
CA GLY A 30 7.55 -7.85 55.09
C GLY A 30 6.43 -8.81 55.54
N CYS A 31 6.01 -9.80 54.74
CA CYS A 31 5.34 -11.06 55.16
C CYS A 31 3.99 -11.11 55.94
N VAL A 32 3.06 -11.87 55.32
CA VAL A 32 2.12 -12.86 55.91
C VAL A 32 0.88 -12.38 56.67
N PHE A 33 -0.27 -12.54 55.99
CA PHE A 33 -1.61 -12.69 56.56
C PHE A 33 -2.06 -14.16 56.50
N ALA A 34 -2.80 -14.60 57.51
CA ALA A 34 -3.76 -15.72 57.50
C ALA A 34 -4.85 -15.40 58.56
N LEU A 35 -6.11 -15.82 58.48
CA LEU A 35 -6.77 -16.90 57.71
C LEU A 35 -8.31 -16.62 57.66
N ALA A 36 -9.06 -17.43 56.91
CA ALA A 36 -10.53 -17.44 56.68
C ALA A 36 -11.06 -16.40 55.66
N ALA A 37 -11.50 -16.74 54.42
CA ALA A 37 -12.41 -17.79 53.90
C ALA A 37 -13.91 -17.52 54.16
N GLY A 38 -14.81 -17.54 53.17
CA GLY A 38 -14.60 -17.66 51.72
C GLY A 38 -15.90 -17.82 50.92
N LEU A 39 -15.86 -17.45 49.63
CA LEU A 39 -16.75 -17.88 48.54
C LEU A 39 -15.89 -17.98 47.26
N PRO A 40 -16.18 -18.89 46.31
CA PRO A 40 -15.30 -19.13 45.18
C PRO A 40 -15.46 -18.03 44.11
N VAL A 41 -14.50 -17.12 44.06
CA VAL A 41 -14.20 -16.42 42.80
C VAL A 41 -13.55 -17.46 41.89
N THR A 42 -14.18 -17.77 40.76
CA THR A 42 -13.51 -18.48 39.66
C THR A 42 -12.36 -17.60 39.19
N ALA A 43 -11.13 -18.00 39.54
CA ALA A 43 -9.94 -17.31 39.06
C ALA A 43 -9.97 -17.28 37.53
N ALA A 44 -9.81 -16.09 36.95
CA ALA A 44 -9.52 -15.97 35.53
C ALA A 44 -8.30 -16.84 35.22
N ALA A 45 -8.41 -17.69 34.20
CA ALA A 45 -7.29 -18.53 33.78
C ALA A 45 -6.10 -17.61 33.43
N ALA A 46 -4.88 -18.01 33.84
CA ALA A 46 -3.68 -17.32 33.40
C ALA A 46 -3.66 -17.28 31.86
N PRO A 47 -3.24 -16.15 31.24
CA PRO A 47 -3.22 -16.05 29.79
C PRO A 47 -2.41 -17.20 29.19
N ALA A 48 -2.97 -17.86 28.18
CA ALA A 48 -2.30 -18.94 27.49
C ALA A 48 -0.98 -18.42 26.86
N PRO A 49 0.09 -19.23 26.83
CA PRO A 49 1.33 -18.82 26.17
C PRO A 49 1.05 -18.49 24.69
N PRO A 50 1.75 -17.49 24.11
CA PRO A 50 1.55 -17.12 22.72
C PRO A 50 1.84 -18.33 21.81
N PRO A 51 1.07 -18.51 20.71
CA PRO A 51 1.28 -19.60 19.77
C PRO A 51 2.64 -19.45 19.08
N ALA A 52 3.22 -20.58 18.68
CA ALA A 52 4.45 -20.58 17.90
C ALA A 52 4.20 -20.00 16.49
N THR A 53 5.02 -19.03 16.08
CA THR A 53 5.12 -18.65 14.66
C THR A 53 5.79 -19.79 13.90
N VAL A 54 5.16 -20.30 12.84
CA VAL A 54 5.64 -21.44 12.05
C VAL A 54 5.37 -21.23 10.56
N THR A 55 6.14 -21.89 9.69
CA THR A 55 5.89 -21.95 8.23
C THR A 55 4.98 -23.13 7.82
N SER A 56 4.82 -24.10 8.71
CA SER A 56 3.87 -25.22 8.62
C SER A 56 3.61 -25.80 10.01
N VAL A 57 2.41 -26.32 10.23
CA VAL A 57 2.09 -27.15 11.39
C VAL A 57 2.92 -28.43 11.33
N PRO A 58 3.71 -28.78 12.38
CA PRO A 58 4.49 -30.00 12.40
C PRO A 58 3.61 -31.23 12.18
N GLY A 59 3.99 -32.11 11.25
CA GLY A 59 3.20 -33.29 10.87
C GLY A 59 2.99 -34.34 11.97
N THR A 60 3.60 -34.16 13.14
CA THR A 60 3.35 -34.93 14.38
C THR A 60 2.15 -34.39 15.19
N GLU A 61 1.71 -33.18 14.90
CA GLU A 61 0.60 -32.46 15.56
C GLU A 61 -0.71 -32.50 14.73
N LEU A 62 -0.68 -33.27 13.64
CA LEU A 62 -1.78 -33.53 12.73
C LEU A 62 -2.13 -35.01 12.76
N ALA A 63 -3.42 -35.34 12.83
CA ALA A 63 -3.91 -36.71 12.81
C ALA A 63 -3.46 -37.50 11.58
N ALA A 64 -3.42 -38.83 11.73
CA ALA A 64 -3.02 -39.75 10.67
C ALA A 64 -3.86 -39.54 9.39
N GLY A 65 -3.19 -39.52 8.22
CA GLY A 65 -3.82 -39.24 6.93
C GLY A 65 -3.76 -37.78 6.48
N TRP A 66 -3.19 -36.86 7.26
CA TRP A 66 -3.11 -35.43 6.89
C TRP A 66 -2.50 -35.18 5.50
N ARG A 67 -1.45 -35.93 5.11
CA ARG A 67 -0.78 -35.82 3.79
C ARG A 67 -1.67 -36.13 2.58
N THR A 68 -2.83 -36.75 2.78
CA THR A 68 -3.82 -37.06 1.74
C THR A 68 -5.13 -36.30 1.95
N SER A 69 -5.15 -35.31 2.85
CA SER A 69 -6.34 -34.53 3.16
C SER A 69 -6.61 -33.47 2.08
N THR A 70 -7.88 -33.32 1.74
CA THR A 70 -8.44 -32.25 0.89
C THR A 70 -8.72 -30.96 1.65
N ASP A 71 -8.63 -31.00 2.98
CA ASP A 71 -8.98 -29.90 3.87
C ASP A 71 -8.12 -28.66 3.56
N ARG A 72 -8.81 -27.56 3.27
CA ARG A 72 -8.26 -26.27 2.89
C ARG A 72 -8.84 -25.18 3.77
N VAL A 73 -8.00 -24.23 4.13
CA VAL A 73 -8.39 -22.97 4.74
C VAL A 73 -8.30 -21.89 3.67
N VAL A 74 -9.27 -20.98 3.63
CA VAL A 74 -9.24 -19.75 2.82
C VAL A 74 -9.62 -18.60 3.73
N THR A 75 -8.95 -17.47 3.59
CA THR A 75 -9.28 -16.21 4.27
C THR A 75 -8.92 -15.04 3.34
N THR A 76 -9.40 -13.85 3.66
CA THR A 76 -9.00 -12.62 2.96
C THR A 76 -8.48 -11.60 3.95
N ASP A 77 -7.67 -10.65 3.50
CA ASP A 77 -7.33 -9.42 4.21
C ASP A 77 -6.88 -8.37 3.19
N GLY A 78 -6.86 -7.08 3.52
CA GLY A 78 -6.60 -6.06 2.51
C GLY A 78 -5.99 -4.76 3.04
N ASP A 79 -5.15 -4.18 2.20
CA ASP A 79 -4.41 -2.93 2.39
C ASP A 79 -4.59 -2.01 1.17
N ALA A 80 -3.74 -1.00 0.97
CA ALA A 80 -3.79 -0.10 -0.18
C ALA A 80 -3.57 -0.80 -1.55
N THR A 81 -2.80 -1.89 -1.57
CA THR A 81 -2.33 -2.58 -2.78
C THR A 81 -3.36 -3.57 -3.34
N GLY A 82 -4.21 -4.15 -2.49
CA GLY A 82 -5.28 -5.05 -2.91
C GLY A 82 -6.06 -5.71 -1.77
N LEU A 83 -7.12 -6.43 -2.12
CA LEU A 83 -7.72 -7.46 -1.26
C LEU A 83 -7.05 -8.79 -1.55
N HIS A 84 -6.26 -9.28 -0.61
CA HIS A 84 -5.46 -10.49 -0.74
C HIS A 84 -6.26 -11.71 -0.31
N VAL A 85 -6.30 -12.72 -1.17
CA VAL A 85 -6.97 -13.99 -0.92
C VAL A 85 -5.93 -15.02 -0.57
N LEU A 86 -5.92 -15.49 0.67
CA LEU A 86 -4.93 -16.42 1.20
C LEU A 86 -5.51 -17.82 1.35
N ALA A 87 -4.69 -18.85 1.14
CA ALA A 87 -5.11 -20.24 1.40
C ALA A 87 -3.99 -21.12 1.95
N ALA A 88 -4.39 -22.16 2.69
CA ALA A 88 -3.49 -23.17 3.23
C ALA A 88 -4.11 -24.57 3.17
N ASP A 89 -3.35 -25.56 2.69
CA ASP A 89 -3.82 -26.96 2.59
C ASP A 89 -3.33 -27.80 3.77
N ARG A 90 -4.20 -28.60 4.38
CA ARG A 90 -3.80 -29.54 5.44
C ARG A 90 -2.71 -30.52 4.99
N ARG A 91 -2.71 -30.93 3.70
CA ARG A 91 -1.71 -31.84 3.12
C ARG A 91 -0.27 -31.30 3.07
N THR A 92 -0.08 -29.98 3.17
CA THR A 92 1.24 -29.33 3.30
C THR A 92 1.60 -29.06 4.77
N GLY A 93 0.68 -29.33 5.70
CA GLY A 93 0.77 -28.88 7.08
C GLY A 93 0.21 -27.47 7.28
N TYR A 94 -0.76 -27.05 6.47
CA TYR A 94 -1.26 -25.67 6.42
C TYR A 94 -0.14 -24.64 6.17
N THR A 95 0.76 -24.93 5.22
CA THR A 95 1.61 -23.86 4.67
C THR A 95 0.73 -22.89 3.89
N TRP A 96 0.69 -21.65 4.36
CA TRP A 96 -0.05 -20.56 3.75
C TRP A 96 0.65 -20.04 2.49
N ARG A 97 -0.17 -19.52 1.57
CA ARG A 97 0.25 -18.75 0.40
C ARG A 97 -0.83 -17.75 0.04
N THR A 98 -0.43 -16.69 -0.64
CA THR A 98 -1.33 -15.85 -1.42
C THR A 98 -1.81 -16.65 -2.63
N VAL A 99 -3.11 -16.64 -2.86
CA VAL A 99 -3.77 -17.26 -4.01
C VAL A 99 -3.87 -16.26 -5.15
N ALA A 100 -4.33 -15.06 -4.83
CA ALA A 100 -4.46 -13.91 -5.71
C ALA A 100 -4.59 -12.65 -4.85
N SER A 101 -4.30 -11.49 -5.42
CA SER A 101 -4.70 -10.19 -4.88
C SER A 101 -5.66 -9.53 -5.85
N LEU A 102 -6.67 -8.87 -5.30
CA LEU A 102 -7.75 -8.25 -6.06
C LEU A 102 -7.70 -6.74 -5.86
N GLY A 103 -7.29 -6.02 -6.89
CA GLY A 103 -7.41 -4.57 -6.97
C GLY A 103 -8.13 -4.15 -8.24
N VAL A 104 -8.34 -2.86 -8.38
CA VAL A 104 -8.48 -2.19 -9.68
C VAL A 104 -7.15 -1.45 -9.87
N PRO A 105 -6.25 -1.86 -10.77
CA PRO A 105 -4.91 -1.27 -10.81
C PRO A 105 -4.93 0.19 -11.28
N GLY A 106 -3.97 0.99 -10.79
CA GLY A 106 -4.00 2.46 -10.92
C GLY A 106 -5.10 3.12 -10.09
N SER A 107 -5.62 2.45 -9.06
CA SER A 107 -6.57 3.02 -8.11
C SER A 107 -5.87 3.26 -6.77
N ASP A 108 -5.59 4.53 -6.47
CA ASP A 108 -5.17 4.93 -5.12
C ASP A 108 -6.34 4.72 -4.16
N VAL A 109 -6.12 3.91 -3.13
CA VAL A 109 -7.04 3.70 -2.01
C VAL A 109 -6.24 3.56 -0.73
N ASP A 110 -6.84 3.91 0.39
CA ASP A 110 -6.26 3.67 1.72
C ASP A 110 -6.28 2.18 2.08
N GLN A 111 -7.37 1.48 1.71
CA GLN A 111 -7.57 0.08 1.99
C GLN A 111 -8.60 -0.55 1.03
N TRP A 112 -8.32 -1.76 0.54
CA TRP A 112 -9.29 -2.64 -0.08
C TRP A 112 -10.00 -3.51 0.97
N ILE A 113 -11.33 -3.55 0.90
CA ILE A 113 -12.17 -4.40 1.74
C ILE A 113 -12.97 -5.40 0.89
N GLY A 114 -13.45 -6.48 1.50
CA GLY A 114 -14.34 -7.40 0.80
C GLY A 114 -14.74 -8.66 1.54
N ASN A 115 -15.66 -9.39 0.92
CA ASN A 115 -16.30 -10.61 1.43
C ASN A 115 -16.03 -11.77 0.45
N SER A 116 -15.91 -13.00 0.94
CA SER A 116 -15.68 -14.17 0.09
C SER A 116 -16.49 -15.39 0.50
N CYS A 117 -16.74 -16.29 -0.45
CA CYS A 117 -17.31 -17.61 -0.20
C CYS A 117 -16.58 -18.68 -1.03
N VAL A 118 -16.53 -19.92 -0.52
CA VAL A 118 -15.84 -21.04 -1.18
C VAL A 118 -16.86 -22.06 -1.70
N THR A 119 -16.72 -22.45 -2.98
CA THR A 119 -17.60 -23.41 -3.66
C THR A 119 -17.51 -24.82 -3.05
N THR A 120 -18.50 -25.68 -3.35
CA THR A 120 -18.61 -27.02 -2.73
C THR A 120 -17.40 -27.92 -2.97
N SER A 121 -16.66 -27.74 -4.06
CA SER A 121 -15.42 -28.49 -4.31
C SER A 121 -14.25 -28.10 -3.41
N GLY A 122 -14.29 -26.93 -2.74
CA GLY A 122 -13.13 -26.32 -2.10
C GLY A 122 -12.08 -25.79 -3.09
N ARG A 123 -12.37 -25.82 -4.40
CA ARG A 123 -11.43 -25.40 -5.46
C ARG A 123 -11.63 -23.95 -5.91
N ARG A 124 -12.80 -23.34 -5.72
CA ARG A 124 -13.02 -21.94 -6.15
C ARG A 124 -13.50 -21.06 -5.02
N ALA A 125 -12.97 -19.84 -4.99
CA ALA A 125 -13.56 -18.75 -4.22
C ALA A 125 -14.29 -17.80 -5.16
N VAL A 126 -15.42 -17.28 -4.69
CA VAL A 126 -16.07 -16.10 -5.26
C VAL A 126 -15.88 -14.99 -4.24
N VAL A 127 -15.46 -13.81 -4.70
CA VAL A 127 -15.06 -12.69 -3.86
C VAL A 127 -15.73 -11.42 -4.37
N VAL A 128 -16.19 -10.58 -3.44
CA VAL A 128 -16.70 -9.24 -3.71
C VAL A 128 -15.80 -8.25 -2.97
N TYR A 129 -15.26 -7.27 -3.68
CA TYR A 129 -14.23 -6.37 -3.15
C TYR A 129 -14.39 -4.93 -3.65
N ALA A 130 -13.94 -3.95 -2.86
CA ALA A 130 -14.00 -2.53 -3.20
C ALA A 130 -13.00 -1.71 -2.36
N PRO A 131 -12.71 -0.46 -2.74
CA PRO A 131 -12.10 0.53 -1.85
C PRO A 131 -12.97 0.73 -0.59
N ARG A 132 -12.36 0.94 0.57
CA ARG A 132 -13.07 1.15 1.85
C ARG A 132 -14.07 2.31 1.80
N GLN A 133 -13.74 3.37 1.06
CA GLN A 133 -14.58 4.55 0.77
C GLN A 133 -15.94 4.16 0.16
N ALA A 134 -16.04 3.05 -0.58
CA ALA A 134 -17.31 2.62 -1.16
C ALA A 134 -18.37 2.30 -0.10
N ALA A 135 -17.96 1.91 1.12
CA ALA A 135 -18.86 1.73 2.26
C ALA A 135 -19.30 3.06 2.92
N ASN A 136 -18.81 4.21 2.47
CA ASN A 136 -19.23 5.54 2.94
C ASN A 136 -20.34 6.17 2.09
N SER A 137 -20.80 5.55 1.00
CA SER A 137 -21.95 6.04 0.22
C SER A 137 -22.98 4.94 -0.03
N GLU A 138 -24.25 5.34 -0.18
CA GLU A 138 -25.37 4.41 -0.44
C GLU A 138 -25.21 3.69 -1.79
N ASP A 139 -24.92 4.43 -2.87
CA ASP A 139 -24.69 3.86 -4.21
C ASP A 139 -23.44 2.95 -4.26
N GLY A 140 -22.36 3.36 -3.58
CA GLY A 140 -21.12 2.58 -3.46
C GLY A 140 -21.34 1.27 -2.70
N PHE A 141 -22.08 1.30 -1.59
CA PHE A 141 -22.40 0.11 -0.79
C PHE A 141 -23.36 -0.85 -1.52
N HIS A 142 -24.32 -0.34 -2.29
CA HIS A 142 -25.32 -1.17 -2.99
C HIS A 142 -24.84 -1.71 -4.35
N SER A 143 -23.89 -1.05 -5.00
CA SER A 143 -23.50 -1.39 -6.38
C SER A 143 -22.03 -1.12 -6.78
N GLY A 144 -21.22 -0.51 -5.91
CA GLY A 144 -19.82 -0.17 -6.20
C GLY A 144 -18.81 -1.32 -6.09
N GLY A 145 -19.22 -2.47 -5.53
CA GLY A 145 -18.36 -3.65 -5.40
C GLY A 145 -18.04 -4.31 -6.75
N VAL A 146 -16.80 -4.78 -6.89
CA VAL A 146 -16.34 -5.62 -8.00
C VAL A 146 -16.43 -7.09 -7.56
N ALA A 147 -16.91 -7.97 -8.43
CA ALA A 147 -16.94 -9.42 -8.17
C ALA A 147 -15.85 -10.14 -8.96
N ALA A 148 -15.16 -11.09 -8.32
CA ALA A 148 -14.15 -11.95 -8.93
C ALA A 148 -14.37 -13.43 -8.59
N ILE A 149 -13.94 -14.29 -9.50
CA ILE A 149 -13.93 -15.76 -9.36
C ILE A 149 -12.47 -16.21 -9.42
N ILE A 150 -12.04 -17.03 -8.45
CA ILE A 150 -10.65 -17.45 -8.28
C ILE A 150 -10.58 -18.96 -8.25
N ASP A 151 -9.75 -19.57 -9.10
CA ASP A 151 -9.32 -20.96 -8.92
C ASP A 151 -8.25 -21.02 -7.82
N LEU A 152 -8.61 -21.59 -6.67
CA LEU A 152 -7.78 -21.66 -5.48
C LEU A 152 -6.55 -22.54 -5.68
N ASP A 153 -6.53 -23.48 -6.63
CA ASP A 153 -5.36 -24.32 -6.91
C ASP A 153 -4.34 -23.60 -7.80
N THR A 154 -4.79 -22.75 -8.74
CA THR A 154 -3.90 -22.11 -9.73
C THR A 154 -3.68 -20.61 -9.54
N GLY A 155 -4.47 -19.94 -8.69
CA GLY A 155 -4.46 -18.49 -8.54
C GLY A 155 -5.12 -17.71 -9.70
N ALA A 156 -5.77 -18.41 -10.64
CA ALA A 156 -6.36 -17.75 -11.80
C ALA A 156 -7.60 -16.93 -11.40
N VAL A 157 -7.56 -15.62 -11.65
CA VAL A 157 -8.64 -14.66 -11.37
C VAL A 157 -9.46 -14.42 -12.64
N THR A 158 -10.77 -14.23 -12.49
CA THR A 158 -11.64 -13.66 -13.52
C THR A 158 -12.62 -12.68 -12.88
N THR A 159 -12.50 -11.41 -13.22
CA THR A 159 -13.41 -10.35 -12.77
C THR A 159 -14.71 -10.34 -13.59
N LEU A 160 -15.78 -9.87 -12.96
CA LEU A 160 -17.11 -9.76 -13.56
C LEU A 160 -17.48 -8.30 -13.76
N ALA A 161 -18.18 -8.00 -14.85
CA ALA A 161 -18.50 -6.63 -15.28
C ALA A 161 -19.75 -6.02 -14.61
N ASP A 162 -20.40 -6.73 -13.68
CA ASP A 162 -21.56 -6.22 -12.95
C ASP A 162 -21.11 -5.68 -11.57
N GLY A 163 -21.52 -4.46 -11.25
CA GLY A 163 -21.37 -3.88 -9.91
C GLY A 163 -22.29 -4.58 -8.91
N VAL A 164 -21.80 -4.83 -7.71
CA VAL A 164 -22.49 -5.64 -6.69
C VAL A 164 -22.41 -4.98 -5.31
N SER A 165 -23.27 -5.39 -4.38
CA SER A 165 -23.31 -4.82 -3.03
C SER A 165 -22.20 -5.35 -2.12
N LEU A 166 -21.73 -4.53 -1.19
CA LEU A 166 -20.76 -4.88 -0.15
C LEU A 166 -21.38 -5.52 1.12
N ALA A 167 -22.71 -5.74 1.13
CA ALA A 167 -23.41 -6.32 2.27
C ALA A 167 -22.84 -7.71 2.68
N TYR A 168 -22.83 -8.01 3.98
CA TYR A 168 -22.23 -9.20 4.60
C TYR A 168 -22.65 -10.55 3.99
N TYR A 169 -23.80 -10.58 3.30
CA TYR A 169 -24.39 -11.78 2.72
C TYR A 169 -23.99 -12.03 1.25
N ASN A 170 -23.14 -11.17 0.69
CA ASN A 170 -22.69 -11.24 -0.70
C ASN A 170 -21.18 -11.47 -0.74
N PRO A 171 -20.65 -12.51 -1.41
CA PRO A 171 -21.32 -13.49 -2.28
C PRO A 171 -21.93 -14.70 -1.52
N GLY A 172 -22.99 -15.28 -2.09
CA GLY A 172 -23.60 -16.52 -1.59
C GLY A 172 -23.23 -17.76 -2.41
N CYS A 173 -22.47 -18.68 -1.84
CA CYS A 173 -22.06 -19.94 -2.49
C CYS A 173 -23.07 -21.07 -2.24
N GLY A 174 -23.28 -21.93 -3.25
CA GLY A 174 -24.23 -23.04 -3.18
C GLY A 174 -23.64 -24.42 -3.45
N VAL A 175 -24.52 -25.41 -3.68
CA VAL A 175 -24.10 -26.79 -3.99
C VAL A 175 -23.47 -26.86 -5.37
N GLY A 176 -22.26 -27.42 -5.44
CA GLY A 176 -21.43 -27.46 -6.65
C GLY A 176 -20.60 -26.19 -6.83
N GLU A 177 -20.49 -25.74 -8.09
CA GLU A 177 -19.65 -24.61 -8.52
C GLU A 177 -20.46 -23.35 -8.85
N GLN A 178 -21.64 -23.18 -8.24
CA GLN A 178 -22.47 -21.99 -8.44
C GLN A 178 -22.39 -21.03 -7.25
N ALA A 179 -22.44 -19.74 -7.54
CA ALA A 179 -22.68 -18.69 -6.56
C ALA A 179 -23.76 -17.72 -7.06
N VAL A 180 -24.33 -16.94 -6.15
CA VAL A 180 -25.22 -15.83 -6.45
C VAL A 180 -24.57 -14.57 -5.88
N LEU A 181 -24.51 -13.54 -6.72
CA LEU A 181 -24.14 -12.19 -6.34
C LEU A 181 -25.40 -11.33 -6.28
N THR A 182 -25.43 -10.37 -5.35
CA THR A 182 -26.54 -9.42 -5.20
C THR A 182 -26.09 -8.02 -5.59
N GLN A 183 -26.87 -7.36 -6.45
CA GLN A 183 -26.78 -5.93 -6.75
C GLN A 183 -28.10 -5.30 -6.30
N ASN A 184 -28.04 -4.25 -5.47
CA ASN A 184 -29.22 -3.51 -5.04
C ASN A 184 -29.32 -2.22 -5.85
N LEU A 185 -30.50 -1.93 -6.42
CA LEU A 185 -30.70 -0.77 -7.28
C LEU A 185 -32.15 -0.28 -7.33
N MET A 186 -32.31 1.00 -7.67
CA MET A 186 -33.61 1.58 -7.98
C MET A 186 -33.92 1.49 -9.49
N ARG A 187 -35.04 0.84 -9.84
CA ARG A 187 -35.58 0.84 -11.22
C ARG A 187 -36.86 1.66 -11.27
N GLY A 188 -36.72 2.93 -11.66
CA GLY A 188 -37.83 3.89 -11.61
C GLY A 188 -38.23 4.13 -10.15
N ASN A 189 -39.47 3.81 -9.79
CA ASN A 189 -39.99 3.98 -8.43
C ASN A 189 -39.96 2.69 -7.59
N LEU A 190 -39.30 1.62 -8.05
CA LEU A 190 -39.22 0.33 -7.35
C LEU A 190 -37.78 0.02 -6.94
N TYR A 191 -37.60 -0.44 -5.71
CA TYR A 191 -36.36 -1.04 -5.27
C TYR A 191 -36.28 -2.48 -5.80
N VAL A 192 -35.12 -2.86 -6.31
CA VAL A 192 -34.88 -4.15 -6.93
C VAL A 192 -33.55 -4.73 -6.43
N SER A 193 -33.63 -5.88 -5.76
CA SER A 193 -32.46 -6.75 -5.59
C SER A 193 -32.30 -7.60 -6.85
N ARG A 194 -31.26 -7.33 -7.62
CA ARG A 194 -30.84 -8.14 -8.76
C ARG A 194 -29.97 -9.28 -8.27
N LEU A 195 -30.40 -10.50 -8.56
CA LEU A 195 -29.66 -11.73 -8.29
C LEU A 195 -28.92 -12.15 -9.57
N ILE A 196 -27.59 -12.24 -9.47
CA ILE A 196 -26.68 -12.56 -10.57
C ILE A 196 -26.10 -13.95 -10.29
N THR A 197 -26.63 -14.97 -10.97
CA THR A 197 -26.13 -16.35 -10.81
C THR A 197 -24.90 -16.56 -11.67
N VAL A 198 -23.81 -17.04 -11.07
CA VAL A 198 -22.54 -17.31 -11.75
C VAL A 198 -22.20 -18.79 -11.72
N ASP A 199 -21.67 -19.30 -12.82
CA ASP A 199 -20.96 -20.59 -12.85
C ASP A 199 -19.47 -20.30 -12.65
N ALA A 200 -18.95 -20.69 -11.49
CA ALA A 200 -17.54 -20.49 -11.15
C ALA A 200 -16.62 -21.37 -12.02
N THR A 201 -17.12 -22.45 -12.63
CA THR A 201 -16.35 -23.34 -13.52
C THR A 201 -15.91 -22.63 -14.79
N THR A 202 -16.82 -21.87 -15.39
CA THR A 202 -16.61 -21.12 -16.64
C THR A 202 -16.33 -19.64 -16.40
N ALA A 203 -16.45 -19.18 -15.14
CA ALA A 203 -16.41 -17.79 -14.74
C ALA A 203 -17.40 -16.88 -15.51
N THR A 204 -18.61 -17.39 -15.77
CA THR A 204 -19.64 -16.67 -16.53
C THR A 204 -20.92 -16.44 -15.73
N VAL A 205 -21.50 -15.25 -15.88
CA VAL A 205 -22.88 -14.97 -15.47
C VAL A 205 -23.84 -15.83 -16.30
N THR A 206 -24.60 -16.69 -15.63
CA THR A 206 -25.58 -17.60 -16.26
C THR A 206 -27.00 -17.06 -16.23
N ALA A 207 -27.33 -16.23 -15.24
CA ALA A 207 -28.62 -15.55 -15.12
C ALA A 207 -28.48 -14.19 -14.42
N ARG A 208 -29.35 -13.25 -14.80
CA ARG A 208 -29.63 -12.02 -14.04
C ARG A 208 -31.13 -11.97 -13.82
N VAL A 209 -31.56 -11.91 -12.56
CA VAL A 209 -32.95 -12.00 -12.16
C VAL A 209 -33.25 -10.81 -11.25
N ASP A 210 -34.05 -9.87 -11.75
CA ASP A 210 -34.50 -8.70 -10.99
C ASP A 210 -35.68 -9.13 -10.11
N VAL A 211 -35.55 -8.99 -8.79
CA VAL A 211 -36.59 -9.28 -7.79
C VAL A 211 -37.06 -7.98 -7.15
N ALA A 212 -38.36 -7.80 -7.00
CA ALA A 212 -38.91 -6.58 -6.39
C ALA A 212 -38.78 -6.61 -4.85
N GLY A 213 -38.37 -5.48 -4.27
CA GLY A 213 -38.06 -5.37 -2.84
C GLY A 213 -36.67 -5.89 -2.47
N GLN A 214 -36.38 -5.94 -1.17
CA GLN A 214 -35.11 -6.40 -0.63
C GLN A 214 -35.05 -7.93 -0.65
N ILE A 215 -33.93 -8.48 -1.14
CA ILE A 215 -33.57 -9.89 -1.02
C ILE A 215 -32.17 -9.99 -0.45
N THR A 216 -32.02 -10.72 0.66
CA THR A 216 -30.73 -10.89 1.36
C THR A 216 -30.34 -12.36 1.43
N SER A 217 -29.07 -12.66 1.72
CA SER A 217 -28.59 -14.04 1.92
C SER A 217 -28.91 -15.02 0.79
N ALA A 218 -28.86 -14.55 -0.46
CA ALA A 218 -29.20 -15.34 -1.64
C ALA A 218 -28.12 -16.39 -1.96
N ILE A 219 -28.51 -17.67 -1.99
CA ILE A 219 -27.64 -18.82 -2.30
C ILE A 219 -28.22 -19.68 -3.44
N PRO A 220 -27.40 -20.23 -4.35
CA PRO A 220 -27.91 -21.11 -5.40
C PRO A 220 -28.19 -22.53 -4.89
N THR A 221 -29.22 -23.13 -5.49
CA THR A 221 -29.67 -24.50 -5.26
C THR A 221 -29.89 -25.19 -6.60
N ALA A 222 -30.03 -26.53 -6.61
CA ALA A 222 -30.32 -27.29 -7.83
C ALA A 222 -31.64 -26.89 -8.54
N SER A 223 -32.52 -26.14 -7.86
CA SER A 223 -33.85 -25.71 -8.34
C SER A 223 -33.97 -24.22 -8.66
N GLY A 224 -32.91 -23.43 -8.48
CA GLY A 224 -32.93 -21.96 -8.55
C GLY A 224 -32.23 -21.33 -7.35
N VAL A 225 -32.54 -20.08 -7.03
CA VAL A 225 -31.97 -19.39 -5.86
C VAL A 225 -32.88 -19.61 -4.64
N VAL A 226 -32.31 -19.72 -3.45
CA VAL A 226 -33.04 -19.52 -2.19
C VAL A 226 -32.41 -18.36 -1.44
N ALA A 227 -33.24 -17.51 -0.83
CA ALA A 227 -32.82 -16.29 -0.17
C ALA A 227 -33.74 -15.98 1.01
N ALA A 228 -33.41 -14.93 1.76
CA ALA A 228 -34.28 -14.33 2.75
C ALA A 228 -35.02 -13.12 2.13
N GLN A 229 -36.28 -12.94 2.54
CA GLN A 229 -37.11 -11.80 2.20
C GLN A 229 -37.97 -11.46 3.43
N GLY A 230 -37.53 -10.49 4.24
CA GLY A 230 -38.13 -10.25 5.55
C GLY A 230 -38.06 -11.49 6.43
N ASP A 231 -39.12 -11.80 7.17
CA ASP A 231 -39.22 -12.99 8.03
C ASP A 231 -39.25 -14.35 7.29
N SER A 232 -39.13 -14.34 5.96
CA SER A 232 -39.49 -15.48 5.12
C SER A 232 -38.28 -16.04 4.36
N LEU A 233 -38.13 -17.37 4.39
CA LEU A 233 -37.24 -18.11 3.48
C LEU A 233 -37.95 -18.31 2.14
N VAL A 234 -37.37 -17.83 1.03
CA VAL A 234 -37.99 -17.82 -0.31
C VAL A 234 -37.16 -18.54 -1.36
N ALA A 235 -37.81 -19.32 -2.22
CA ALA A 235 -37.26 -19.80 -3.49
C ALA A 235 -37.56 -18.81 -4.62
N ILE A 236 -36.56 -18.53 -5.46
CA ILE A 236 -36.62 -17.56 -6.56
C ILE A 236 -36.15 -18.25 -7.84
N GLY A 237 -37.08 -18.40 -8.79
CA GLY A 237 -36.81 -18.93 -10.13
C GLY A 237 -36.52 -17.81 -11.14
N GLY A 238 -36.22 -18.19 -12.39
CA GLY A 238 -35.89 -17.26 -13.49
C GLY A 238 -37.00 -16.27 -13.90
N SER A 239 -38.16 -16.28 -13.25
CA SER A 239 -39.19 -15.25 -13.39
C SER A 239 -39.03 -14.06 -12.43
N GLY A 240 -38.09 -14.12 -11.48
CA GLY A 240 -37.90 -13.10 -10.43
C GLY A 240 -38.98 -13.07 -9.34
N ARG A 241 -39.94 -13.99 -9.39
CA ARG A 241 -41.04 -14.07 -8.42
C ARG A 241 -40.66 -14.99 -7.25
N PRO A 242 -40.62 -14.50 -6.00
CA PRO A 242 -40.39 -15.31 -4.81
C PRO A 242 -41.55 -16.27 -4.50
N VAL A 243 -41.22 -17.43 -3.94
CA VAL A 243 -42.16 -18.45 -3.45
C VAL A 243 -41.70 -18.88 -2.07
N VAL A 244 -42.52 -18.70 -1.04
CA VAL A 244 -42.11 -19.04 0.33
C VAL A 244 -41.97 -20.54 0.56
N LEU A 245 -40.91 -20.86 1.29
CA LEU A 245 -40.53 -22.17 1.79
C LEU A 245 -40.87 -22.32 3.27
N ALA A 246 -40.57 -21.29 4.09
CA ALA A 246 -40.92 -21.22 5.50
C ALA A 246 -41.01 -19.75 5.97
N ASP A 247 -42.03 -19.42 6.75
CA ASP A 247 -42.11 -18.16 7.51
C ASP A 247 -41.41 -18.33 8.88
N GLN A 248 -40.84 -17.27 9.46
CA GLN A 248 -40.08 -17.25 10.71
C GLN A 248 -40.52 -16.13 11.65
N ASP A 249 -39.94 -16.08 12.87
CA ASP A 249 -40.20 -15.00 13.84
C ASP A 249 -39.36 -13.73 13.58
N ALA A 250 -38.33 -13.80 12.73
CA ALA A 250 -37.45 -12.70 12.33
C ALA A 250 -36.70 -13.06 11.03
N VAL A 251 -35.94 -12.10 10.47
CA VAL A 251 -35.21 -12.26 9.21
C VAL A 251 -34.22 -13.43 9.25
N PRO A 252 -34.32 -14.40 8.33
CA PRO A 252 -33.31 -15.43 8.13
C PRO A 252 -31.98 -14.83 7.65
N PHE A 253 -30.87 -15.13 8.31
CA PHE A 253 -29.55 -14.62 7.91
C PHE A 253 -28.45 -15.69 7.95
N ARG A 254 -27.32 -15.40 7.28
CA ARG A 254 -26.18 -16.32 7.09
C ARG A 254 -26.62 -17.68 6.50
N LEU A 255 -27.45 -17.63 5.46
CA LEU A 255 -27.95 -18.82 4.78
C LEU A 255 -26.80 -19.59 4.13
N GLY A 256 -26.82 -20.91 4.29
CA GLY A 256 -25.88 -21.80 3.62
C GLY A 256 -26.49 -23.18 3.37
N ILE A 257 -26.17 -23.77 2.22
CA ILE A 257 -26.68 -25.07 1.79
C ILE A 257 -25.61 -26.15 1.95
N ASP A 258 -25.97 -27.27 2.57
CA ASP A 258 -25.07 -28.40 2.77
C ASP A 258 -25.09 -29.41 1.61
N ARG A 259 -24.21 -30.41 1.66
CA ARG A 259 -24.14 -31.48 0.64
C ARG A 259 -25.38 -32.38 0.57
N ASP A 260 -26.25 -32.36 1.58
CA ASP A 260 -27.55 -33.06 1.54
C ASP A 260 -28.63 -32.21 0.82
N GLY A 261 -28.30 -30.97 0.44
CA GLY A 261 -29.22 -30.00 -0.13
C GLY A 261 -30.12 -29.32 0.90
N ALA A 262 -29.82 -29.44 2.19
CA ALA A 262 -30.55 -28.77 3.26
C ALA A 262 -30.01 -27.36 3.47
N ILE A 263 -30.92 -26.42 3.71
CA ILE A 263 -30.64 -25.00 3.86
C ILE A 263 -30.61 -24.68 5.35
N ASN A 264 -29.51 -24.09 5.81
CA ASN A 264 -29.21 -23.83 7.21
C ASN A 264 -29.05 -22.33 7.39
N TYR A 265 -29.63 -21.76 8.44
CA TYR A 265 -29.64 -20.32 8.66
C TYR A 265 -29.84 -19.97 10.14
N GLU A 266 -29.59 -18.72 10.47
CA GLU A 266 -29.84 -18.14 11.78
C GLU A 266 -31.12 -17.28 11.75
N VAL A 267 -31.83 -17.23 12.87
CA VAL A 267 -32.98 -16.33 13.09
C VAL A 267 -32.80 -15.71 14.48
N GLN A 268 -32.65 -14.39 14.57
CA GLN A 268 -32.46 -13.73 15.86
C GLN A 268 -33.78 -13.17 16.42
N THR A 269 -34.14 -13.62 17.61
CA THR A 269 -35.29 -13.12 18.37
C THR A 269 -34.81 -12.58 19.72
N GLY A 270 -34.71 -11.26 19.83
CA GLY A 270 -34.19 -10.58 21.02
C GLY A 270 -32.74 -10.97 21.35
N ASP A 271 -32.52 -11.42 22.59
CA ASP A 271 -31.21 -11.85 23.10
C ASP A 271 -30.85 -13.31 22.73
N THR A 272 -31.61 -13.95 21.84
CA THR A 272 -31.38 -15.35 21.41
C THR A 272 -31.32 -15.50 19.90
N VAL A 273 -30.45 -16.38 19.43
CA VAL A 273 -30.36 -16.82 18.04
C VAL A 273 -30.84 -18.28 17.94
N GLY A 274 -31.85 -18.50 17.11
CA GLY A 274 -32.31 -19.83 16.68
C GLY A 274 -31.46 -20.32 15.51
N LEU A 275 -31.14 -21.61 15.51
CA LEU A 275 -30.41 -22.29 14.45
C LEU A 275 -31.40 -23.18 13.69
N HIS A 276 -31.59 -22.90 12.41
CA HIS A 276 -32.63 -23.51 11.58
C HIS A 276 -32.05 -24.43 10.51
N ARG A 277 -32.85 -25.41 10.09
CA ARG A 277 -32.55 -26.35 9.01
C ARG A 277 -33.82 -26.67 8.23
N PHE A 278 -33.95 -26.05 7.07
CA PHE A 278 -34.96 -26.37 6.08
C PHE A 278 -34.49 -27.53 5.19
N ALA A 279 -35.19 -28.66 5.24
CA ALA A 279 -34.85 -29.86 4.47
C ALA A 279 -36.10 -30.48 3.81
N GLY A 280 -36.02 -30.75 2.51
CA GLY A 280 -37.14 -31.24 1.72
C GLY A 280 -38.24 -30.19 1.56
N THR A 281 -39.16 -30.13 2.53
CA THR A 281 -40.27 -29.15 2.57
C THR A 281 -40.62 -28.72 4.01
N VAL A 282 -39.71 -28.91 4.97
CA VAL A 282 -39.99 -28.67 6.39
C VAL A 282 -38.80 -27.93 7.01
N ASP A 283 -39.09 -26.86 7.76
CA ASP A 283 -38.12 -26.21 8.63
C ASP A 283 -38.13 -26.81 10.05
N HIS A 284 -36.95 -26.82 10.67
CA HIS A 284 -36.73 -27.25 12.04
C HIS A 284 -35.74 -26.32 12.74
N VAL A 285 -36.15 -25.75 13.88
CA VAL A 285 -35.21 -25.24 14.88
C VAL A 285 -34.40 -26.43 15.40
N VAL A 286 -33.14 -26.53 15.01
CA VAL A 286 -32.24 -27.62 15.40
C VAL A 286 -31.44 -27.32 16.66
N GLY A 287 -31.30 -26.03 17.01
CA GLY A 287 -30.65 -25.56 18.23
C GLY A 287 -30.96 -24.09 18.50
N SER A 288 -30.50 -23.57 19.65
CA SER A 288 -30.57 -22.15 19.99
C SER A 288 -29.44 -21.78 20.95
N ALA A 289 -29.04 -20.51 20.91
CA ALA A 289 -27.99 -19.95 21.77
C ALA A 289 -28.31 -18.49 22.13
N PRO A 290 -27.64 -17.89 23.13
CA PRO A 290 -27.61 -16.44 23.28
C PRO A 290 -27.10 -15.75 22.00
N ALA A 291 -27.67 -14.61 21.64
CA ALA A 291 -27.17 -13.79 20.52
C ALA A 291 -25.68 -13.45 20.74
N ARG A 292 -24.88 -13.39 19.65
CA ARG A 292 -23.42 -13.19 19.67
C ARG A 292 -22.59 -14.25 20.41
N SER A 293 -23.16 -15.39 20.79
CA SER A 293 -22.41 -16.48 21.44
C SER A 293 -21.99 -17.60 20.48
N VAL A 294 -22.59 -17.63 19.29
CA VAL A 294 -22.33 -18.55 18.19
C VAL A 294 -22.51 -17.84 16.83
N ARG A 295 -21.96 -18.42 15.76
CA ARG A 295 -22.19 -18.01 14.36
C ARG A 295 -22.23 -19.23 13.45
N LEU A 296 -23.18 -19.23 12.52
CA LEU A 296 -23.29 -20.23 11.46
C LEU A 296 -22.37 -19.88 10.27
N HIS A 297 -21.61 -20.87 9.80
CA HIS A 297 -20.81 -20.79 8.59
C HIS A 297 -21.13 -22.01 7.71
N THR A 298 -21.09 -21.86 6.39
CA THR A 298 -21.13 -23.00 5.47
C THR A 298 -19.96 -22.91 4.51
N VAL A 299 -19.03 -23.87 4.59
CA VAL A 299 -17.79 -23.88 3.80
C VAL A 299 -17.70 -25.20 3.05
N ALA A 300 -17.54 -25.13 1.73
CA ALA A 300 -17.52 -26.30 0.83
C ALA A 300 -18.72 -27.28 1.00
N GLY A 301 -19.89 -26.78 1.40
CA GLY A 301 -21.09 -27.58 1.66
C GLY A 301 -21.10 -28.33 3.01
N THR A 302 -20.18 -28.01 3.93
CA THR A 302 -20.24 -28.43 5.34
C THR A 302 -20.74 -27.28 6.20
N THR A 303 -21.70 -27.52 7.09
CA THR A 303 -22.21 -26.51 8.04
C THR A 303 -21.46 -26.56 9.37
N TYR A 304 -21.00 -25.40 9.81
CA TYR A 304 -20.25 -25.17 11.04
C TYR A 304 -21.00 -24.22 11.95
N LEU A 305 -20.92 -24.48 13.26
CA LEU A 305 -21.29 -23.54 14.30
C LEU A 305 -20.01 -23.17 15.07
N THR A 306 -19.56 -21.93 14.94
CA THR A 306 -18.40 -21.39 15.68
C THR A 306 -18.88 -20.61 16.89
N GLY A 307 -17.96 -20.22 17.79
CA GLY A 307 -18.23 -19.37 18.94
C GLY A 307 -18.02 -20.03 20.31
N PRO A 308 -17.88 -19.25 21.40
CA PRO A 308 -17.54 -19.76 22.73
C PRO A 308 -18.56 -20.76 23.31
N GLN A 309 -19.82 -20.70 22.88
CA GLN A 309 -20.88 -21.61 23.34
C GLN A 309 -21.24 -22.70 22.33
N ALA A 310 -20.63 -22.74 21.14
CA ALA A 310 -21.07 -23.62 20.05
C ALA A 310 -21.09 -25.10 20.43
N THR A 311 -20.11 -25.58 21.18
CA THR A 311 -20.03 -26.99 21.64
C THR A 311 -21.05 -27.35 22.73
N GLN A 312 -21.74 -26.36 23.29
CA GLN A 312 -22.82 -26.52 24.27
C GLN A 312 -24.20 -26.57 23.59
N VAL A 313 -24.31 -26.07 22.35
CA VAL A 313 -25.53 -26.12 21.56
C VAL A 313 -25.68 -27.51 20.94
N LYS A 314 -26.83 -28.13 21.14
CA LYS A 314 -27.18 -29.37 20.44
C LYS A 314 -27.54 -29.03 19.00
N VAL A 315 -26.84 -29.63 18.03
CA VAL A 315 -27.05 -29.47 16.59
C VAL A 315 -27.17 -30.85 15.90
N PRO A 316 -27.58 -30.94 14.63
CA PRO A 316 -27.62 -32.20 13.88
C PRO A 316 -26.22 -32.81 13.75
N SER A 317 -26.13 -34.14 13.65
CA SER A 317 -24.84 -34.84 13.49
C SER A 317 -24.12 -34.59 12.16
N THR A 318 -24.78 -33.92 11.22
CA THR A 318 -24.19 -33.43 9.96
C THR A 318 -23.48 -32.08 10.13
N TRP A 319 -23.75 -31.35 11.20
CA TRP A 319 -23.09 -30.08 11.54
C TRP A 319 -21.87 -30.33 12.43
N ARG A 320 -20.93 -29.38 12.43
CA ARG A 320 -19.73 -29.41 13.29
C ARG A 320 -19.68 -28.19 14.19
N THR A 321 -19.55 -28.40 15.50
CA THR A 321 -19.42 -27.33 16.49
C THR A 321 -17.94 -27.06 16.80
N VAL A 322 -17.55 -25.79 16.84
CA VAL A 322 -16.16 -25.38 17.09
C VAL A 322 -16.10 -24.30 18.16
N ALA A 323 -15.41 -24.58 19.26
CA ALA A 323 -15.16 -23.61 20.32
C ALA A 323 -14.04 -22.64 19.91
N ALA A 324 -14.43 -21.54 19.27
CA ALA A 324 -13.54 -20.48 18.77
C ALA A 324 -14.18 -19.09 19.00
N ALA A 325 -13.61 -18.04 18.43
CA ALA A 325 -14.33 -16.77 18.25
C ALA A 325 -15.57 -16.98 17.36
N VAL A 326 -16.54 -16.08 17.41
CA VAL A 326 -17.75 -16.19 16.59
C VAL A 326 -17.46 -15.92 15.11
N ASP A 327 -16.54 -15.03 14.79
CA ASP A 327 -16.11 -14.71 13.43
C ASP A 327 -15.11 -15.71 12.82
N ALA A 328 -14.55 -16.63 13.62
CA ALA A 328 -13.51 -17.57 13.18
C ALA A 328 -13.91 -18.39 11.93
N GLU A 329 -13.06 -18.39 10.91
CA GLU A 329 -13.38 -18.96 9.58
C GLU A 329 -13.00 -20.47 9.52
N PRO A 330 -13.93 -21.40 9.28
CA PRO A 330 -13.64 -22.84 9.25
C PRO A 330 -12.97 -23.33 7.96
N SER A 331 -12.13 -24.36 8.10
CA SER A 331 -11.59 -25.11 6.97
C SER A 331 -12.68 -25.97 6.27
N THR A 332 -12.47 -26.35 5.00
CA THR A 332 -13.46 -27.05 4.17
C THR A 332 -13.97 -28.38 4.77
N ASP A 333 -13.08 -29.16 5.39
CA ASP A 333 -13.40 -30.41 6.10
C ASP A 333 -13.50 -30.22 7.63
N GLY A 334 -13.25 -29.01 8.13
CA GLY A 334 -13.51 -28.63 9.51
C GLY A 334 -12.52 -29.20 10.50
N LEU A 335 -11.25 -29.19 10.15
CA LEU A 335 -10.14 -29.70 10.95
C LEU A 335 -9.20 -28.57 11.41
N ALA A 336 -9.42 -27.34 10.95
CA ALA A 336 -8.85 -26.11 11.49
C ALA A 336 -9.85 -24.94 11.41
N VAL A 337 -9.57 -23.86 12.16
CA VAL A 337 -10.22 -22.56 12.03
C VAL A 337 -9.17 -21.45 11.99
N VAL A 338 -9.38 -20.45 11.14
CA VAL A 338 -8.69 -19.14 11.24
C VAL A 338 -9.28 -18.41 12.43
N THR A 339 -8.43 -17.96 13.35
CA THR A 339 -8.83 -17.10 14.47
C THR A 339 -8.50 -15.63 14.23
N SER A 340 -7.65 -15.34 13.25
CA SER A 340 -7.36 -13.99 12.75
C SER A 340 -6.66 -14.08 11.40
N ALA A 341 -6.91 -13.12 10.53
CA ALA A 341 -6.13 -12.84 9.33
C ALA A 341 -6.15 -11.32 9.18
N THR A 342 -5.00 -10.70 9.42
CA THR A 342 -4.88 -9.26 9.69
C THR A 342 -3.42 -8.82 9.53
N SER A 343 -3.15 -7.75 8.78
CA SER A 343 -1.89 -6.99 8.73
C SER A 343 -1.58 -6.28 10.05
N GLY A 344 -2.62 -5.95 10.82
CA GLY A 344 -2.54 -5.10 12.01
C GLY A 344 -2.62 -3.60 11.69
N THR A 345 -2.92 -3.26 10.44
CA THR A 345 -3.05 -1.87 9.92
C THR A 345 -4.45 -1.55 9.41
N GLU A 346 -5.46 -2.40 9.63
CA GLU A 346 -6.84 -2.20 9.13
C GLU A 346 -7.57 -1.06 9.84
N GLU A 347 -7.16 -0.74 11.07
CA GLU A 347 -7.57 0.48 11.79
C GLU A 347 -6.64 1.68 11.51
N ALA A 348 -5.68 1.52 10.60
CA ALA A 348 -4.70 2.54 10.27
C ALA A 348 -4.77 2.97 8.80
N GLY A 349 -4.97 4.26 8.59
CA GLY A 349 -4.58 4.88 7.33
C GLY A 349 -3.06 4.86 7.24
N ASP A 350 -2.51 3.91 6.49
CA ASP A 350 -1.09 3.87 6.11
C ASP A 350 -0.92 4.33 4.66
N VAL A 351 -0.09 5.35 4.45
CA VAL A 351 0.37 5.75 3.12
C VAL A 351 1.74 5.13 2.88
N HIS A 352 1.83 4.26 1.87
CA HIS A 352 3.08 3.70 1.38
C HIS A 352 3.87 4.79 0.62
N MET A 353 4.53 5.70 1.35
CA MET A 353 5.45 6.72 0.81
C MET A 353 6.78 6.78 1.55
N THR A 354 7.17 5.65 2.13
CA THR A 354 8.54 5.43 2.60
C THR A 354 8.98 4.08 2.09
N GLY A 355 10.24 3.94 1.65
CA GLY A 355 10.84 2.70 1.09
C GLY A 355 10.92 1.48 2.03
N ALA A 356 9.83 1.12 2.68
CA ALA A 356 9.30 -0.24 2.57
C ALA A 356 8.62 -0.34 1.19
N SER A 357 8.78 -1.47 0.51
CA SER A 357 8.19 -1.68 -0.81
C SER A 357 6.68 -1.38 -0.85
N LEU A 358 6.19 -1.08 -2.06
CA LEU A 358 4.77 -1.18 -2.47
C LEU A 358 4.23 -2.63 -2.42
N ASP A 359 5.01 -3.55 -1.84
CA ASP A 359 4.58 -4.84 -1.33
C ASP A 359 3.35 -4.70 -0.44
N ALA A 360 2.36 -5.54 -0.74
CA ALA A 360 1.26 -5.84 0.16
C ALA A 360 1.76 -6.22 1.57
N GLN A 361 1.07 -5.73 2.58
CA GLN A 361 1.43 -5.84 3.98
C GLN A 361 1.53 -7.32 4.42
N PRO A 362 2.50 -7.71 5.26
CA PRO A 362 2.66 -9.10 5.68
C PRO A 362 1.48 -9.58 6.58
N ILE A 363 0.52 -10.28 5.99
CA ILE A 363 -0.72 -10.67 6.68
C ILE A 363 -0.45 -11.71 7.77
N GLY A 364 -0.87 -11.36 8.98
CA GLY A 364 -0.78 -12.15 10.18
C GLY A 364 -1.94 -13.13 10.36
N VAL A 365 -1.69 -14.42 10.08
CA VAL A 365 -2.72 -15.44 10.18
C VAL A 365 -2.59 -16.28 11.46
N GLY A 366 -3.62 -16.27 12.30
CA GLY A 366 -3.78 -17.15 13.46
C GLY A 366 -4.63 -18.36 13.11
N LEU A 367 -4.15 -19.57 13.42
CA LEU A 367 -4.86 -20.83 13.13
C LEU A 367 -5.00 -21.68 14.39
N THR A 368 -6.18 -22.26 14.64
CA THR A 368 -6.38 -23.34 15.61
C THR A 368 -6.63 -24.66 14.89
N VAL A 369 -5.77 -25.66 15.13
CA VAL A 369 -5.90 -27.02 14.59
C VAL A 369 -6.78 -27.84 15.55
N LEU A 370 -7.94 -28.29 15.08
CA LEU A 370 -8.99 -28.80 15.95
C LEU A 370 -8.73 -30.22 16.48
N ASP A 371 -7.99 -31.05 15.74
CA ASP A 371 -7.66 -32.41 16.15
C ASP A 371 -6.57 -32.49 17.24
N SER A 372 -5.74 -31.44 17.39
CA SER A 372 -4.75 -31.34 18.48
C SER A 372 -5.07 -30.25 19.51
N GLY A 373 -6.03 -29.36 19.21
CA GLY A 373 -6.38 -28.20 20.03
C GLY A 373 -5.27 -27.12 20.09
N LYS A 374 -4.24 -27.23 19.23
CA LYS A 374 -3.08 -26.33 19.24
C LYS A 374 -3.32 -25.10 18.37
N ARG A 375 -2.76 -23.98 18.84
CA ARG A 375 -2.78 -22.68 18.16
C ARG A 375 -1.43 -22.40 17.52
N TYR A 376 -1.45 -21.86 16.31
CA TYR A 376 -0.29 -21.52 15.50
C TYR A 376 -0.45 -20.10 14.93
N ALA A 377 0.67 -19.48 14.61
CA ALA A 377 0.71 -18.19 13.91
C ALA A 377 1.55 -18.30 12.64
N PHE A 378 1.16 -17.60 11.59
CA PHE A 378 1.79 -17.55 10.28
C PHE A 378 1.86 -16.10 9.81
N THR A 379 2.80 -15.79 8.92
CA THR A 379 2.88 -14.51 8.21
C THR A 379 2.96 -14.82 6.72
N VAL A 380 2.25 -14.07 5.88
CA VAL A 380 2.07 -14.34 4.45
C VAL A 380 2.25 -13.06 3.65
N GLN A 381 3.06 -13.09 2.58
CA GLN A 381 3.31 -11.94 1.71
C GLN A 381 2.43 -12.02 0.44
N PRO A 382 1.65 -10.99 0.11
CA PRO A 382 0.89 -10.91 -1.16
C PRO A 382 1.65 -10.27 -2.35
N GLY A 383 1.01 -10.13 -3.52
CA GLY A 383 1.60 -9.58 -4.77
C GLY A 383 0.54 -9.05 -5.77
N ALA A 384 0.92 -8.32 -6.84
CA ALA A 384 0.07 -7.34 -7.56
C ALA A 384 -0.76 -7.82 -8.81
N ALA A 385 -1.46 -6.89 -9.51
CA ALA A 385 -2.41 -7.15 -10.63
C ALA A 385 -2.48 -6.04 -11.74
N THR A 386 -3.06 -6.30 -12.94
CA THR A 386 -2.87 -5.51 -14.22
C THR A 386 -4.12 -5.20 -15.11
N PRO A 387 -4.20 -4.04 -15.86
CA PRO A 387 -5.32 -3.70 -16.82
C PRO A 387 -5.03 -2.80 -18.08
N ALA A 388 -5.99 -2.67 -19.03
CA ALA A 388 -5.80 -2.18 -20.45
C ALA A 388 -6.58 -0.89 -20.93
N ALA A 389 -6.68 -0.62 -22.27
CA ALA A 389 -6.14 0.61 -22.94
C ALA A 389 -6.91 1.48 -24.02
N VAL A 390 -6.54 2.79 -24.12
CA VAL A 390 -6.28 3.78 -25.25
C VAL A 390 -7.38 4.23 -26.28
N PRO A 391 -7.49 5.51 -26.84
CA PRO A 391 -6.72 6.83 -26.83
C PRO A 391 -7.57 8.18 -26.69
N PRO A 392 -7.10 9.48 -26.89
CA PRO A 392 -5.96 10.36 -26.40
C PRO A 392 -6.32 11.88 -26.05
N GLY A 393 -5.57 12.74 -25.30
CA GLY A 393 -4.40 12.50 -24.43
C GLY A 393 -3.38 13.63 -24.00
N ASN A 394 -3.70 14.91 -23.64
CA ASN A 394 -2.63 15.96 -23.46
C ASN A 394 -2.80 17.20 -22.51
N ASP A 395 -3.66 17.20 -21.49
CA ASP A 395 -3.67 18.19 -20.38
C ASP A 395 -3.32 17.44 -19.07
N THR A 396 -2.57 18.01 -18.13
CA THR A 396 -2.31 17.34 -16.84
C THR A 396 -3.59 17.25 -16.01
N THR A 397 -4.43 18.29 -16.09
CA THR A 397 -5.74 18.34 -15.46
C THR A 397 -6.79 17.61 -16.28
N ASP A 398 -7.94 17.35 -15.66
CA ASP A 398 -9.14 16.89 -16.37
C ASP A 398 -10.09 18.07 -16.68
N PRO A 399 -10.14 18.56 -17.92
CA PRO A 399 -10.98 19.69 -18.31
C PRO A 399 -12.47 19.32 -18.41
N ASP A 400 -12.75 18.05 -18.70
CA ASP A 400 -14.06 17.41 -18.85
C ASP A 400 -14.66 16.88 -17.54
N ARG A 401 -13.87 16.83 -16.45
CA ARG A 401 -14.31 16.44 -15.09
C ARG A 401 -15.69 16.99 -14.68
N VAL A 402 -16.39 16.21 -13.86
CA VAL A 402 -17.65 16.60 -13.21
C VAL A 402 -17.45 17.38 -11.90
N CYS A 403 -16.29 17.26 -11.26
CA CYS A 403 -15.99 17.92 -9.99
C CYS A 403 -15.45 19.35 -10.16
N ALA A 404 -15.64 20.21 -9.15
CA ALA A 404 -15.31 21.63 -9.23
C ALA A 404 -13.80 21.86 -9.42
N ILE A 405 -12.98 21.20 -8.59
CA ILE A 405 -11.53 21.34 -8.56
C ILE A 405 -10.86 20.19 -9.34
N PRO A 406 -9.96 20.46 -10.29
CA PRO A 406 -9.24 19.42 -11.02
C PRO A 406 -8.14 18.79 -10.16
N ARG A 407 -7.96 17.47 -10.28
CA ARG A 407 -6.71 16.82 -9.90
C ARG A 407 -5.60 17.29 -10.86
N ASN A 408 -4.34 17.25 -10.41
CA ASN A 408 -3.15 17.56 -11.24
C ASN A 408 -3.09 18.98 -11.83
N ASP A 409 -3.72 19.96 -11.17
CA ASP A 409 -3.39 21.38 -11.35
C ASP A 409 -2.22 21.72 -10.42
N PRO A 410 -1.04 22.12 -10.95
CA PRO A 410 0.14 22.43 -10.14
C PRO A 410 -0.05 23.61 -9.19
N LYS A 411 -1.13 24.39 -9.34
CA LYS A 411 -1.47 25.53 -8.46
C LYS A 411 -2.47 25.16 -7.36
N ILE A 412 -2.83 23.87 -7.26
CA ILE A 412 -3.77 23.33 -6.28
C ILE A 412 -3.17 22.06 -5.68
N GLN A 413 -2.41 22.27 -4.60
CA GLN A 413 -1.90 21.21 -3.76
C GLN A 413 -2.44 21.33 -2.35
N SER A 414 -2.52 20.22 -1.64
CA SER A 414 -3.18 20.13 -0.33
C SER A 414 -2.19 19.69 0.72
N LEU A 415 -2.10 20.48 1.79
CA LEU A 415 -1.25 20.16 2.94
C LEU A 415 -1.83 18.97 3.69
N GLN A 416 -1.03 17.92 3.85
CA GLN A 416 -1.38 16.77 4.68
C GLN A 416 -1.17 17.13 6.16
N PRO A 417 -2.23 17.24 6.98
CA PRO A 417 -2.08 17.56 8.39
C PRO A 417 -1.53 16.37 9.18
N THR A 418 -0.67 16.67 10.16
CA THR A 418 -0.41 15.72 11.26
C THR A 418 -1.70 15.40 12.01
N THR A 419 -1.74 14.23 12.66
CA THR A 419 -2.82 13.84 13.57
C THR A 419 -3.16 14.94 14.60
N GLN A 420 -2.12 15.56 15.17
CA GLN A 420 -2.23 16.68 16.12
C GLN A 420 -2.83 17.94 15.48
N MET A 421 -2.45 18.27 14.24
CA MET A 421 -3.02 19.41 13.49
C MET A 421 -4.51 19.18 13.24
N ALA A 422 -4.90 18.00 12.79
CA ALA A 422 -6.30 17.67 12.53
C ALA A 422 -7.15 17.67 13.82
N GLU A 423 -6.61 17.17 14.95
CA GLU A 423 -7.26 17.25 16.26
C GLU A 423 -7.42 18.70 16.74
N TRP A 424 -6.37 19.51 16.63
CA TRP A 424 -6.42 20.94 16.95
C TRP A 424 -7.46 21.69 16.11
N ALA A 425 -7.56 21.37 14.81
CA ALA A 425 -8.54 22.00 13.94
C ALA A 425 -9.97 21.63 14.35
N ALA A 426 -10.25 20.36 14.64
CA ALA A 426 -11.56 19.92 15.10
C ALA A 426 -11.95 20.56 16.45
N ASP A 427 -11.04 20.53 17.43
CA ASP A 427 -11.25 21.11 18.76
C ASP A 427 -11.54 22.62 18.70
N LEU A 428 -10.79 23.39 17.92
CA LEU A 428 -11.04 24.82 17.76
C LEU A 428 -12.27 25.11 16.89
N ALA A 429 -12.55 24.30 15.87
CA ALA A 429 -13.70 24.49 14.99
C ALA A 429 -15.01 24.39 15.78
N VAL A 430 -15.19 23.33 16.58
CA VAL A 430 -16.42 23.14 17.36
C VAL A 430 -16.65 24.23 18.41
N GLN A 431 -15.58 24.88 18.88
CA GLN A 431 -15.62 26.01 19.80
C GLN A 431 -15.84 27.37 19.11
N GLY A 432 -15.91 27.42 17.78
CA GLY A 432 -16.00 28.68 17.01
C GLY A 432 -14.74 29.53 17.09
N ALA A 433 -13.57 28.90 17.26
CA ALA A 433 -12.29 29.54 17.53
C ALA A 433 -11.21 29.33 16.46
N LEU A 434 -11.49 28.57 15.39
CA LEU A 434 -10.55 28.23 14.31
C LEU A 434 -10.39 29.43 13.35
N THR A 435 -9.54 30.37 13.77
CA THR A 435 -9.50 31.78 13.32
C THR A 435 -8.10 32.29 13.00
N GLU A 436 -7.12 31.39 12.95
CA GLU A 436 -5.77 31.63 12.44
C GLU A 436 -5.77 32.24 11.03
N SER A 437 -4.82 33.14 10.81
CA SER A 437 -4.72 33.92 9.59
C SER A 437 -3.92 33.17 8.53
N ARG A 438 -4.60 32.66 7.50
CA ARG A 438 -3.96 32.19 6.28
C ARG A 438 -3.54 33.39 5.42
N PRO A 439 -2.25 33.54 5.04
CA PRO A 439 -1.80 34.60 4.14
C PRO A 439 -2.37 34.45 2.72
N ALA A 440 -2.31 35.52 1.93
CA ALA A 440 -2.65 35.42 0.51
C ALA A 440 -1.62 34.53 -0.21
N GLY A 441 -2.12 33.58 -1.00
CA GLY A 441 -1.33 32.53 -1.62
C GLY A 441 -0.99 31.34 -0.71
N TRP A 442 -1.81 31.08 0.32
CA TRP A 442 -1.69 29.90 1.18
C TRP A 442 -1.63 28.60 0.35
N ASN A 443 -0.79 27.66 0.79
CA ASN A 443 -0.52 26.39 0.10
C ASN A 443 -0.15 26.51 -1.39
N GLY A 444 0.53 27.59 -1.78
CA GLY A 444 0.90 27.84 -3.18
C GLY A 444 -0.25 28.30 -4.09
N SER A 445 -1.49 28.32 -3.56
CA SER A 445 -2.71 28.64 -4.31
C SER A 445 -2.80 30.12 -4.73
N ASN A 446 -3.89 30.47 -5.42
CA ASN A 446 -4.26 31.85 -5.74
C ASN A 446 -5.25 32.48 -4.74
N LEU A 447 -5.41 31.91 -3.54
CA LEU A 447 -6.36 32.42 -2.55
C LEU A 447 -5.96 33.81 -2.02
N PRO A 448 -6.93 34.70 -1.73
CA PRO A 448 -6.69 35.90 -0.91
C PRO A 448 -6.34 35.48 0.53
N ALA A 449 -5.95 36.42 1.39
CA ALA A 449 -5.83 36.11 2.82
C ALA A 449 -7.22 35.83 3.44
N TYR A 450 -7.31 34.82 4.30
CA TYR A 450 -8.55 34.41 4.97
C TYR A 450 -8.27 33.82 6.36
N THR A 451 -9.32 33.49 7.09
CA THR A 451 -9.27 32.60 8.26
C THR A 451 -10.28 31.47 8.03
N PRO A 452 -10.04 30.22 8.47
CA PRO A 452 -10.95 29.11 8.18
C PRO A 452 -12.40 29.39 8.56
N GLN A 453 -12.69 29.82 9.79
CA GLN A 453 -14.05 30.22 10.18
C GLN A 453 -14.46 31.65 9.79
N GLY A 454 -13.57 32.43 9.17
CA GLY A 454 -13.97 33.63 8.43
C GLY A 454 -14.58 33.29 7.06
N LEU A 455 -14.13 32.20 6.44
CA LEU A 455 -14.56 31.72 5.13
C LEU A 455 -15.69 30.67 5.23
N PHE A 456 -15.70 29.89 6.32
CA PHE A 456 -16.68 28.88 6.69
C PHE A 456 -17.20 29.14 8.13
N PRO A 457 -18.01 30.19 8.34
CA PRO A 457 -18.47 30.59 9.68
C PRO A 457 -19.31 29.50 10.35
N SER A 458 -18.96 29.17 11.60
CA SER A 458 -19.69 28.21 12.43
C SER A 458 -21.16 28.58 12.58
N HIS A 459 -22.06 27.64 12.32
CA HIS A 459 -23.51 27.84 12.40
C HIS A 459 -24.01 27.57 13.84
N PRO A 460 -24.78 28.49 14.45
CA PRO A 460 -25.29 28.29 15.80
C PRO A 460 -26.27 27.11 15.84
N LEU A 461 -26.14 26.24 16.84
CA LEU A 461 -27.05 25.10 17.02
C LEU A 461 -28.43 25.56 17.50
N VAL A 462 -29.47 25.01 16.88
CA VAL A 462 -30.86 25.11 17.33
C VAL A 462 -30.96 24.39 18.68
N GLY A 463 -31.36 25.15 19.72
CA GLY A 463 -31.34 24.69 21.11
C GLY A 463 -30.10 25.11 21.91
N GLY A 464 -29.08 25.70 21.27
CA GLY A 464 -27.81 26.07 21.90
C GLY A 464 -26.85 24.88 22.08
N GLY A 465 -25.67 25.15 22.61
CA GLY A 465 -24.57 24.17 22.71
C GLY A 465 -23.69 24.14 21.46
N GLN A 466 -22.85 23.10 21.36
CA GLN A 466 -21.86 22.90 20.29
C GLN A 466 -21.78 21.44 19.88
N VAL A 467 -21.11 21.15 18.76
CA VAL A 467 -20.76 19.78 18.35
C VAL A 467 -19.68 19.24 19.31
N PRO A 468 -19.78 18.01 19.83
CA PRO A 468 -18.68 17.36 20.53
C PRO A 468 -17.51 17.13 19.56
N ALA A 469 -16.28 17.51 19.93
CA ALA A 469 -15.11 17.37 19.06
C ALA A 469 -14.95 15.94 18.51
N GLN A 470 -15.18 14.92 19.36
CA GLN A 470 -15.09 13.51 18.96
C GLN A 470 -16.11 13.06 17.92
N ILE A 471 -17.25 13.76 17.75
CA ILE A 471 -18.14 13.47 16.61
C ILE A 471 -17.46 13.95 15.31
N MET A 472 -16.85 15.14 15.32
CA MET A 472 -16.10 15.62 14.15
C MET A 472 -14.87 14.75 13.88
N LEU A 473 -14.10 14.39 14.91
CA LEU A 473 -12.92 13.52 14.77
C LEU A 473 -13.27 12.12 14.25
N GLY A 474 -14.38 11.54 14.71
CA GLY A 474 -14.89 10.28 14.19
C GLY A 474 -15.32 10.39 12.73
N VAL A 475 -15.89 11.52 12.30
CA VAL A 475 -16.17 11.81 10.88
C VAL A 475 -14.86 11.86 10.08
N LEU A 476 -13.85 12.62 10.53
CA LEU A 476 -12.56 12.68 9.82
C LEU A 476 -11.89 11.29 9.71
N ALA A 477 -11.99 10.47 10.76
CA ALA A 477 -11.48 9.09 10.76
C ALA A 477 -12.22 8.19 9.76
N GLN A 478 -13.55 8.25 9.73
CA GLN A 478 -14.36 7.40 8.86
C GLN A 478 -14.29 7.83 7.39
N GLU A 479 -14.22 9.13 7.11
CA GLU A 479 -14.29 9.67 5.76
C GLU A 479 -12.97 9.52 4.99
N SER A 480 -11.81 9.75 5.62
CA SER A 480 -10.50 9.67 4.94
C SER A 480 -9.31 9.32 5.84
N ASN A 481 -9.51 8.72 7.01
CA ASN A 481 -8.43 8.55 8.02
C ASN A 481 -7.77 9.88 8.41
N MET A 482 -8.51 10.99 8.41
CA MET A 482 -7.99 12.36 8.63
C MET A 482 -6.98 12.83 7.57
N TRP A 483 -6.94 12.22 6.38
CA TRP A 483 -6.14 12.69 5.24
C TRP A 483 -6.83 13.82 4.47
N GLN A 484 -6.07 14.87 4.18
CA GLN A 484 -6.49 16.03 3.40
C GLN A 484 -5.85 16.01 2.01
N ALA A 485 -4.54 15.73 1.99
CA ALA A 485 -3.88 15.24 0.80
C ALA A 485 -4.33 13.80 0.53
N SER A 486 -3.99 13.26 -0.64
CA SER A 486 -4.20 11.84 -0.94
C SER A 486 -3.39 10.92 0.01
N PRO A 487 -3.37 9.60 -0.26
CA PRO A 487 -2.11 8.85 -0.36
C PRO A 487 -0.98 9.66 -1.04
N HIS A 488 0.19 9.08 -1.28
CA HIS A 488 1.29 9.79 -1.96
C HIS A 488 1.89 11.01 -1.22
N VAL A 489 1.38 11.48 -0.07
CA VAL A 489 1.85 12.70 0.62
C VAL A 489 2.13 12.47 2.11
N THR A 490 3.31 12.87 2.60
CA THR A 490 3.67 12.69 4.02
C THR A 490 3.15 13.83 4.93
N ASP A 491 3.05 13.58 6.24
CA ASP A 491 2.58 14.60 7.21
C ASP A 491 3.44 15.87 7.19
N GLY A 492 2.84 17.01 6.83
CA GLY A 492 3.50 18.31 6.69
C GLY A 492 3.91 18.70 5.26
N GLU A 493 3.85 17.76 4.34
CA GLU A 493 4.06 17.94 2.90
C GLU A 493 2.74 18.34 2.20
N SER A 494 2.85 18.84 0.97
CA SER A 494 1.68 19.02 0.10
C SER A 494 1.81 18.21 -1.18
N GLY A 495 0.66 17.79 -1.72
CA GLY A 495 0.57 17.17 -3.03
C GLY A 495 -0.87 17.15 -3.54
N ASN A 496 -1.26 16.09 -4.24
CA ASN A 496 -2.65 15.86 -4.60
C ASN A 496 -3.59 15.84 -3.38
N PHE A 497 -4.85 16.23 -3.58
CA PHE A 497 -5.89 16.13 -2.55
C PHE A 497 -6.52 14.74 -2.50
N GLU A 498 -7.05 14.37 -1.34
CA GLU A 498 -7.90 13.20 -1.20
C GLU A 498 -9.25 13.42 -1.90
N GLN A 499 -9.59 12.48 -2.79
CA GLN A 499 -10.86 12.48 -3.53
C GLN A 499 -11.28 11.03 -3.83
N GLY A 500 -12.36 10.59 -3.21
CA GLY A 500 -12.95 9.26 -3.41
C GLY A 500 -13.82 9.15 -4.67
N GLY A 501 -14.64 8.10 -4.71
CA GLY A 501 -15.78 7.97 -5.64
C GLY A 501 -15.47 7.57 -7.09
N PHE A 502 -14.20 7.48 -7.50
CA PHE A 502 -13.82 7.22 -8.89
C PHE A 502 -13.92 5.75 -9.36
N TYR A 503 -14.31 4.78 -8.55
CA TYR A 503 -14.09 3.35 -8.85
C TYR A 503 -15.38 2.51 -8.88
N GLY A 504 -15.42 1.51 -9.76
CA GLY A 504 -16.54 0.57 -9.88
C GLY A 504 -16.27 -0.62 -10.80
N SER A 505 -17.31 -1.39 -11.16
CA SER A 505 -17.20 -2.64 -11.92
C SER A 505 -16.69 -2.43 -13.36
N GLY A 506 -15.37 -2.47 -13.52
CA GLY A 506 -14.69 -2.34 -14.81
C GLY A 506 -13.52 -1.35 -14.82
N GLY A 507 -13.28 -0.60 -13.73
CA GLY A 507 -12.19 0.35 -13.65
C GLY A 507 -12.60 1.69 -13.03
N VAL A 508 -11.99 2.76 -13.55
CA VAL A 508 -12.28 4.15 -13.18
C VAL A 508 -13.59 4.61 -13.85
N VAL A 509 -14.53 5.11 -13.05
CA VAL A 509 -15.88 5.56 -13.44
C VAL A 509 -15.99 7.08 -13.28
N PHE A 510 -15.54 7.81 -14.31
CA PHE A 510 -15.43 9.27 -14.28
C PHE A 510 -16.78 10.03 -14.19
N ASP A 511 -17.87 9.46 -14.69
CA ASP A 511 -19.19 10.13 -14.75
C ASP A 511 -19.90 10.21 -13.38
N ASN A 512 -19.68 9.23 -12.51
CA ASN A 512 -20.46 9.04 -11.27
C ASN A 512 -19.70 9.38 -9.98
N VAL A 513 -18.47 9.91 -10.08
CA VAL A 513 -17.68 10.33 -8.90
C VAL A 513 -18.48 11.28 -7.99
N ASP A 514 -18.37 11.07 -6.68
CA ASP A 514 -19.11 11.79 -5.64
C ASP A 514 -18.71 13.27 -5.51
N CYS A 515 -17.47 13.58 -5.91
CA CYS A 515 -16.78 14.85 -5.71
C CYS A 515 -16.57 15.21 -4.22
N GLY A 516 -16.25 14.21 -3.40
CA GLY A 516 -15.72 14.42 -2.05
C GLY A 516 -14.32 15.03 -2.08
N TYR A 517 -14.02 15.91 -1.11
CA TYR A 517 -12.70 16.54 -0.98
C TYR A 517 -12.22 16.55 0.47
N GLY A 518 -10.97 16.11 0.67
CA GLY A 518 -10.20 16.30 1.90
C GLY A 518 -10.72 15.57 3.14
N ALA A 519 -10.29 16.02 4.31
CA ALA A 519 -10.41 15.29 5.58
C ALA A 519 -11.85 14.97 6.02
N ALA A 520 -12.83 15.78 5.62
CA ALA A 520 -14.25 15.58 5.92
C ALA A 520 -15.07 15.15 4.69
N GLN A 521 -14.42 14.79 3.58
CA GLN A 521 -15.02 14.40 2.28
C GLN A 521 -16.21 15.30 1.88
N VAL A 522 -15.98 16.62 1.85
CA VAL A 522 -17.05 17.59 1.58
C VAL A 522 -17.49 17.51 0.12
N THR A 523 -18.67 16.90 -0.13
CA THR A 523 -19.27 16.72 -1.46
C THR A 523 -20.20 17.86 -1.88
N THR A 524 -20.92 18.45 -0.92
CA THR A 524 -21.98 19.43 -1.20
C THR A 524 -21.40 20.72 -1.75
N GLY A 525 -21.83 21.14 -2.94
CA GLY A 525 -21.31 22.35 -3.58
C GLY A 525 -19.99 22.15 -4.31
N MET A 526 -19.51 20.92 -4.45
CA MET A 526 -18.23 20.57 -5.05
C MET A 526 -18.35 19.92 -6.44
N ARG A 527 -19.55 19.86 -7.03
CA ARG A 527 -19.72 19.59 -8.47
C ARG A 527 -19.60 20.86 -9.31
N LYS A 528 -19.13 20.69 -10.55
CA LYS A 528 -18.88 21.79 -11.50
C LYS A 528 -20.18 22.51 -11.86
N GLY A 529 -20.24 23.81 -11.55
CA GLY A 529 -21.41 24.66 -11.79
C GLY A 529 -22.36 24.80 -10.60
N GLU A 530 -22.13 24.09 -9.49
CA GLU A 530 -22.82 24.37 -8.23
C GLU A 530 -22.35 25.70 -7.63
N THR A 531 -23.24 26.35 -6.86
CA THR A 531 -23.00 27.69 -6.31
C THR A 531 -23.21 27.76 -4.78
N VAL A 532 -23.19 26.61 -4.09
CA VAL A 532 -23.27 26.58 -2.62
C VAL A 532 -22.02 27.19 -2.00
N TYR A 533 -20.86 26.83 -2.57
CA TYR A 533 -19.58 27.45 -2.27
C TYR A 533 -19.12 28.33 -3.44
N THR A 534 -18.44 29.42 -3.13
CA THR A 534 -17.68 30.21 -4.12
C THR A 534 -16.44 29.45 -4.55
N GLN A 535 -15.87 29.76 -5.73
CA GLN A 535 -14.60 29.16 -6.18
C GLN A 535 -13.48 29.30 -5.13
N THR A 536 -13.43 30.42 -4.41
CA THR A 536 -12.49 30.66 -3.30
C THR A 536 -12.70 29.66 -2.15
N GLN A 537 -13.94 29.36 -1.78
CA GLN A 537 -14.26 28.35 -0.78
C GLN A 537 -13.93 26.94 -1.29
N GLN A 538 -14.31 26.60 -2.52
CA GLN A 538 -14.02 25.30 -3.13
C GLN A 538 -12.51 25.03 -3.15
N ILE A 539 -11.68 26.00 -3.53
CA ILE A 539 -10.22 25.87 -3.47
C ILE A 539 -9.73 25.79 -2.02
N ALA A 540 -10.20 26.66 -1.12
CA ALA A 540 -9.74 26.70 0.27
C ALA A 540 -10.00 25.38 1.02
N LEU A 541 -11.19 24.79 0.88
CA LEU A 541 -11.51 23.50 1.52
C LEU A 541 -10.77 22.32 0.86
N THR A 542 -10.24 22.48 -0.35
CA THR A 542 -9.33 21.49 -0.95
C THR A 542 -7.91 21.66 -0.41
N VAL A 543 -7.34 22.86 -0.40
CA VAL A 543 -5.90 23.06 -0.09
C VAL A 543 -5.56 23.19 1.40
N ASP A 544 -6.54 23.51 2.26
CA ASP A 544 -6.34 23.78 3.68
C ASP A 544 -7.25 22.90 4.54
N TYR A 545 -6.63 21.95 5.25
CA TYR A 545 -7.33 21.02 6.15
C TYR A 545 -8.17 21.75 7.21
N ALA A 546 -7.74 22.91 7.71
CA ALA A 546 -8.51 23.67 8.71
C ALA A 546 -9.78 24.26 8.09
N ALA A 547 -9.72 24.71 6.83
CA ALA A 547 -10.89 25.15 6.07
C ALA A 547 -11.82 23.98 5.73
N ASN A 548 -11.26 22.79 5.42
CA ASN A 548 -12.03 21.57 5.19
C ASN A 548 -12.81 21.13 6.44
N VAL A 549 -12.14 21.07 7.60
CA VAL A 549 -12.76 20.76 8.90
C VAL A 549 -13.85 21.76 9.26
N ALA A 550 -13.64 23.07 8.99
CA ALA A 550 -14.67 24.09 9.19
C ALA A 550 -15.89 23.91 8.26
N ALA A 551 -15.67 23.54 7.00
CA ALA A 551 -16.74 23.25 6.03
C ALA A 551 -17.54 21.98 6.41
N GLY A 552 -16.86 20.88 6.75
CA GLY A 552 -17.49 19.66 7.25
C GLY A 552 -18.29 19.89 8.54
N LEU A 553 -17.78 20.73 9.43
CA LEU A 553 -18.51 21.16 10.63
C LEU A 553 -19.81 21.91 10.28
N GLN A 554 -19.80 22.83 9.31
CA GLN A 554 -21.02 23.51 8.86
C GLN A 554 -22.07 22.50 8.35
N VAL A 555 -21.65 21.51 7.54
CA VAL A 555 -22.55 20.46 7.04
C VAL A 555 -23.20 19.72 8.22
N LEU A 556 -22.42 19.27 9.21
CA LEU A 556 -22.94 18.55 10.38
C LEU A 556 -23.86 19.42 11.26
N GLN A 557 -23.52 20.70 11.45
CA GLN A 557 -24.36 21.68 12.14
C GLN A 557 -25.68 21.90 11.40
N ASP A 558 -25.67 21.96 10.07
CA ASP A 558 -26.87 22.10 9.25
C ASP A 558 -27.76 20.86 9.29
N LYS A 559 -27.19 19.64 9.31
CA LYS A 559 -27.97 18.41 9.53
C LYS A 559 -28.64 18.42 10.90
N TRP A 560 -27.90 18.75 11.96
CA TRP A 560 -28.48 18.90 13.31
C TRP A 560 -29.61 19.94 13.32
N ASN A 561 -29.36 21.12 12.77
CA ASN A 561 -30.32 22.22 12.74
C ASN A 561 -31.59 21.85 11.94
N GLN A 562 -31.44 21.21 10.79
CA GLN A 562 -32.55 20.69 9.98
C GLN A 562 -33.43 19.75 10.79
N LEU A 563 -32.84 18.72 11.41
CA LEU A 563 -33.57 17.72 12.18
C LEU A 563 -34.21 18.30 13.45
N LYS A 564 -33.48 19.15 14.16
CA LYS A 564 -33.93 19.79 15.40
C LYS A 564 -35.09 20.76 15.16
N GLN A 565 -35.09 21.51 14.05
CA GLN A 565 -36.21 22.37 13.64
C GLN A 565 -37.47 21.57 13.28
N LEU A 566 -37.30 20.36 12.73
CA LEU A 566 -38.39 19.42 12.47
C LEU A 566 -38.90 18.70 13.73
N GLY A 567 -38.27 18.92 14.89
CA GLY A 567 -38.60 18.23 16.14
C GLY A 567 -38.16 16.76 16.18
N ILE A 568 -37.18 16.39 15.35
CA ILE A 568 -36.63 15.04 15.23
C ILE A 568 -35.34 14.97 16.06
N VAL A 569 -35.38 14.30 17.21
CA VAL A 569 -34.26 14.20 18.15
C VAL A 569 -34.06 12.79 18.70
N VAL A 570 -32.83 12.52 19.12
CA VAL A 570 -32.47 11.33 19.89
C VAL A 570 -32.42 11.64 21.39
N ASN A 571 -32.94 10.73 22.21
CA ASN A 571 -33.02 10.81 23.67
C ASN A 571 -33.60 12.15 24.19
N ASN A 572 -32.78 13.01 24.80
CA ASN A 572 -33.18 14.36 25.23
C ASN A 572 -32.84 15.46 24.19
N GLY A 573 -32.12 15.11 23.12
CA GLY A 573 -31.71 16.01 22.06
C GLY A 573 -30.75 17.11 22.51
N ASP A 574 -30.01 16.90 23.60
CA ASP A 574 -29.01 17.83 24.11
C ASP A 574 -27.67 17.57 23.39
N PRO A 575 -27.10 18.56 22.67
CA PRO A 575 -25.93 18.34 21.82
C PRO A 575 -24.64 18.03 22.58
N GLN A 576 -24.58 18.20 23.92
CA GLN A 576 -23.39 17.84 24.69
C GLN A 576 -23.09 16.33 24.70
N TYR A 577 -24.07 15.50 24.32
CA TYR A 577 -24.01 14.05 24.38
C TYR A 577 -23.83 13.42 23.00
N LEU A 578 -22.83 12.53 22.86
CA LEU A 578 -22.42 11.96 21.58
C LEU A 578 -23.55 11.18 20.88
N GLU A 579 -24.27 10.32 21.59
CA GLU A 579 -25.33 9.48 21.02
C GLU A 579 -26.50 10.30 20.45
N ASN A 580 -26.69 11.54 20.92
CA ASN A 580 -27.75 12.41 20.41
C ASN A 580 -27.49 12.89 18.98
N TRP A 581 -26.25 12.78 18.48
CA TRP A 581 -25.87 13.13 17.11
C TRP A 581 -26.22 12.08 16.07
N TRP A 582 -26.73 10.91 16.47
CA TRP A 582 -27.03 9.77 15.58
C TRP A 582 -27.78 10.16 14.29
N TYR A 583 -28.86 10.92 14.38
CA TYR A 583 -29.62 11.36 13.21
C TYR A 583 -28.87 12.38 12.35
N ALA A 584 -28.07 13.26 12.96
CA ALA A 584 -27.26 14.22 12.24
C ALA A 584 -26.14 13.52 11.45
N LEU A 585 -25.56 12.45 11.99
CA LEU A 585 -24.58 11.59 11.31
C LEU A 585 -25.20 10.78 10.18
N TRP A 586 -26.38 10.19 10.40
CA TRP A 586 -27.17 9.53 9.36
C TRP A 586 -27.46 10.48 8.19
N ALA A 587 -27.87 11.72 8.49
CA ALA A 587 -28.11 12.76 7.51
C ALA A 587 -26.84 13.39 6.91
N TYR A 588 -25.69 13.25 7.55
CA TYR A 588 -24.39 13.62 7.00
C TYR A 588 -24.07 12.70 5.83
N ASN A 589 -24.14 11.39 6.09
CA ASN A 589 -23.84 10.32 5.14
C ASN A 589 -24.84 10.18 3.98
N SER A 590 -26.15 10.18 4.26
CA SER A 590 -27.20 9.85 3.27
C SER A 590 -28.26 10.95 3.09
N GLY A 591 -28.11 12.10 3.75
CA GLY A 591 -29.04 13.21 3.61
C GLY A 591 -30.37 13.04 4.37
N TYR A 592 -31.33 13.91 4.03
CA TYR A 592 -32.69 13.89 4.57
C TYR A 592 -33.67 14.30 3.48
N HIS A 593 -34.54 13.36 3.09
CA HIS A 593 -35.57 13.55 2.10
C HIS A 593 -36.68 14.45 2.68
N LYS A 594 -36.81 15.68 2.18
CA LYS A 594 -37.79 16.65 2.67
C LYS A 594 -39.19 16.27 2.18
N LEU A 595 -40.21 16.35 3.03
CA LEU A 595 -41.61 16.03 2.67
C LEU A 595 -42.10 16.83 1.44
N ASN A 596 -42.56 16.13 0.39
CA ASN A 596 -43.07 16.69 -0.87
C ASN A 596 -42.08 17.58 -1.66
N ASP A 597 -40.77 17.33 -1.56
CA ASP A 597 -39.78 18.03 -2.37
C ASP A 597 -39.78 17.47 -3.81
N ARG A 598 -40.11 18.31 -4.79
CA ARG A 598 -40.20 17.90 -6.20
C ARG A 598 -38.84 17.79 -6.90
N THR A 599 -37.75 18.19 -6.23
CA THR A 599 -36.38 18.08 -6.74
C THR A 599 -35.67 16.83 -6.27
N ASP A 600 -36.21 16.18 -5.22
CA ASP A 600 -35.72 14.91 -4.69
C ASP A 600 -36.61 13.76 -5.23
N PRO A 601 -36.09 12.86 -6.08
CA PRO A 601 -36.89 11.77 -6.66
C PRO A 601 -37.33 10.73 -5.63
N PHE A 602 -36.70 10.70 -4.45
CA PHE A 602 -37.03 9.80 -3.35
C PHE A 602 -38.09 10.40 -2.42
N SER A 603 -38.32 11.73 -2.47
CA SER A 603 -39.35 12.41 -1.68
C SER A 603 -40.77 12.19 -2.23
N LYS A 604 -41.67 11.81 -1.32
CA LYS A 604 -43.10 11.59 -1.59
C LYS A 604 -43.96 12.19 -0.48
N SER A 605 -45.28 12.18 -0.65
CA SER A 605 -46.24 12.66 0.37
C SER A 605 -46.28 11.79 1.64
N ASP A 606 -45.75 10.58 1.53
CA ASP A 606 -45.88 9.44 2.43
C ASP A 606 -44.55 8.68 2.61
N ALA A 607 -43.46 9.17 2.00
CA ALA A 607 -42.08 8.74 2.23
C ALA A 607 -41.15 9.96 2.20
N TYR A 608 -40.55 10.26 3.35
CA TYR A 608 -39.66 11.39 3.59
C TYR A 608 -38.92 11.15 4.91
N GLY A 609 -37.73 11.69 5.11
CA GLY A 609 -36.93 11.43 6.30
C GLY A 609 -35.49 11.04 6.02
N LEU A 610 -34.88 10.38 7.00
CA LEU A 610 -33.57 9.75 6.90
C LEU A 610 -33.69 8.45 6.07
N GLY A 611 -32.80 8.25 5.09
CA GLY A 611 -32.82 7.12 4.15
C GLY A 611 -32.72 5.74 4.80
N TRP A 612 -33.21 4.69 4.13
CA TRP A 612 -33.31 3.33 4.71
C TRP A 612 -31.94 2.71 5.05
N SER A 613 -30.89 3.05 4.30
CA SER A 613 -29.62 2.32 4.32
C SER A 613 -28.85 2.35 5.65
N ASN A 614 -28.95 3.46 6.42
CA ASN A 614 -28.38 3.55 7.78
C ASN A 614 -29.39 3.19 8.89
N ASN A 615 -30.57 2.66 8.56
CA ASN A 615 -31.51 2.18 9.56
C ASN A 615 -30.98 0.89 10.18
N VAL A 616 -30.90 0.81 11.51
CA VAL A 616 -30.45 -0.41 12.19
C VAL A 616 -31.41 -1.60 12.02
N ALA A 617 -32.63 -1.37 11.51
CA ALA A 617 -33.58 -2.38 11.05
C ALA A 617 -33.38 -2.83 9.59
N ASN A 618 -32.42 -2.25 8.85
CA ASN A 618 -32.13 -2.64 7.47
C ASN A 618 -31.48 -4.03 7.43
N GLU A 619 -31.99 -4.91 6.57
CA GLU A 619 -31.59 -6.31 6.42
C GLU A 619 -30.19 -6.47 5.78
N ASP A 620 -29.63 -5.39 5.23
CA ASP A 620 -28.22 -5.30 4.77
C ASP A 620 -27.20 -5.27 5.92
N LEU A 621 -27.64 -4.95 7.15
CA LEU A 621 -26.80 -4.96 8.34
C LEU A 621 -27.04 -6.24 9.14
N ALA A 622 -25.97 -6.90 9.63
CA ALA A 622 -26.10 -8.13 10.39
C ALA A 622 -26.95 -7.92 11.67
N PRO A 623 -28.01 -8.72 11.92
CA PRO A 623 -28.89 -8.54 13.08
C PRO A 623 -28.20 -8.67 14.44
N ASP A 624 -27.12 -9.46 14.51
CA ASP A 624 -26.41 -9.81 15.75
C ASP A 624 -25.12 -9.01 15.96
N ARG A 625 -24.82 -7.97 15.19
CA ARG A 625 -23.56 -7.23 15.30
C ARG A 625 -23.32 -6.57 16.66
N GLY A 626 -22.05 -6.38 17.01
CA GLY A 626 -21.62 -5.64 18.21
C GLY A 626 -21.50 -4.13 17.98
N GLY A 627 -20.87 -3.41 18.91
CA GLY A 627 -20.37 -2.06 18.62
C GLY A 627 -19.16 -2.11 17.70
N PHE A 628 -18.99 -1.11 16.85
CA PHE A 628 -17.80 -0.99 16.00
C PHE A 628 -16.56 -0.76 16.86
N LEU A 629 -15.51 -1.55 16.64
CA LEU A 629 -14.24 -1.58 17.40
C LEU A 629 -14.37 -2.05 18.86
N ASP A 630 -15.50 -2.67 19.24
CA ASP A 630 -15.71 -3.20 20.61
C ASP A 630 -15.07 -4.58 20.85
N GLY A 631 -14.30 -5.09 19.89
CA GLY A 631 -13.52 -6.32 20.03
C GLY A 631 -14.42 -7.55 19.93
N THR A 632 -15.24 -7.62 18.87
CA THR A 632 -16.12 -8.78 18.62
C THR A 632 -15.35 -10.07 18.26
N THR A 633 -14.07 -9.90 17.92
CA THR A 633 -13.11 -10.92 17.47
C THR A 633 -11.95 -11.13 18.45
N THR A 634 -11.40 -12.36 18.53
CA THR A 634 -10.13 -12.62 19.25
C THR A 634 -8.97 -12.97 18.31
N CYS A 635 -8.14 -11.98 17.97
CA CYS A 635 -6.87 -12.19 17.26
C CYS A 635 -5.68 -12.40 18.21
N LEU A 636 -4.49 -12.64 17.64
CA LEU A 636 -3.26 -12.82 18.42
C LEU A 636 -2.66 -11.47 18.81
N PRO A 637 -2.00 -11.30 19.99
CA PRO A 637 -1.50 -10.00 20.46
C PRO A 637 -0.44 -9.30 19.59
N LYS A 638 0.04 -9.93 18.52
CA LYS A 638 0.96 -9.35 17.53
C LYS A 638 0.27 -8.93 16.22
N TYR A 639 -1.02 -9.23 16.10
CA TYR A 639 -1.92 -8.87 15.00
C TYR A 639 -3.12 -8.08 15.54
N GLN A 640 -2.94 -7.50 16.73
CA GLN A 640 -3.80 -6.47 17.25
C GLN A 640 -3.22 -5.15 16.76
N ASP A 641 -4.08 -4.14 16.60
CA ASP A 641 -3.62 -2.76 16.58
C ASP A 641 -2.83 -2.45 17.88
N PRO A 642 -2.11 -1.31 17.98
CA PRO A 642 -1.39 -0.93 19.20
C PRO A 642 -2.23 -0.92 20.50
N ASN A 643 -3.57 -0.92 20.41
CA ASN A 643 -4.50 -0.90 21.53
C ASN A 643 -5.19 -2.24 21.85
N GLY A 644 -4.94 -3.31 21.09
CA GLY A 644 -5.49 -4.64 21.36
C GLY A 644 -6.73 -5.04 20.55
N ARG A 645 -7.13 -4.26 19.54
CA ARG A 645 -8.33 -4.46 18.70
C ARG A 645 -8.04 -5.34 17.47
N CYS A 646 -9.11 -5.90 16.88
CA CYS A 646 -9.03 -6.90 15.82
C CYS A 646 -10.23 -6.78 14.86
N ASN A 647 -10.00 -6.97 13.56
CA ASN A 647 -10.96 -7.33 12.49
C ASN A 647 -12.21 -6.45 12.23
N ASP A 648 -12.74 -5.66 13.16
CA ASP A 648 -13.98 -4.89 12.93
C ASP A 648 -13.78 -3.88 11.74
N ALA A 649 -12.61 -3.27 11.62
CA ALA A 649 -12.27 -2.33 10.53
C ALA A 649 -11.96 -2.99 9.17
N LYS A 650 -11.78 -4.32 9.11
CA LYS A 650 -11.69 -5.11 7.86
C LYS A 650 -13.05 -5.24 7.17
N HIS A 651 -14.14 -5.20 7.93
CA HIS A 651 -15.52 -5.28 7.43
C HIS A 651 -16.38 -4.08 7.90
N PRO A 652 -16.00 -2.82 7.62
CA PRO A 652 -16.71 -1.64 8.13
C PRO A 652 -18.13 -1.53 7.54
N ALA A 653 -18.37 -2.21 6.41
CA ALA A 653 -19.67 -2.37 5.77
C ALA A 653 -20.74 -3.07 6.65
N ASP A 654 -20.34 -3.83 7.68
CA ASP A 654 -21.27 -4.52 8.59
C ASP A 654 -21.99 -3.55 9.56
N TRP A 655 -21.55 -2.29 9.66
CA TRP A 655 -22.07 -1.27 10.58
C TRP A 655 -22.61 -0.02 9.86
N SER A 656 -23.73 0.52 10.35
CA SER A 656 -24.23 1.82 9.87
C SER A 656 -23.23 2.94 10.15
N TYR A 657 -23.28 4.01 9.36
CA TYR A 657 -22.37 5.14 9.50
C TYR A 657 -22.35 5.72 10.93
N PRO A 658 -23.50 5.96 11.63
CA PRO A 658 -23.48 6.44 13.02
C PRO A 658 -22.80 5.48 14.01
N GLU A 659 -22.90 4.17 13.81
CA GLU A 659 -22.21 3.16 14.63
C GLU A 659 -20.69 3.31 14.51
N ARG A 660 -20.19 3.50 13.28
CA ARG A 660 -18.76 3.67 13.00
C ARG A 660 -18.18 4.93 13.64
N ILE A 661 -18.86 6.08 13.51
CA ILE A 661 -18.42 7.35 14.12
C ILE A 661 -18.35 7.24 15.65
N ILE A 662 -19.34 6.61 16.29
CA ILE A 662 -19.36 6.44 17.75
C ILE A 662 -18.26 5.46 18.21
N GLY A 663 -17.94 4.44 17.42
CA GLY A 663 -16.80 3.55 17.64
C GLY A 663 -15.47 4.31 17.62
N PHE A 664 -15.19 5.10 16.58
CA PHE A 664 -13.98 5.94 16.52
C PHE A 664 -13.91 6.98 17.63
N ALA A 665 -15.04 7.61 17.98
CA ALA A 665 -15.12 8.55 19.11
C ALA A 665 -14.72 7.91 20.46
N ARG A 666 -14.88 6.58 20.60
CA ARG A 666 -14.54 5.81 21.79
C ARG A 666 -13.11 5.28 21.83
N HIS A 667 -12.58 4.83 20.69
CA HIS A 667 -11.32 4.07 20.65
C HIS A 667 -10.17 4.72 19.86
N SER A 668 -10.42 5.82 19.15
CA SER A 668 -9.47 6.52 18.27
C SER A 668 -9.07 5.75 17.01
N LEU A 669 -8.77 6.51 15.95
CA LEU A 669 -8.07 6.02 14.75
C LEU A 669 -6.58 5.87 15.07
N VAL A 670 -5.93 4.82 14.57
CA VAL A 670 -4.48 4.67 14.66
C VAL A 670 -3.85 5.23 13.38
N ARG A 671 -2.71 5.93 13.46
CA ARG A 671 -1.95 6.34 12.27
C ARG A 671 -0.45 6.17 12.43
N TYR A 672 0.24 6.03 11.31
CA TYR A 672 1.70 5.91 11.25
C TYR A 672 2.37 7.27 11.47
N ASP A 673 3.38 7.31 12.33
CA ASP A 673 4.30 8.43 12.49
C ASP A 673 5.54 8.20 11.62
N TYR A 674 5.66 8.94 10.51
CA TYR A 674 6.78 8.84 9.59
C TYR A 674 8.14 9.22 10.22
N VAL A 675 8.14 10.13 11.20
CA VAL A 675 9.35 10.65 11.86
C VAL A 675 9.90 9.66 12.90
N ASN A 676 9.01 9.03 13.67
CA ASN A 676 9.36 8.08 14.72
C ASN A 676 9.30 6.60 14.28
N GLY A 677 8.65 6.31 13.15
CA GLY A 677 8.56 4.98 12.54
C GLY A 677 7.60 4.03 13.26
N ASN A 678 6.50 4.53 13.83
CA ASN A 678 5.57 3.73 14.63
C ASN A 678 4.09 4.18 14.55
N TYR A 679 3.19 3.25 14.84
CA TYR A 679 1.75 3.50 14.91
C TYR A 679 1.29 4.02 16.29
N HIS A 680 0.37 4.99 16.31
CA HIS A 680 -0.16 5.60 17.54
C HIS A 680 -1.59 6.17 17.38
N ASP A 681 -2.26 6.46 18.52
CA ASP A 681 -3.58 7.12 18.56
C ASP A 681 -3.56 8.51 17.92
N SER A 682 -4.47 8.74 16.97
CA SER A 682 -4.54 10.00 16.22
C SER A 682 -5.14 11.15 17.04
N PHE A 683 -6.09 10.87 17.93
CA PHE A 683 -6.80 11.89 18.70
C PHE A 683 -7.30 11.42 20.07
N THR A 684 -7.66 12.36 20.94
CA THR A 684 -8.21 12.10 22.28
C THR A 684 -9.65 11.57 22.20
N THR A 685 -9.91 10.41 22.81
CA THR A 685 -11.24 9.80 22.82
C THR A 685 -12.21 10.48 23.80
N ALA A 686 -13.51 10.28 23.58
CA ALA A 686 -14.56 10.80 24.44
C ALA A 686 -14.69 9.97 25.72
N THR A 687 -15.39 10.50 26.72
CA THR A 687 -15.55 9.84 28.01
C THR A 687 -16.98 9.35 28.25
N TRP A 688 -17.09 8.17 28.83
CA TRP A 688 -18.35 7.55 29.26
C TRP A 688 -18.22 6.99 30.68
N SER A 689 -19.36 6.88 31.38
CA SER A 689 -19.44 6.16 32.67
C SER A 689 -19.64 4.65 32.53
N GLN A 690 -20.09 4.19 31.36
CA GLN A 690 -20.31 2.79 30.95
C GLN A 690 -20.25 2.71 29.41
N ALA A 691 -20.07 1.53 28.82
CA ALA A 691 -20.04 1.41 27.36
C ALA A 691 -21.32 2.02 26.70
N PRO A 692 -21.19 2.76 25.57
CA PRO A 692 -22.35 3.27 24.81
C PRO A 692 -23.32 2.15 24.44
N GLN A 693 -24.62 2.44 24.48
CA GLN A 693 -25.64 1.50 24.05
C GLN A 693 -26.06 1.81 22.62
N LEU A 694 -25.92 0.83 21.73
CA LEU A 694 -26.51 0.90 20.39
C LEU A 694 -28.05 0.94 20.49
N PRO A 695 -28.74 1.64 19.59
CA PRO A 695 -30.19 1.53 19.47
C PRO A 695 -30.57 0.09 19.12
N PRO A 696 -31.51 -0.55 19.86
CA PRO A 696 -32.05 -1.85 19.46
C PRO A 696 -32.58 -1.84 18.02
N VAL A 697 -32.44 -2.95 17.29
CA VAL A 697 -32.80 -3.10 15.86
C VAL A 697 -34.16 -2.46 15.51
N GLY A 698 -35.20 -2.69 16.31
CA GLY A 698 -36.55 -2.12 16.06
C GLY A 698 -36.75 -0.64 16.37
N THR A 699 -35.72 0.11 16.82
CA THR A 699 -35.88 1.50 17.33
C THR A 699 -36.44 2.45 16.28
N PHE A 700 -36.00 2.33 15.03
CA PHE A 700 -36.39 3.18 13.90
C PHE A 700 -37.33 2.46 12.93
N CYS A 701 -38.13 1.52 13.43
CA CYS A 701 -39.13 0.79 12.65
C CYS A 701 -40.50 0.86 13.34
N GLN A 702 -41.35 1.81 12.93
CA GLN A 702 -42.68 2.00 13.52
C GLN A 702 -43.77 2.25 12.46
N PRO A 703 -44.92 1.53 12.48
CA PRO A 703 -45.88 1.57 11.38
C PRO A 703 -46.53 2.94 11.18
N ALA A 704 -46.70 3.67 12.28
CA ALA A 704 -47.29 5.00 12.31
C ALA A 704 -46.27 6.13 12.08
N ALA A 705 -44.97 5.82 12.08
CA ALA A 705 -43.93 6.77 11.72
C ALA A 705 -43.56 6.57 10.25
N ASN A 706 -42.64 5.64 9.99
CA ASN A 706 -42.02 5.43 8.69
C ASN A 706 -42.61 4.27 7.89
N GLN A 707 -43.84 3.84 8.20
CA GLN A 707 -44.46 2.66 7.60
C GLN A 707 -43.55 1.41 7.71
N CYS A 708 -42.85 1.19 8.82
CA CYS A 708 -42.04 -0.01 9.05
C CYS A 708 -42.61 -0.80 10.23
N ASP A 709 -42.68 -2.13 10.14
CA ASP A 709 -43.26 -2.97 11.19
C ASP A 709 -42.38 -4.19 11.50
N MET A 710 -41.75 -4.20 12.68
CA MET A 710 -41.00 -5.39 13.14
C MET A 710 -41.91 -6.61 13.39
N THR A 711 -43.24 -6.45 13.37
CA THR A 711 -44.24 -7.51 13.59
C THR A 711 -45.08 -7.84 12.36
N LYS A 712 -44.85 -7.18 11.22
CA LYS A 712 -45.55 -7.46 9.96
C LYS A 712 -44.63 -7.32 8.77
N ILE A 713 -44.91 -8.10 7.75
CA ILE A 713 -44.15 -8.13 6.50
C ILE A 713 -45.05 -7.68 5.35
N HIS A 714 -44.55 -6.74 4.53
CA HIS A 714 -45.37 -6.07 3.49
C HIS A 714 -45.12 -6.55 2.08
N LYS A 715 -46.21 -6.90 1.42
CA LYS A 715 -46.22 -7.48 0.08
C LYS A 715 -46.37 -6.35 -0.95
N PRO A 716 -45.43 -6.15 -1.88
CA PRO A 716 -45.51 -5.11 -2.89
C PRO A 716 -46.83 -5.16 -3.68
N GLY A 717 -47.52 -4.02 -3.80
CA GLY A 717 -48.86 -3.92 -4.41
C GLY A 717 -48.91 -4.37 -5.88
N ASN A 718 -47.77 -4.36 -6.57
CA ASN A 718 -47.63 -4.84 -7.95
C ASN A 718 -47.53 -6.38 -8.06
N PHE A 719 -47.23 -7.08 -6.96
CA PHE A 719 -47.02 -8.53 -6.90
C PHE A 719 -47.78 -9.14 -5.71
N PRO A 720 -49.13 -9.25 -5.77
CA PRO A 720 -49.99 -9.57 -4.64
C PRO A 720 -49.90 -11.03 -4.11
N SER A 721 -48.83 -11.74 -4.47
CA SER A 721 -48.60 -13.15 -4.16
C SER A 721 -47.29 -13.42 -3.43
N ASP A 722 -46.44 -12.41 -3.28
CA ASP A 722 -45.05 -12.60 -2.89
C ASP A 722 -44.89 -12.25 -1.39
N HIS A 723 -43.71 -12.45 -0.80
CA HIS A 723 -43.45 -12.06 0.60
C HIS A 723 -42.69 -10.73 0.64
N GLY A 724 -42.43 -10.18 1.82
CA GLY A 724 -42.14 -8.76 2.00
C GLY A 724 -40.89 -8.48 2.81
N SER A 725 -40.64 -7.20 3.09
CA SER A 725 -39.67 -6.78 4.13
C SER A 725 -40.41 -6.18 5.33
N HIS A 726 -39.66 -5.87 6.39
CA HIS A 726 -40.18 -5.06 7.51
C HIS A 726 -40.57 -3.63 7.07
N CYS A 727 -40.01 -3.11 5.98
CA CYS A 727 -40.49 -1.88 5.37
C CYS A 727 -41.83 -2.11 4.66
N GLN A 728 -42.87 -1.38 5.07
CA GLN A 728 -44.23 -1.53 4.54
C GLN A 728 -44.49 -0.82 3.21
N ARG A 729 -43.48 -0.81 2.32
CA ARG A 729 -43.52 -0.13 1.01
C ARG A 729 -42.75 -0.88 -0.09
N ASP A 730 -43.31 -0.89 -1.30
CA ASP A 730 -42.71 -1.45 -2.53
C ASP A 730 -41.35 -0.83 -2.92
N ASP A 731 -41.09 0.39 -2.47
CA ASP A 731 -39.95 1.22 -2.85
C ASP A 731 -38.83 1.28 -1.79
N LEU A 732 -38.96 0.49 -0.71
CA LEU A 732 -38.15 0.53 0.51
C LEU A 732 -38.00 1.93 1.15
N ALA A 733 -38.85 2.90 0.78
CA ALA A 733 -38.73 4.28 1.25
C ALA A 733 -39.31 4.48 2.67
N CYS A 734 -39.02 3.55 3.59
CA CYS A 734 -39.41 3.61 5.01
C CYS A 734 -38.53 4.58 5.79
N TYR A 735 -38.47 5.81 5.30
CA TYR A 735 -37.57 6.85 5.76
C TYR A 735 -37.96 7.36 7.14
N TRP A 736 -36.98 7.43 8.04
CA TRP A 736 -37.25 7.72 9.44
C TRP A 736 -37.33 9.24 9.70
N HIS A 737 -38.44 9.68 10.30
CA HIS A 737 -38.75 11.12 10.43
C HIS A 737 -39.38 11.50 11.78
N THR A 738 -39.07 10.78 12.87
CA THR A 738 -39.58 11.08 14.22
C THR A 738 -38.52 10.92 15.30
N SER A 739 -38.80 11.40 16.51
CA SER A 739 -37.89 11.28 17.64
C SER A 739 -37.85 9.84 18.21
N ALA A 740 -36.71 9.42 18.76
CA ALA A 740 -36.57 8.13 19.44
C ALA A 740 -35.68 8.26 20.69
N THR A 741 -35.88 7.33 21.63
CA THR A 741 -35.14 7.29 22.91
C THR A 741 -34.85 5.85 23.27
N TRP A 742 -33.57 5.49 23.38
CA TRP A 742 -33.13 4.17 23.84
C TRP A 742 -32.24 4.25 25.08
N GLN A 743 -31.47 5.35 25.23
CA GLN A 743 -30.59 5.57 26.37
C GLN A 743 -31.00 6.88 27.12
N PRO A 744 -32.13 6.89 27.85
CA PRO A 744 -32.73 8.10 28.41
C PRO A 744 -31.98 8.73 29.59
N ASN A 745 -30.92 8.10 30.11
CA ASN A 745 -30.17 8.59 31.28
C ASN A 745 -28.92 9.37 30.84
N PRO A 746 -28.90 10.72 30.95
CA PRO A 746 -27.79 11.53 30.46
C PRO A 746 -26.45 11.23 31.14
N ALA A 747 -26.47 10.69 32.37
CA ALA A 747 -25.25 10.31 33.09
C ALA A 747 -24.53 9.08 32.50
N THR A 748 -25.11 8.44 31.48
CA THR A 748 -24.55 7.26 30.78
C THR A 748 -24.13 7.53 29.34
N LEU A 749 -24.48 8.72 28.82
CA LEU A 749 -24.15 9.15 27.47
C LEU A 749 -22.71 9.68 27.40
N GLY A 750 -22.09 9.59 26.23
CA GLY A 750 -20.72 10.05 26.01
C GLY A 750 -20.61 11.56 26.01
N THR A 751 -19.51 12.12 26.54
CA THR A 751 -19.24 13.56 26.52
C THR A 751 -17.85 13.89 25.97
N GLN A 752 -17.70 15.09 25.41
CA GLN A 752 -16.47 15.55 24.76
C GLN A 752 -15.28 15.64 25.72
N VAL A 753 -14.07 15.47 25.17
CA VAL A 753 -12.81 15.79 25.83
C VAL A 753 -11.99 16.68 24.90
N LEU A 754 -11.66 17.91 25.29
CA LEU A 754 -10.87 18.82 24.45
C LEU A 754 -9.40 18.77 24.85
N ARG A 755 -8.50 18.60 23.87
CA ARG A 755 -7.06 18.75 24.02
C ARG A 755 -6.62 20.20 23.80
N TYR A 756 -7.26 20.89 22.86
CA TYR A 756 -6.98 22.27 22.46
C TYR A 756 -8.12 23.22 22.82
N LEU A 757 -7.77 24.43 23.27
CA LEU A 757 -8.69 25.47 23.71
C LEU A 757 -8.44 26.78 22.95
N PRO A 758 -9.42 27.70 22.86
CA PRO A 758 -9.30 28.92 22.07
C PRO A 758 -8.02 29.71 22.38
N GLY A 759 -7.24 29.99 21.34
CA GLY A 759 -5.91 30.60 21.45
C GLY A 759 -4.73 29.62 21.54
N ALA A 760 -4.98 28.31 21.49
CA ALA A 760 -3.92 27.33 21.26
C ALA A 760 -3.30 27.52 19.86
N PRO A 761 -1.96 27.59 19.73
CA PRO A 761 -1.30 27.71 18.43
C PRO A 761 -1.48 26.44 17.60
N GLU A 762 -1.47 26.61 16.28
CA GLU A 762 -1.40 25.51 15.31
C GLU A 762 -0.16 24.64 15.60
N PRO A 763 -0.29 23.31 15.74
CA PRO A 763 0.84 22.42 15.89
C PRO A 763 1.77 22.49 14.67
N ALA A 764 3.08 22.46 14.91
CA ALA A 764 4.05 22.44 13.83
C ALA A 764 4.17 21.02 13.25
N ALA A 765 4.06 20.89 11.92
CA ALA A 765 4.49 19.68 11.23
C ALA A 765 6.02 19.59 11.18
N THR A 766 6.55 18.38 11.12
CA THR A 766 7.97 18.13 10.86
C THR A 766 8.09 17.58 9.44
N HIS A 767 8.58 18.40 8.51
CA HIS A 767 8.82 17.96 7.13
C HIS A 767 9.84 16.80 7.13
N PHE A 768 9.40 15.65 6.63
CA PHE A 768 10.24 14.46 6.52
C PHE A 768 11.14 14.56 5.27
N TYR A 769 10.54 14.87 4.12
CA TYR A 769 11.20 15.25 2.87
C TYR A 769 11.41 16.76 2.77
N ASN A 770 12.35 17.25 1.94
CA ASN A 770 12.75 18.66 1.93
C ASN A 770 13.00 19.21 0.51
N PRO A 771 12.46 20.40 0.14
CA PRO A 771 12.66 20.99 -1.18
C PRO A 771 14.09 21.53 -1.37
N VAL A 772 14.59 21.48 -2.60
CA VAL A 772 15.89 22.02 -3.01
C VAL A 772 15.72 23.33 -3.80
N CYS A 773 15.88 24.45 -3.10
CA CYS A 773 15.66 25.80 -3.64
C CYS A 773 16.92 26.49 -4.19
N ALA A 774 18.05 25.77 -4.23
CA ALA A 774 19.34 26.28 -4.70
C ALA A 774 19.75 25.57 -5.99
N THR A 775 20.33 26.30 -6.95
CA THR A 775 20.82 25.71 -8.21
C THR A 775 22.13 24.95 -8.05
N ALA A 776 22.81 25.00 -6.91
CA ALA A 776 24.05 24.26 -6.70
C ALA A 776 23.77 22.74 -6.73
N PRO A 777 24.64 21.90 -7.34
CA PRO A 777 25.97 22.22 -7.85
C PRO A 777 26.02 22.71 -9.32
N LEU A 778 24.90 23.05 -9.97
CA LEU A 778 24.89 23.45 -11.38
C LEU A 778 25.77 24.69 -11.64
N PRO A 779 26.51 24.72 -12.77
CA PRO A 779 27.27 25.89 -13.20
C PRO A 779 26.35 27.08 -13.53
N SER A 780 26.87 28.30 -13.34
CA SER A 780 26.09 29.54 -13.52
C SER A 780 25.62 29.82 -14.96
N ASN A 781 26.10 29.06 -15.95
CA ASN A 781 25.63 29.12 -17.33
C ASN A 781 24.60 28.03 -17.69
N ALA A 782 24.18 27.19 -16.73
CA ALA A 782 23.16 26.17 -16.94
C ALA A 782 21.81 26.80 -17.31
N LEU A 783 21.14 26.20 -18.29
CA LEU A 783 19.83 26.56 -18.78
C LEU A 783 18.83 25.56 -18.22
N ILE A 784 18.19 25.93 -17.11
CA ILE A 784 17.28 25.06 -16.37
C ILE A 784 15.89 25.12 -17.01
N VAL A 785 15.38 23.96 -17.40
CA VAL A 785 13.97 23.73 -17.75
C VAL A 785 13.34 23.06 -16.53
N ASP A 786 12.50 23.84 -15.85
CA ASP A 786 11.78 23.40 -14.65
C ASP A 786 10.57 22.54 -15.03
N ASP A 787 10.13 21.71 -14.10
CA ASP A 787 8.96 20.83 -14.22
C ASP A 787 7.63 21.60 -14.33
N VAL A 788 7.52 22.73 -13.63
CA VAL A 788 6.36 23.63 -13.64
C VAL A 788 6.70 25.07 -14.08
N PRO A 789 5.72 25.83 -14.60
CA PRO A 789 5.89 27.25 -14.88
C PRO A 789 6.32 28.07 -13.66
N ALA A 790 7.11 29.13 -13.88
CA ALA A 790 7.66 29.97 -12.80
C ALA A 790 6.62 30.79 -12.00
N ASP A 791 5.34 30.71 -12.34
CA ASP A 791 4.23 31.31 -11.56
C ASP A 791 3.48 30.29 -10.68
N VAL A 792 3.85 29.01 -10.75
CA VAL A 792 3.49 27.99 -9.74
C VAL A 792 4.26 28.27 -8.46
N ARG A 793 3.60 28.06 -7.32
CA ARG A 793 4.12 28.25 -5.97
C ARG A 793 3.73 27.05 -5.14
N THR A 794 4.48 26.82 -4.07
CA THR A 794 4.28 25.67 -3.18
C THR A 794 4.34 26.09 -1.70
N GLN A 795 3.79 25.24 -0.80
CA GLN A 795 3.59 25.57 0.62
C GLN A 795 4.91 25.85 1.32
N ASN A 796 5.91 25.02 1.06
CA ASN A 796 7.24 25.09 1.63
C ASN A 796 8.10 26.27 1.10
N GLY A 797 7.50 27.14 0.27
CA GLY A 797 7.95 28.52 0.07
C GLY A 797 9.20 28.65 -0.80
N CYS A 798 9.44 27.67 -1.67
CA CYS A 798 10.68 27.55 -2.42
C CYS A 798 10.88 28.72 -3.40
N ALA A 799 11.79 29.64 -3.06
CA ALA A 799 12.06 30.83 -3.86
C ALA A 799 12.94 30.50 -5.07
N LYS A 800 12.31 30.08 -6.18
CA LYS A 800 12.97 29.77 -7.47
C LYS A 800 13.89 30.94 -7.90
N SER A 801 15.21 30.71 -7.78
CA SER A 801 16.24 31.74 -7.96
C SER A 801 16.81 31.80 -9.39
N TRP A 802 16.36 30.90 -10.26
CA TRP A 802 16.69 30.81 -11.69
C TRP A 802 15.57 31.37 -12.56
N THR A 803 15.87 31.50 -13.85
CA THR A 803 14.85 31.71 -14.89
C THR A 803 14.55 30.37 -15.54
N ASN A 804 13.30 29.89 -15.52
CA ASN A 804 12.92 28.71 -16.30
C ASN A 804 13.12 29.00 -17.81
N ARG A 805 13.88 28.14 -18.49
CA ARG A 805 14.31 28.26 -19.90
C ARG A 805 13.57 27.30 -20.82
N GLY A 806 12.44 26.75 -20.42
CA GLY A 806 11.67 25.84 -21.27
C GLY A 806 10.29 25.55 -20.72
N SER A 807 9.79 24.36 -21.06
CA SER A 807 8.57 23.78 -20.52
C SER A 807 8.68 22.26 -20.51
N LEU A 808 8.21 21.62 -19.44
CA LEU A 808 7.79 20.23 -19.44
C LEU A 808 6.37 20.14 -20.04
N THR A 809 6.11 19.14 -20.88
CA THR A 809 4.76 18.81 -21.35
C THR A 809 4.51 17.31 -21.23
N PHE A 810 3.30 16.93 -20.84
CA PHE A 810 2.91 15.54 -20.66
C PHE A 810 1.99 15.02 -21.77
N THR A 811 2.04 13.70 -21.96
CA THR A 811 1.21 12.95 -22.90
C THR A 811 0.67 11.72 -22.20
N PHE A 812 -0.65 11.52 -22.27
CA PHE A 812 -1.39 10.45 -21.61
C PHE A 812 -2.21 9.69 -22.66
N PRO A 813 -1.93 8.43 -22.98
CA PRO A 813 -2.87 7.60 -23.72
C PRO A 813 -4.15 7.42 -22.88
N ALA A 814 -5.30 7.42 -23.53
CA ALA A 814 -6.60 7.35 -22.84
C ALA A 814 -7.04 5.90 -22.60
N ASP A 815 -8.35 5.62 -22.56
CA ASP A 815 -9.00 4.31 -22.60
C ASP A 815 -9.89 4.18 -23.86
N SER A 816 -10.50 3.00 -24.07
CA SER A 816 -11.39 2.74 -25.21
C SER A 816 -12.70 3.57 -25.20
N THR A 817 -12.96 4.28 -24.11
CA THR A 817 -14.08 5.20 -23.87
C THR A 817 -13.67 6.68 -23.85
N ASN A 818 -12.41 7.00 -24.16
CA ASN A 818 -11.82 8.35 -24.21
C ASN A 818 -11.59 9.01 -22.81
N HIS A 819 -11.41 8.24 -21.73
CA HIS A 819 -10.92 8.75 -20.43
C HIS A 819 -9.42 8.51 -20.21
N TYR A 820 -8.78 9.08 -19.19
CA TYR A 820 -7.32 9.00 -19.02
C TYR A 820 -6.89 8.31 -17.71
N PRO A 821 -6.92 6.96 -17.62
CA PRO A 821 -6.53 6.24 -16.40
C PRO A 821 -5.15 6.64 -15.84
N ALA A 822 -4.15 6.86 -16.71
CA ALA A 822 -2.83 7.34 -16.32
C ALA A 822 -2.81 8.67 -15.54
N LYS A 823 -3.89 9.45 -15.52
CA LYS A 823 -3.95 10.69 -14.72
C LYS A 823 -4.41 10.47 -13.28
N ILE A 824 -5.04 9.34 -12.97
CA ILE A 824 -5.35 8.97 -11.60
C ILE A 824 -4.04 8.63 -10.88
N ASP A 825 -3.26 7.77 -11.54
CA ASP A 825 -1.90 7.27 -11.29
C ASP A 825 -0.78 8.26 -11.67
N PHE A 826 -1.08 9.57 -11.65
CA PHE A 826 -0.11 10.63 -11.91
C PHE A 826 -0.26 11.69 -10.82
N HIS A 827 0.86 11.98 -10.15
CA HIS A 827 0.88 12.69 -8.88
C HIS A 827 1.85 13.86 -8.91
N GLN A 828 1.63 14.81 -8.00
CA GLN A 828 2.48 15.97 -7.74
C GLN A 828 2.77 16.07 -6.24
N LEU A 829 3.98 16.54 -5.93
CA LEU A 829 4.45 16.82 -4.58
C LEU A 829 5.11 18.19 -4.52
N ASP A 830 5.12 18.82 -3.33
CA ASP A 830 5.71 20.13 -3.12
C ASP A 830 7.22 20.13 -2.83
N THR A 831 7.84 18.97 -2.78
CA THR A 831 9.27 18.74 -2.51
C THR A 831 10.09 18.69 -3.80
N GLY A 832 11.27 18.05 -3.84
CA GLY A 832 12.13 18.07 -5.03
C GLY A 832 12.79 19.42 -5.35
N PHE A 833 13.37 19.57 -6.54
CA PHE A 833 14.05 20.79 -6.97
C PHE A 833 13.05 21.89 -7.34
N GLY A 834 13.30 23.11 -6.86
CA GLY A 834 12.31 24.19 -6.97
C GLY A 834 11.06 23.98 -6.11
N GLY A 835 10.99 22.91 -5.31
CA GLY A 835 9.84 22.59 -4.49
C GLY A 835 8.60 22.29 -5.34
N HIS A 836 8.77 21.50 -6.40
CA HIS A 836 7.69 20.78 -7.09
C HIS A 836 8.32 19.61 -7.87
N PHE A 837 7.69 18.44 -7.87
CA PHE A 837 7.94 17.41 -8.88
C PHE A 837 6.68 16.59 -9.18
N TRP A 838 6.71 15.85 -10.28
CA TRP A 838 5.67 14.88 -10.65
C TRP A 838 6.20 13.46 -10.53
N PHE A 839 5.34 12.49 -10.22
CA PHE A 839 5.70 11.08 -10.30
C PHE A 839 4.50 10.21 -10.69
N SER A 840 4.78 8.94 -10.99
CA SER A 840 3.81 7.91 -11.37
C SER A 840 4.47 6.54 -11.17
N HIS A 841 3.68 5.50 -10.97
CA HIS A 841 4.21 4.15 -10.91
C HIS A 841 4.82 3.70 -12.25
N VAL A 842 5.77 2.77 -12.19
CA VAL A 842 6.43 2.14 -13.32
C VAL A 842 5.65 0.94 -13.82
N TRP A 843 5.45 0.90 -15.15
CA TRP A 843 4.64 -0.09 -15.82
C TRP A 843 5.42 -0.82 -16.93
N PRO A 844 5.16 -2.11 -17.18
CA PRO A 844 5.83 -2.84 -18.24
C PRO A 844 5.31 -2.42 -19.63
N ALA A 845 6.10 -2.68 -20.67
CA ALA A 845 5.84 -2.30 -22.07
C ALA A 845 4.45 -2.60 -22.65
N GLY A 846 3.69 -3.54 -22.06
CA GLY A 846 2.32 -3.89 -22.46
C GLY A 846 1.24 -2.90 -22.00
N GLU A 847 1.43 -2.22 -20.86
CA GLU A 847 0.37 -1.46 -20.17
C GLU A 847 0.27 -0.03 -20.69
N VAL A 848 -0.01 0.09 -21.99
CA VAL A 848 0.02 1.37 -22.71
C VAL A 848 -0.99 2.42 -22.21
N THR A 849 -2.00 2.03 -21.40
CA THR A 849 -2.97 2.93 -20.73
C THR A 849 -2.35 3.77 -19.63
N HIS A 850 -1.42 3.19 -18.86
CA HIS A 850 -0.80 3.79 -17.68
C HIS A 850 0.42 4.65 -18.06
N ARG A 851 0.73 4.71 -19.36
CA ARG A 851 1.86 5.46 -19.88
C ARG A 851 1.70 6.95 -19.61
N VAL A 852 2.53 7.47 -18.74
CA VAL A 852 2.86 8.88 -18.68
C VAL A 852 4.12 9.10 -19.54
N THR A 853 4.14 10.15 -20.35
CA THR A 853 5.34 10.58 -21.09
C THR A 853 5.52 12.07 -20.93
N GLY A 854 6.47 12.46 -20.08
CA GLY A 854 6.93 13.84 -19.91
C GLY A 854 8.05 14.18 -20.90
N THR A 855 8.00 15.37 -21.48
CA THR A 855 9.05 15.91 -22.36
C THR A 855 9.40 17.34 -21.99
N TRP A 856 10.61 17.55 -21.48
CA TRP A 856 11.21 18.87 -21.30
C TRP A 856 11.70 19.40 -22.66
N THR A 857 11.31 20.62 -23.01
CA THR A 857 11.76 21.30 -24.23
C THR A 857 12.37 22.65 -23.89
N LEU A 858 13.61 22.90 -24.33
CA LEU A 858 14.28 24.19 -24.15
C LEU A 858 13.64 25.27 -25.05
N ASN A 859 13.45 26.49 -24.56
CA ASN A 859 12.79 27.59 -25.29
C ASN A 859 13.67 28.29 -26.34
N GLN A 860 14.83 27.71 -26.66
CA GLN A 860 15.80 28.22 -27.63
C GLN A 860 16.52 27.06 -28.32
N GLN A 861 16.96 27.30 -29.56
CA GLN A 861 17.84 26.36 -30.27
C GLN A 861 19.26 26.44 -29.72
N LEU A 862 19.95 25.31 -29.70
CA LEU A 862 21.39 25.22 -29.51
C LEU A 862 22.03 24.71 -30.81
N ASN A 863 23.14 25.34 -31.18
CA ASN A 863 24.00 24.97 -32.31
C ASN A 863 25.43 24.76 -31.80
N SER A 864 25.54 23.95 -30.74
CA SER A 864 26.73 23.81 -29.91
C SER A 864 26.68 22.53 -29.09
N TRP A 865 27.80 22.18 -28.48
CA TRP A 865 27.82 21.14 -27.45
C TRP A 865 27.16 21.64 -26.16
N ALA A 866 26.43 20.76 -25.48
CA ALA A 866 25.93 20.98 -24.13
C ALA A 866 25.90 19.66 -23.35
N ARG A 867 26.17 19.72 -22.04
CA ARG A 867 25.85 18.60 -21.13
C ARG A 867 24.39 18.70 -20.72
N VAL A 868 23.71 17.57 -20.67
CA VAL A 868 22.35 17.43 -20.15
C VAL A 868 22.43 16.82 -18.75
N LEU A 869 21.78 17.46 -17.78
CA LEU A 869 21.56 16.89 -16.46
C LEU A 869 20.06 16.78 -16.17
N VAL A 870 19.68 15.75 -15.43
CA VAL A 870 18.34 15.53 -14.87
C VAL A 870 18.43 15.61 -13.35
N TYR A 871 17.38 16.07 -12.69
CA TYR A 871 17.28 16.02 -11.24
C TYR A 871 16.39 14.84 -10.82
N VAL A 872 16.86 14.06 -9.84
CA VAL A 872 16.14 12.94 -9.25
C VAL A 872 15.74 13.33 -7.82
N PRO A 873 14.44 13.47 -7.49
CA PRO A 873 13.94 13.96 -6.19
C PRO A 873 14.13 12.95 -5.05
N ASP A 874 14.01 13.41 -3.80
CA ASP A 874 14.34 12.65 -2.59
C ASP A 874 13.40 11.47 -2.27
N HIS A 875 12.33 11.30 -3.05
CA HIS A 875 11.39 10.17 -3.08
C HIS A 875 10.53 10.21 -4.35
N GLY A 876 9.66 9.22 -4.57
CA GLY A 876 8.88 9.06 -5.81
C GLY A 876 9.75 8.77 -7.04
N ALA A 877 10.98 8.30 -6.83
CA ALA A 877 12.02 8.11 -7.84
C ALA A 877 12.90 6.90 -7.45
N GLU A 878 12.42 5.71 -7.78
CA GLU A 878 12.89 4.43 -7.24
C GLU A 878 13.36 3.45 -8.33
N THR A 879 13.08 3.73 -9.60
CA THR A 879 13.40 2.79 -10.67
C THR A 879 14.90 2.73 -11.00
N PRO A 880 15.52 1.54 -11.03
CA PRO A 880 16.92 1.38 -11.42
C PRO A 880 17.15 1.57 -12.93
N GLN A 881 16.10 1.86 -13.72
CA GLN A 881 16.14 1.88 -15.18
C GLN A 881 15.38 3.06 -15.83
N ALA A 882 15.46 4.26 -15.25
CA ALA A 882 14.85 5.47 -15.82
C ALA A 882 15.50 5.84 -17.16
N ALA A 883 14.80 5.57 -18.27
CA ALA A 883 15.34 5.67 -19.62
C ALA A 883 15.02 7.02 -20.28
N TYR A 884 15.97 7.96 -20.21
CA TYR A 884 15.85 9.29 -20.78
C TYR A 884 16.27 9.33 -22.25
N THR A 885 15.47 9.96 -23.11
CA THR A 885 15.76 10.13 -24.55
C THR A 885 16.07 11.59 -24.88
N VAL A 886 17.19 11.86 -25.54
CA VAL A 886 17.69 13.23 -25.82
C VAL A 886 17.45 13.63 -27.29
N GLY A 887 16.54 14.59 -27.52
CA GLY A 887 16.17 15.11 -28.83
C GLY A 887 16.89 16.42 -29.21
N GLY A 888 16.87 16.74 -30.51
CA GLY A 888 17.49 17.97 -31.05
C GLY A 888 19.01 17.89 -31.30
N THR A 889 19.58 16.69 -31.18
CA THR A 889 21.00 16.39 -31.46
C THR A 889 21.26 16.20 -32.95
N ASP A 890 22.53 16.06 -33.34
CA ASP A 890 22.93 15.69 -34.71
C ASP A 890 22.86 14.17 -35.01
N SER A 891 22.30 13.38 -34.09
CA SER A 891 22.07 11.94 -34.29
C SER A 891 20.81 11.66 -35.11
N ASN A 892 20.88 10.66 -36.01
CA ASN A 892 19.73 10.17 -36.78
C ASN A 892 18.68 9.46 -35.90
N THR A 893 19.08 8.98 -34.72
CA THR A 893 18.22 8.37 -33.71
C THR A 893 18.50 9.06 -32.38
N PRO A 894 17.50 9.66 -31.70
CA PRO A 894 17.69 10.29 -30.40
C PRO A 894 18.43 9.35 -29.41
N PRO A 895 19.57 9.76 -28.83
CA PRO A 895 20.28 8.93 -27.86
C PRO A 895 19.42 8.65 -26.63
N MET A 896 19.42 7.40 -26.17
CA MET A 896 18.83 6.98 -24.90
C MET A 896 19.94 6.84 -23.86
N ARG A 897 19.67 7.24 -22.62
CA ARG A 897 20.58 7.14 -21.47
C ARG A 897 19.78 6.73 -20.24
N THR A 898 20.27 5.75 -19.51
CA THR A 898 19.59 5.24 -18.31
C THR A 898 20.17 5.85 -17.05
N VAL A 899 19.32 6.21 -16.09
CA VAL A 899 19.69 6.64 -14.73
C VAL A 899 19.08 5.66 -13.74
N VAL A 900 19.83 5.34 -12.68
CA VAL A 900 19.35 4.60 -11.52
C VAL A 900 18.75 5.61 -10.55
N GLU A 901 17.43 5.68 -10.50
CA GLU A 901 16.69 6.46 -9.50
C GLU A 901 16.57 5.57 -8.26
N GLY A 902 17.22 5.95 -7.16
CA GLY A 902 17.43 5.04 -6.02
C GLY A 902 17.20 5.71 -4.67
N ASN A 903 16.24 6.62 -4.58
CA ASN A 903 16.05 7.49 -3.42
C ASN A 903 15.09 6.87 -2.39
N TYR A 904 15.56 5.78 -1.79
CA TYR A 904 14.88 5.03 -0.73
C TYR A 904 15.12 5.64 0.67
N LEU A 905 14.67 4.95 1.73
CA LEU A 905 15.07 5.24 3.11
C LEU A 905 16.28 4.40 3.56
N ASP A 906 17.10 4.94 4.45
CA ASP A 906 18.25 4.20 5.00
C ASP A 906 17.84 3.29 6.17
N ALA A 907 18.78 2.50 6.67
CA ALA A 907 18.58 1.62 7.83
C ALA A 907 18.23 2.37 9.15
N GLN A 908 18.20 3.71 9.16
CA GLN A 908 17.74 4.58 10.26
C GLN A 908 16.48 5.40 9.86
N ARG A 909 15.82 5.01 8.76
CA ARG A 909 14.66 5.69 8.16
C ARG A 909 14.91 7.16 7.85
N LYS A 910 16.04 7.48 7.21
CA LYS A 910 16.35 8.82 6.68
C LYS A 910 16.35 8.85 5.15
N PRO A 911 15.71 9.87 4.54
CA PRO A 911 15.66 10.02 3.10
C PRO A 911 17.01 10.43 2.54
N GLN A 912 17.27 10.07 1.28
CA GLN A 912 18.41 10.57 0.53
C GLN A 912 18.09 11.95 -0.06
N PRO A 913 18.92 12.99 0.10
CA PRO A 913 18.72 14.24 -0.61
C PRO A 913 18.75 14.03 -2.14
N GLY A 914 17.73 14.56 -2.83
CA GLY A 914 17.66 14.52 -4.29
C GLY A 914 18.88 15.18 -4.96
N SER A 915 19.20 14.75 -6.18
CA SER A 915 20.52 14.96 -6.77
C SER A 915 20.49 15.16 -8.30
N TRP A 916 21.52 15.81 -8.85
CA TRP A 916 21.67 16.06 -10.28
C TRP A 916 22.54 14.99 -10.97
N HIS A 917 21.96 14.25 -11.91
CA HIS A 917 22.63 13.19 -12.67
C HIS A 917 22.90 13.65 -14.11
N SER A 918 24.08 13.31 -14.66
CA SER A 918 24.46 13.67 -16.04
C SER A 918 24.00 12.58 -17.02
N LEU A 919 23.19 12.94 -18.02
CA LEU A 919 22.94 12.06 -19.19
C LEU A 919 24.11 12.11 -20.19
N GLY A 920 25.02 13.06 -20.01
CA GLY A 920 26.22 13.25 -20.81
C GLY A 920 26.20 14.47 -21.72
N ALA A 921 27.22 14.58 -22.57
CA ALA A 921 27.43 15.69 -23.48
C ALA A 921 27.01 15.37 -24.92
N PHE A 922 26.18 16.24 -25.51
CA PHE A 922 25.63 16.07 -26.86
C PHE A 922 25.88 17.31 -27.71
N HIS A 923 25.97 17.11 -29.03
CA HIS A 923 25.99 18.19 -30.00
C HIS A 923 24.57 18.48 -30.47
N PHE A 924 24.06 19.66 -30.14
CA PHE A 924 22.72 20.09 -30.55
C PHE A 924 22.80 20.91 -31.84
N THR A 925 21.84 20.66 -32.74
CA THR A 925 21.67 21.36 -34.03
C THR A 925 20.25 21.88 -34.24
N GLY A 926 19.45 21.90 -33.16
CA GLY A 926 18.05 22.26 -33.16
C GLY A 926 17.61 22.70 -31.77
N THR A 927 16.32 22.51 -31.45
CA THR A 927 15.80 22.75 -30.10
C THR A 927 16.08 21.50 -29.25
N PRO A 928 16.86 21.60 -28.15
CA PRO A 928 17.04 20.48 -27.23
C PRO A 928 15.74 20.04 -26.58
N SER A 929 15.55 18.73 -26.48
CA SER A 929 14.50 18.13 -25.64
C SER A 929 15.03 16.92 -24.88
N VAL A 930 14.40 16.61 -23.76
CA VAL A 930 14.59 15.35 -23.01
C VAL A 930 13.21 14.75 -22.80
N THR A 931 13.07 13.44 -22.99
CA THR A 931 11.81 12.72 -22.81
C THR A 931 12.02 11.54 -21.86
N LEU A 932 11.10 11.37 -20.91
CA LEU A 932 11.06 10.24 -19.97
C LEU A 932 9.64 9.65 -19.94
N SER A 933 9.53 8.33 -19.84
CA SER A 933 8.25 7.63 -19.68
C SER A 933 8.37 6.56 -18.60
N ASN A 934 7.28 6.35 -17.87
CA ASN A 934 7.15 5.27 -16.87
C ASN A 934 7.01 3.86 -17.47
N ILE A 935 7.04 3.73 -18.80
CA ILE A 935 7.00 2.44 -19.47
C ILE A 935 8.42 1.91 -19.66
N ILE A 936 8.84 0.95 -18.83
CA ILE A 936 10.18 0.34 -18.92
C ILE A 936 10.21 -0.85 -19.91
N PRO A 937 11.28 -1.03 -20.72
CA PRO A 937 11.25 -1.99 -21.84
C PRO A 937 11.52 -3.44 -21.47
N LYS A 938 12.14 -3.71 -20.32
CA LYS A 938 12.57 -5.06 -19.87
C LYS A 938 12.17 -5.25 -18.41
N SER A 939 11.71 -6.44 -18.03
CA SER A 939 11.29 -6.73 -16.66
C SER A 939 12.51 -6.81 -15.74
N THR A 940 12.57 -5.94 -14.74
CA THR A 940 13.52 -5.96 -13.61
C THR A 940 13.34 -7.17 -12.67
N GLY A 941 12.35 -8.03 -12.91
CA GLY A 941 11.89 -9.05 -11.96
C GLY A 941 10.94 -8.49 -10.88
N ILE A 942 10.57 -7.22 -11.00
CA ILE A 942 9.78 -6.45 -10.03
C ILE A 942 8.34 -6.37 -10.53
N GLU A 943 7.37 -6.41 -9.60
CA GLU A 943 5.94 -6.43 -9.90
C GLU A 943 5.48 -5.13 -10.62
N PRO A 944 4.53 -5.20 -11.56
CA PRO A 944 3.96 -4.01 -12.19
C PRO A 944 3.33 -3.08 -11.15
N GLY A 945 3.68 -1.79 -11.21
CA GLY A 945 3.18 -0.81 -10.25
C GLY A 945 3.89 -0.81 -8.88
N ALA A 946 5.00 -1.53 -8.71
CA ALA A 946 5.71 -1.63 -7.42
C ALA A 946 6.95 -0.72 -7.28
N MET A 947 7.11 0.28 -8.16
CA MET A 947 8.19 1.28 -8.11
C MET A 947 7.70 2.59 -8.71
N ASP A 948 8.21 3.72 -8.21
CA ASP A 948 7.97 5.04 -8.79
C ASP A 948 9.09 5.53 -9.72
N ILE A 949 8.71 6.47 -10.59
CA ILE A 949 9.59 7.24 -11.47
C ILE A 949 9.15 8.72 -11.52
N ALA A 950 10.12 9.62 -11.49
CA ALA A 950 9.85 11.06 -11.34
C ALA A 950 10.13 11.91 -12.59
N TRP A 951 9.41 13.03 -12.69
CA TRP A 951 9.71 14.16 -13.57
C TRP A 951 9.86 15.44 -12.73
N ASP A 952 11.11 15.82 -12.47
CA ASP A 952 11.50 17.10 -11.88
C ASP A 952 12.18 17.97 -12.97
N ALA A 953 13.32 18.59 -12.73
CA ALA A 953 13.95 19.54 -13.63
C ALA A 953 15.08 18.95 -14.52
N VAL A 954 15.30 19.61 -15.66
CA VAL A 954 16.41 19.32 -16.60
C VAL A 954 17.29 20.55 -16.77
N ALA A 955 18.61 20.39 -16.73
CA ALA A 955 19.57 21.46 -16.95
C ALA A 955 20.44 21.20 -18.19
N PHE A 956 20.45 22.12 -19.13
CA PHE A 956 21.39 22.12 -20.26
C PHE A 956 22.56 23.05 -19.94
N GLN A 957 23.76 22.53 -19.75
CA GLN A 957 24.99 23.31 -19.56
C GLN A 957 25.69 23.49 -20.92
N PRO A 958 25.67 24.68 -21.54
CA PRO A 958 26.43 24.92 -22.78
C PRO A 958 27.92 24.74 -22.55
N LEU A 959 28.58 24.03 -23.47
CA LEU A 959 30.00 23.72 -23.41
C LEU A 959 30.78 24.55 -24.45
N PRO A 960 32.07 24.86 -24.21
CA PRO A 960 32.91 25.60 -25.17
C PRO A 960 33.23 24.78 -26.44
N GLY A 961 32.96 23.48 -26.44
CA GLY A 961 33.15 22.56 -27.55
C GLY A 961 32.84 21.12 -27.11
N LYS A 962 33.17 20.13 -27.94
CA LYS A 962 33.12 18.72 -27.54
C LYS A 962 34.04 18.50 -26.34
N PRO A 963 33.61 17.82 -25.25
CA PRO A 963 34.53 17.38 -24.20
C PRO A 963 35.72 16.64 -24.79
N ALA A 964 36.93 17.01 -24.34
CA ALA A 964 38.17 16.39 -24.81
C ALA A 964 38.27 14.91 -24.39
N ASN A 965 37.61 14.57 -23.27
CA ASN A 965 37.55 13.23 -22.72
C ASN A 965 36.07 12.87 -22.51
N GLN A 966 35.62 11.77 -23.10
CA GLN A 966 34.32 11.16 -22.84
C GLN A 966 34.57 9.72 -22.43
N ILE A 967 34.36 9.42 -21.15
CA ILE A 967 34.80 8.21 -20.49
C ILE A 967 33.58 7.38 -20.09
N VAL A 968 33.57 6.12 -20.51
CA VAL A 968 32.58 5.13 -20.05
C VAL A 968 33.31 4.04 -19.27
N VAL A 969 32.83 3.78 -18.07
CA VAL A 969 33.41 2.80 -17.15
C VAL A 969 32.44 1.63 -17.01
N LEU A 970 32.92 0.44 -17.35
CA LEU A 970 32.17 -0.81 -17.44
C LEU A 970 32.85 -1.89 -16.58
N GLY A 971 32.18 -3.02 -16.40
CA GLY A 971 32.77 -4.23 -15.84
C GLY A 971 32.23 -4.60 -14.47
N ASP A 972 33.01 -5.38 -13.75
CA ASP A 972 32.63 -6.01 -12.49
C ASP A 972 32.95 -5.16 -11.23
N SER A 973 32.82 -5.80 -10.07
CA SER A 973 33.14 -5.31 -8.73
C SER A 973 34.50 -4.61 -8.62
N TYR A 974 35.54 -5.09 -9.31
CA TYR A 974 36.87 -4.46 -9.29
C TYR A 974 36.88 -3.09 -9.97
N THR A 975 35.94 -2.83 -10.89
CA THR A 975 35.76 -1.50 -11.51
C THR A 975 34.69 -0.67 -10.80
N GLY A 976 33.64 -1.29 -10.26
CA GLY A 976 32.69 -0.62 -9.35
C GLY A 976 33.40 -0.02 -8.13
N GLY A 977 34.44 -0.69 -7.63
CA GLY A 977 35.18 -0.27 -6.44
C GLY A 977 34.72 -0.96 -5.17
N GLU A 978 34.20 -2.18 -5.29
CA GLU A 978 33.96 -3.11 -4.18
C GLU A 978 35.18 -3.17 -3.25
N GLY A 979 34.96 -3.21 -1.94
CA GLY A 979 36.00 -3.18 -0.92
C GLY A 979 36.64 -1.81 -0.63
N ALA A 980 36.29 -0.75 -1.37
CA ALA A 980 36.80 0.61 -1.16
C ALA A 980 35.84 1.53 -0.37
N GLY A 981 34.61 1.08 -0.06
CA GLY A 981 33.63 1.86 0.71
C GLY A 981 33.08 3.08 -0.04
N ASP A 982 32.38 3.98 0.68
CA ASP A 982 31.74 5.18 0.15
C ASP A 982 31.01 4.95 -1.20
N TYR A 983 30.16 3.92 -1.20
CA TYR A 983 29.32 3.55 -2.34
C TYR A 983 28.21 4.56 -2.58
N ASP A 984 27.96 4.85 -3.86
CA ASP A 984 26.74 5.52 -4.28
C ASP A 984 25.53 4.73 -3.80
N ARG A 985 24.59 5.43 -3.16
CA ARG A 985 23.52 4.79 -2.40
C ARG A 985 22.43 4.18 -3.28
N ALA A 986 22.23 4.71 -4.50
CA ALA A 986 21.37 4.06 -5.48
C ALA A 986 21.92 2.68 -5.90
N SER A 987 23.25 2.48 -5.82
CA SER A 987 23.92 1.19 -6.09
C SER A 987 24.22 0.32 -4.85
N ASN A 988 23.72 0.70 -3.67
CA ASN A 988 24.00 0.04 -2.38
C ASN A 988 22.80 0.18 -1.44
N HIS A 989 21.73 -0.53 -1.80
CA HIS A 989 20.42 -0.45 -1.18
C HIS A 989 19.79 -1.85 -1.03
N ILE A 990 19.09 -2.09 0.09
CA ILE A 990 18.04 -3.11 0.22
C ILE A 990 16.81 -2.40 0.78
N ALA A 991 15.66 -2.56 0.14
CA ALA A 991 14.38 -2.06 0.62
C ALA A 991 14.02 -2.71 1.95
N SER A 992 13.31 -2.00 2.84
CA SER A 992 13.20 -2.43 4.25
C SER A 992 12.42 -3.75 4.49
N ASP A 993 11.72 -4.24 3.46
CA ASP A 993 11.06 -5.55 3.33
C ASP A 993 11.95 -6.64 2.68
N GLY A 994 12.94 -6.23 1.87
CA GLY A 994 13.89 -7.12 1.17
C GLY A 994 13.53 -7.47 -0.29
N GLY A 995 12.41 -7.00 -0.84
CA GLY A 995 11.95 -7.31 -2.20
C GLY A 995 12.75 -6.65 -3.31
N VAL A 996 13.17 -5.39 -3.11
CA VAL A 996 14.01 -4.63 -4.05
C VAL A 996 15.38 -4.40 -3.45
N PHE A 997 16.45 -4.63 -4.21
CA PHE A 997 17.82 -4.32 -3.80
C PHE A 997 18.69 -3.92 -4.99
N ASP A 998 19.74 -3.14 -4.73
CA ASP A 998 20.82 -2.87 -5.67
C ASP A 998 22.15 -3.01 -4.90
N ALA A 999 23.01 -3.90 -5.41
CA ALA A 999 24.33 -4.22 -4.87
C ALA A 999 25.42 -4.04 -5.94
N CYS A 1000 25.22 -3.16 -6.92
CA CYS A 1000 26.24 -2.84 -7.91
C CYS A 1000 27.49 -2.15 -7.30
N HIS A 1001 27.36 -1.57 -6.10
CA HIS A 1001 28.44 -1.06 -5.24
C HIS A 1001 29.44 -0.14 -5.96
N ARG A 1002 28.95 0.93 -6.59
CA ARG A 1002 29.78 1.93 -7.26
C ARG A 1002 30.39 2.91 -6.25
N SER A 1003 31.66 2.71 -5.91
CA SER A 1003 32.41 3.52 -4.96
C SER A 1003 32.82 4.87 -5.55
N SER A 1004 32.70 5.94 -4.74
CA SER A 1004 33.35 7.22 -5.04
C SER A 1004 34.88 7.13 -5.15
N HIS A 1005 35.48 6.08 -4.55
CA HIS A 1005 36.91 5.72 -4.61
C HIS A 1005 37.27 4.72 -5.71
N ALA A 1006 36.36 4.40 -6.64
CA ALA A 1006 36.66 3.55 -7.79
C ALA A 1006 37.94 4.00 -8.52
N TRP A 1007 38.76 3.07 -9.01
CA TRP A 1007 40.08 3.40 -9.56
C TRP A 1007 40.02 4.29 -10.81
N SER A 1008 38.94 4.19 -11.58
CA SER A 1008 38.62 5.08 -12.70
C SER A 1008 38.38 6.52 -12.25
N ARG A 1009 37.75 6.73 -11.07
CA ARG A 1009 37.55 8.05 -10.46
C ARG A 1009 38.84 8.61 -9.84
N GLN A 1010 39.65 7.76 -9.20
CA GLN A 1010 40.93 8.16 -8.61
C GLN A 1010 42.03 8.46 -9.65
N ALA A 1011 41.94 7.91 -10.86
CA ALA A 1011 42.92 8.15 -11.92
C ALA A 1011 42.92 9.60 -12.41
N SER A 1012 44.01 10.02 -13.05
CA SER A 1012 44.17 11.36 -13.63
C SER A 1012 44.49 11.28 -15.12
N LEU A 1013 43.81 12.11 -15.91
CA LEU A 1013 44.06 12.26 -17.34
C LEU A 1013 45.32 13.11 -17.60
N PRO A 1014 45.94 13.03 -18.79
CA PRO A 1014 47.17 13.79 -19.10
C PRO A 1014 46.98 15.31 -19.21
N ASP A 1015 45.74 15.78 -19.32
CA ASP A 1015 45.35 17.19 -19.52
C ASP A 1015 45.14 17.96 -18.20
N SER A 1016 45.12 17.28 -17.04
CA SER A 1016 44.84 17.90 -15.73
C SER A 1016 45.65 17.26 -14.59
N GLY A 1017 45.86 18.05 -13.53
CA GLY A 1017 46.40 17.57 -12.26
C GLY A 1017 45.33 17.04 -11.29
N SER A 1018 44.05 17.25 -11.59
CA SER A 1018 42.92 16.74 -10.81
C SER A 1018 42.50 15.35 -11.27
N THR A 1019 42.00 14.54 -10.33
CA THR A 1019 41.45 13.22 -10.63
C THR A 1019 40.18 13.32 -11.49
N ILE A 1020 39.84 12.24 -12.19
CA ILE A 1020 38.66 12.14 -13.05
C ILE A 1020 37.39 12.35 -12.22
N GLY A 1021 37.28 11.73 -11.05
CA GLY A 1021 36.13 11.89 -10.14
C GLY A 1021 35.94 13.35 -9.72
N ALA A 1022 36.99 14.02 -9.23
CA ALA A 1022 36.90 15.41 -8.80
C ALA A 1022 36.53 16.38 -9.94
N ARG A 1023 36.86 16.05 -11.19
CA ARG A 1023 36.45 16.82 -12.38
C ARG A 1023 34.99 16.52 -12.77
N ALA A 1024 34.53 15.29 -12.62
CA ALA A 1024 33.14 14.91 -12.85
C ALA A 1024 32.21 15.60 -11.84
N ASP A 1025 32.55 15.57 -10.54
CA ASP A 1025 31.77 16.20 -9.46
C ASP A 1025 31.74 17.74 -9.60
N ALA A 1026 32.80 18.32 -10.16
CA ALA A 1026 32.87 19.75 -10.48
C ALA A 1026 32.23 20.13 -11.84
N LEU A 1027 31.62 19.16 -12.54
CA LEU A 1027 30.98 19.35 -13.86
C LEU A 1027 31.92 20.01 -14.90
N ASP A 1028 33.20 19.62 -14.89
CA ASP A 1028 34.25 20.14 -15.77
C ASP A 1028 33.81 20.12 -17.24
N PRO A 1029 33.82 21.25 -17.97
CA PRO A 1029 33.35 21.32 -19.35
C PRO A 1029 34.19 20.52 -20.38
N SER A 1030 35.35 19.99 -19.98
CA SER A 1030 36.26 19.20 -20.82
C SER A 1030 36.16 17.69 -20.63
N LEU A 1031 35.37 17.22 -19.67
CA LEU A 1031 35.21 15.81 -19.29
C LEU A 1031 33.74 15.40 -19.33
N ASP A 1032 33.39 14.29 -19.96
CA ASP A 1032 32.18 13.55 -19.68
C ASP A 1032 32.56 12.19 -19.08
N TYR A 1033 31.89 11.75 -18.02
CA TYR A 1033 32.27 10.56 -17.26
C TYR A 1033 31.03 9.84 -16.77
N HIS A 1034 30.91 8.56 -17.13
CA HIS A 1034 29.80 7.70 -16.76
C HIS A 1034 30.33 6.36 -16.25
N ILE A 1035 29.80 5.88 -15.12
CA ILE A 1035 30.16 4.58 -14.53
C ILE A 1035 28.91 3.72 -14.39
N THR A 1036 28.97 2.57 -15.05
CA THR A 1036 27.91 1.56 -15.16
C THR A 1036 28.40 0.18 -14.74
N ALA A 1037 29.65 0.10 -14.27
CA ALA A 1037 30.21 -1.10 -13.64
C ALA A 1037 29.37 -1.51 -12.43
N CYS A 1038 29.29 -2.81 -12.19
CA CYS A 1038 28.38 -3.40 -11.21
C CYS A 1038 28.99 -4.67 -10.59
N SER A 1039 28.89 -4.81 -9.25
CA SER A 1039 29.31 -6.01 -8.54
C SER A 1039 28.60 -7.27 -9.08
N HIS A 1040 29.28 -8.42 -9.05
CA HIS A 1040 28.89 -9.69 -9.70
C HIS A 1040 28.80 -9.72 -11.23
N SER A 1041 28.96 -8.60 -11.94
CA SER A 1041 28.79 -8.58 -13.41
C SER A 1041 29.66 -9.60 -14.14
N THR A 1042 28.99 -10.47 -14.89
CA THR A 1042 29.59 -11.38 -15.87
C THR A 1042 29.68 -10.72 -17.24
N THR A 1043 30.39 -11.33 -18.19
CA THR A 1043 30.38 -10.85 -19.59
C THR A 1043 28.97 -10.80 -20.19
N VAL A 1044 28.02 -11.61 -19.70
CA VAL A 1044 26.61 -11.58 -20.09
C VAL A 1044 25.90 -10.35 -19.50
N GLY A 1045 26.10 -10.04 -18.21
CA GLY A 1045 25.52 -8.85 -17.56
C GLY A 1045 26.05 -7.51 -18.10
N VAL A 1046 27.21 -7.52 -18.76
CA VAL A 1046 27.68 -6.37 -19.56
C VAL A 1046 26.95 -6.27 -20.92
N GLY A 1047 26.54 -7.40 -21.49
CA GLY A 1047 26.08 -7.54 -22.88
C GLY A 1047 24.56 -7.55 -23.13
N ASP A 1048 24.19 -7.46 -24.40
CA ASP A 1048 22.80 -7.30 -24.90
C ASP A 1048 22.00 -8.64 -24.94
N THR A 1049 22.69 -9.79 -24.89
CA THR A 1049 22.18 -11.07 -25.44
C THR A 1049 21.04 -11.74 -24.68
N THR A 1050 20.82 -11.42 -23.41
CA THR A 1050 19.69 -11.93 -22.59
C THR A 1050 18.77 -10.83 -22.08
N GLY A 1051 19.21 -9.56 -22.12
CA GLY A 1051 18.47 -8.43 -21.55
C GLY A 1051 18.40 -8.37 -20.02
N THR A 1052 19.20 -9.18 -19.33
CA THR A 1052 19.32 -9.21 -17.87
C THR A 1052 20.63 -8.55 -17.45
N GLY A 1053 20.57 -7.41 -16.75
CA GLY A 1053 21.71 -6.92 -15.97
C GLY A 1053 21.83 -7.67 -14.64
N GLU A 1054 22.69 -7.19 -13.74
CA GLU A 1054 22.82 -7.72 -12.39
C GLU A 1054 22.19 -6.76 -11.35
N ASN A 1055 21.84 -7.28 -10.18
CA ASN A 1055 21.32 -6.50 -9.03
C ASN A 1055 20.17 -5.53 -9.41
N ASN A 1056 19.24 -5.99 -10.25
CA ASN A 1056 18.07 -5.25 -10.76
C ASN A 1056 18.36 -4.08 -11.73
N GLU A 1057 19.63 -3.75 -11.99
CA GLU A 1057 20.00 -2.84 -13.09
C GLU A 1057 19.84 -3.48 -14.48
N GLY A 1058 19.80 -2.62 -15.50
CA GLY A 1058 19.86 -3.03 -16.90
C GLY A 1058 21.29 -3.38 -17.31
N ALA A 1059 21.44 -4.25 -18.31
CA ALA A 1059 22.76 -4.62 -18.84
C ALA A 1059 23.57 -3.38 -19.26
N GLN A 1060 24.87 -3.36 -18.98
CA GLN A 1060 25.67 -2.13 -19.03
C GLN A 1060 25.71 -1.47 -20.42
N PHE A 1061 25.69 -2.27 -21.49
CA PHE A 1061 25.58 -1.75 -22.87
C PHE A 1061 24.21 -1.12 -23.19
N ASP A 1062 23.14 -1.52 -22.50
CA ASP A 1062 21.77 -1.03 -22.72
C ASP A 1062 21.50 0.26 -21.96
N GLN A 1063 22.29 0.57 -20.93
CA GLN A 1063 22.27 1.88 -20.25
C GLN A 1063 22.64 3.04 -21.20
N GLY A 1064 23.20 2.73 -22.37
CA GLY A 1064 23.23 3.61 -23.54
C GLY A 1064 24.43 4.56 -23.65
N TYR A 1065 25.40 4.50 -22.72
CA TYR A 1065 26.52 5.45 -22.65
C TYR A 1065 27.65 5.24 -23.68
N LEU A 1066 27.74 4.06 -24.32
CA LEU A 1066 28.71 3.80 -25.39
C LEU A 1066 28.20 4.38 -26.72
N ASP A 1067 28.92 5.36 -27.28
CA ASP A 1067 28.63 5.87 -28.62
C ASP A 1067 29.90 6.35 -29.37
N ALA A 1068 29.72 6.82 -30.60
CA ALA A 1068 30.81 7.29 -31.46
C ALA A 1068 31.58 8.50 -30.90
N ASN A 1069 31.11 9.16 -29.84
CA ASN A 1069 31.81 10.25 -29.19
C ASN A 1069 32.69 9.84 -28.02
N THR A 1070 32.46 8.67 -27.42
CA THR A 1070 33.29 8.07 -26.37
C THR A 1070 34.76 8.03 -26.80
N THR A 1071 35.66 8.51 -25.94
CA THR A 1071 37.12 8.59 -26.22
C THR A 1071 37.92 7.55 -25.44
N LEU A 1072 37.39 7.06 -24.32
CA LEU A 1072 38.03 6.09 -23.45
C LEU A 1072 36.98 5.17 -22.85
N VAL A 1073 37.23 3.86 -22.88
CA VAL A 1073 36.46 2.85 -22.14
C VAL A 1073 37.42 2.11 -21.22
N THR A 1074 37.04 1.91 -19.96
CA THR A 1074 37.89 1.22 -18.97
C THR A 1074 37.08 0.15 -18.23
N LEU A 1075 37.61 -1.07 -18.12
CA LEU A 1075 36.93 -2.19 -17.46
C LEU A 1075 37.85 -3.27 -16.88
N THR A 1076 37.33 -3.96 -15.86
CA THR A 1076 37.70 -5.32 -15.41
C THR A 1076 36.52 -6.24 -15.71
N ILE A 1077 36.73 -7.38 -16.36
CA ILE A 1077 35.65 -8.35 -16.61
C ILE A 1077 36.20 -9.76 -16.83
N GLY A 1078 35.37 -10.77 -16.53
CA GLY A 1078 35.67 -12.20 -16.69
C GLY A 1078 36.05 -12.93 -15.40
N GLY A 1079 36.28 -12.23 -14.28
CA GLY A 1079 36.53 -12.87 -12.98
C GLY A 1079 35.34 -13.70 -12.47
N ASN A 1080 34.12 -13.19 -12.65
CA ASN A 1080 32.88 -13.90 -12.32
C ASN A 1080 32.60 -15.04 -13.32
N ASP A 1081 32.88 -14.85 -14.62
CA ASP A 1081 32.80 -15.90 -15.64
C ASP A 1081 33.81 -17.06 -15.37
N ALA A 1082 34.92 -16.75 -14.71
CA ALA A 1082 35.92 -17.70 -14.19
C ALA A 1082 35.62 -18.18 -12.75
N ARG A 1083 34.41 -17.93 -12.23
CA ARG A 1083 33.86 -18.47 -10.98
C ARG A 1083 34.72 -18.19 -9.73
N PHE A 1084 35.47 -17.08 -9.70
CA PHE A 1084 36.46 -16.85 -8.63
C PHE A 1084 35.85 -16.80 -7.23
N SER A 1085 34.66 -16.21 -7.08
CA SER A 1085 33.94 -16.15 -5.81
C SER A 1085 33.58 -17.55 -5.31
N GLU A 1086 33.02 -18.40 -6.18
CA GLU A 1086 32.66 -19.78 -5.88
C GLU A 1086 33.90 -20.65 -5.59
N LEU A 1087 35.00 -20.43 -6.31
CA LEU A 1087 36.28 -21.11 -6.07
C LEU A 1087 36.86 -20.74 -4.71
N ILE A 1088 36.86 -19.47 -4.34
CA ILE A 1088 37.28 -19.00 -3.01
C ILE A 1088 36.42 -19.67 -1.93
N GLU A 1089 35.10 -19.70 -2.08
CA GLU A 1089 34.21 -20.36 -1.12
C GLU A 1089 34.39 -21.88 -1.04
N PHE A 1090 34.59 -22.54 -2.18
CA PHE A 1090 34.76 -23.97 -2.28
C PHE A 1090 36.11 -24.41 -1.69
N CYS A 1091 37.19 -23.70 -2.03
CA CYS A 1091 38.54 -24.00 -1.55
C CYS A 1091 38.77 -23.65 -0.07
N ALA A 1092 37.93 -22.82 0.55
CA ALA A 1092 37.92 -22.65 2.01
C ALA A 1092 37.44 -23.90 2.77
N LYS A 1093 36.81 -24.86 2.08
CA LYS A 1093 36.17 -26.05 2.65
C LYS A 1093 36.74 -27.38 2.09
N ASN A 1094 37.51 -27.33 1.01
CA ASN A 1094 37.98 -28.49 0.25
C ASN A 1094 39.47 -28.38 -0.11
N SER A 1095 40.14 -29.52 -0.32
CA SER A 1095 41.56 -29.59 -0.66
C SER A 1095 41.84 -29.21 -2.13
N CYS A 1096 41.79 -27.92 -2.43
CA CYS A 1096 42.12 -27.41 -3.77
C CYS A 1096 43.64 -27.48 -4.07
N PRO A 1097 44.02 -27.59 -5.36
CA PRO A 1097 43.15 -27.71 -6.53
C PRO A 1097 42.77 -29.16 -6.92
N ASP A 1098 43.06 -30.15 -6.07
CA ASP A 1098 42.81 -31.58 -6.36
C ASP A 1098 41.33 -32.00 -6.22
N ALA A 1099 40.46 -31.08 -5.81
CA ALA A 1099 39.03 -31.30 -5.62
C ALA A 1099 38.23 -31.03 -6.91
N VAL A 1100 37.06 -31.66 -7.04
CA VAL A 1100 36.10 -31.45 -8.13
C VAL A 1100 34.93 -30.62 -7.60
N MET A 1101 34.60 -29.51 -8.26
CA MET A 1101 33.52 -28.61 -7.85
C MET A 1101 32.21 -28.96 -8.57
N GLY A 1102 31.11 -29.13 -7.83
CA GLY A 1102 29.79 -29.37 -8.40
C GLY A 1102 29.74 -30.58 -9.34
N SER A 1103 29.43 -30.31 -10.61
CA SER A 1103 29.37 -31.29 -11.71
C SER A 1103 30.53 -31.16 -12.72
N ASP A 1104 31.63 -30.52 -12.33
CA ASP A 1104 32.80 -30.34 -13.20
C ASP A 1104 33.36 -31.72 -13.64
N PRO A 1105 33.86 -31.85 -14.89
CA PRO A 1105 34.24 -33.14 -15.46
C PRO A 1105 35.56 -33.72 -14.92
N GLN A 1106 36.35 -32.93 -14.20
CA GLN A 1106 37.66 -33.25 -13.65
C GLN A 1106 38.00 -32.28 -12.51
N ASP A 1107 39.14 -32.46 -11.84
CA ASP A 1107 39.58 -31.56 -10.76
C ASP A 1107 39.86 -30.12 -11.24
N LEU A 1108 39.82 -29.18 -10.29
CA LEU A 1108 40.01 -27.76 -10.56
C LEU A 1108 41.39 -27.43 -11.16
N ALA A 1109 42.43 -28.21 -10.84
CA ALA A 1109 43.77 -28.01 -11.38
C ALA A 1109 43.82 -28.18 -12.91
N HIS A 1110 42.91 -28.97 -13.48
CA HIS A 1110 42.79 -29.20 -14.91
C HIS A 1110 41.60 -28.47 -15.54
N TYR A 1111 40.46 -28.35 -14.84
CA TYR A 1111 39.24 -27.77 -15.41
C TYR A 1111 39.23 -26.24 -15.47
N GLU A 1112 39.62 -25.54 -14.41
CA GLU A 1112 39.56 -24.07 -14.40
C GLU A 1112 40.45 -23.43 -15.48
N PRO A 1113 41.70 -23.88 -15.69
CA PRO A 1113 42.53 -23.50 -16.85
C PRO A 1113 41.87 -23.72 -18.22
N GLN A 1114 41.00 -24.72 -18.35
CA GLN A 1114 40.28 -25.01 -19.59
C GLN A 1114 39.04 -24.12 -19.74
N LEU A 1115 38.32 -23.81 -18.65
CA LEU A 1115 37.20 -22.87 -18.66
C LEU A 1115 37.68 -21.45 -18.99
N ILE A 1116 38.76 -20.99 -18.37
CA ILE A 1116 39.36 -19.67 -18.60
C ILE A 1116 39.74 -19.52 -20.09
N ARG A 1117 40.57 -20.42 -20.62
CA ARG A 1117 41.04 -20.37 -22.02
C ARG A 1117 39.95 -20.62 -23.05
N GLY A 1118 39.02 -21.51 -22.73
CA GLY A 1118 37.98 -21.97 -23.65
C GLY A 1118 36.79 -21.03 -23.74
N TYR A 1119 36.29 -20.55 -22.60
CA TYR A 1119 35.07 -19.76 -22.50
C TYR A 1119 35.37 -18.30 -22.16
N VAL A 1120 36.02 -18.04 -21.02
CA VAL A 1120 36.15 -16.68 -20.45
C VAL A 1120 36.87 -15.74 -21.42
N VAL A 1121 38.04 -16.15 -21.93
CA VAL A 1121 38.81 -15.37 -22.93
C VAL A 1121 37.98 -15.09 -24.20
N GLN A 1122 37.12 -16.01 -24.64
CA GLN A 1122 36.26 -15.80 -25.82
C GLN A 1122 35.14 -14.79 -25.53
N GLN A 1123 34.53 -14.84 -24.35
CA GLN A 1123 33.48 -13.89 -23.99
C GLN A 1123 34.06 -12.49 -23.77
N VAL A 1124 35.18 -12.35 -23.07
CA VAL A 1124 35.85 -11.04 -22.89
C VAL A 1124 36.31 -10.49 -24.24
N SER A 1125 36.85 -11.32 -25.14
CA SER A 1125 37.15 -10.91 -26.52
C SER A 1125 35.90 -10.40 -27.28
N SER A 1126 34.73 -10.97 -27.00
CA SER A 1126 33.46 -10.56 -27.60
C SER A 1126 32.96 -9.23 -27.03
N VAL A 1127 33.01 -9.06 -25.70
CA VAL A 1127 32.70 -7.79 -25.01
C VAL A 1127 33.59 -6.65 -25.53
N LEU A 1128 34.91 -6.87 -25.64
CA LEU A 1128 35.84 -5.85 -26.16
C LEU A 1128 35.57 -5.48 -27.63
N THR A 1129 35.22 -6.47 -28.46
CA THR A 1129 34.85 -6.24 -29.85
C THR A 1129 33.55 -5.44 -29.95
N GLU A 1130 32.57 -5.72 -29.10
CA GLU A 1130 31.30 -4.99 -29.08
C GLU A 1130 31.44 -3.56 -28.53
N ILE A 1131 32.32 -3.35 -27.55
CA ILE A 1131 32.74 -2.00 -27.14
C ILE A 1131 33.33 -1.25 -28.33
N HIS A 1132 34.20 -1.88 -29.13
CA HIS A 1132 34.76 -1.25 -30.32
C HIS A 1132 33.69 -0.96 -31.39
N ASN A 1133 32.69 -1.82 -31.55
CA ASN A 1133 31.57 -1.61 -32.48
C ASN A 1133 30.70 -0.40 -32.07
N ARG A 1134 30.36 -0.29 -30.77
CA ARG A 1134 29.51 0.79 -30.23
C ARG A 1134 30.27 2.12 -30.07
N ALA A 1135 31.54 2.06 -29.70
CA ALA A 1135 32.43 3.19 -29.47
C ALA A 1135 33.69 3.15 -30.35
N PRO A 1136 33.57 3.29 -31.70
CA PRO A 1136 34.68 3.08 -32.64
C PRO A 1136 35.85 4.06 -32.51
N ASN A 1137 35.64 5.20 -31.85
CA ASN A 1137 36.67 6.21 -31.60
C ASN A 1137 37.33 6.09 -30.21
N ALA A 1138 36.86 5.18 -29.35
CA ALA A 1138 37.38 5.03 -28.00
C ALA A 1138 38.68 4.21 -27.97
N LYS A 1139 39.61 4.62 -27.11
CA LYS A 1139 40.65 3.71 -26.62
C LYS A 1139 40.03 2.79 -25.57
N ILE A 1140 40.32 1.50 -25.62
CA ILE A 1140 39.74 0.51 -24.70
C ILE A 1140 40.83 0.02 -23.77
N VAL A 1141 40.62 0.05 -22.46
CA VAL A 1141 41.59 -0.38 -21.44
C VAL A 1141 40.99 -1.51 -20.61
N LEU A 1142 41.41 -2.74 -20.90
CA LEU A 1142 41.17 -3.90 -20.03
C LEU A 1142 42.22 -3.91 -18.92
N MET A 1143 41.77 -3.82 -17.68
CA MET A 1143 42.60 -3.93 -16.49
C MET A 1143 42.64 -5.39 -15.99
N GLY A 1144 43.82 -5.88 -15.62
CA GLY A 1144 44.02 -7.23 -15.10
C GLY A 1144 43.76 -7.37 -13.60
N TYR A 1145 43.34 -8.55 -13.15
CA TYR A 1145 43.18 -8.87 -11.72
C TYR A 1145 44.54 -9.09 -11.02
N PRO A 1146 44.65 -8.83 -9.71
CA PRO A 1146 45.89 -8.96 -8.98
C PRO A 1146 46.06 -10.41 -8.47
N VAL A 1147 47.23 -10.73 -7.91
CA VAL A 1147 47.33 -11.92 -7.04
C VAL A 1147 46.50 -11.64 -5.79
N LEU A 1148 45.39 -12.36 -5.62
CA LEU A 1148 44.40 -12.09 -4.57
C LEU A 1148 44.97 -12.30 -3.16
N MET A 1149 45.68 -13.40 -2.96
CA MET A 1149 46.17 -13.86 -1.66
C MET A 1149 47.56 -14.46 -1.76
N VAL A 1150 48.34 -14.34 -0.69
CA VAL A 1150 49.66 -14.98 -0.54
C VAL A 1150 49.74 -15.74 0.79
N SER A 1151 50.73 -16.63 0.90
CA SER A 1151 51.01 -17.30 2.18
C SER A 1151 51.68 -16.30 3.12
N GLY A 1152 50.96 -15.85 4.14
CA GLY A 1152 51.46 -14.93 5.15
C GLY A 1152 52.31 -15.62 6.21
N GLU A 1153 53.29 -14.90 6.75
CA GLU A 1153 53.90 -15.18 8.06
C GLU A 1153 53.11 -14.44 9.16
N ALA A 1154 53.21 -14.89 10.42
CA ALA A 1154 52.49 -14.27 11.53
C ALA A 1154 52.74 -12.75 11.63
N PRO A 1155 51.70 -11.91 11.82
CA PRO A 1155 50.33 -12.26 12.24
C PRO A 1155 49.35 -12.57 11.09
N HIS A 1156 49.77 -12.60 9.82
CA HIS A 1156 48.88 -12.69 8.66
C HIS A 1156 48.63 -14.13 8.14
N GLU A 1157 48.71 -15.14 9.02
CA GLU A 1157 48.59 -16.56 8.63
C GLU A 1157 47.15 -16.99 8.23
N THR A 1158 46.16 -16.11 8.30
CA THR A 1158 44.73 -16.43 8.10
C THR A 1158 44.41 -17.03 6.73
N CYS A 1159 45.04 -16.59 5.64
CA CYS A 1159 44.86 -17.25 4.34
C CYS A 1159 45.48 -18.65 4.34
N THR A 1160 46.69 -18.80 4.90
CA THR A 1160 47.42 -20.07 4.95
C THR A 1160 46.68 -21.13 5.77
N SER A 1161 46.00 -20.74 6.86
CA SER A 1161 45.25 -21.66 7.71
C SER A 1161 43.90 -22.10 7.12
N ILE A 1162 43.29 -21.30 6.23
CA ILE A 1162 42.00 -21.58 5.61
C ILE A 1162 42.16 -22.36 4.30
N TYR A 1163 43.06 -21.91 3.40
CA TYR A 1163 43.21 -22.48 2.06
C TYR A 1163 44.37 -23.47 1.94
N GLY A 1164 45.38 -23.34 2.80
CA GLY A 1164 46.63 -24.08 2.68
C GLY A 1164 47.53 -23.57 1.54
N ALA A 1165 48.84 -23.78 1.69
CA ALA A 1165 49.84 -23.25 0.76
C ALA A 1165 49.66 -23.74 -0.70
N LYS A 1166 49.11 -24.95 -0.92
CA LYS A 1166 48.89 -25.50 -2.26
C LYS A 1166 47.79 -24.76 -3.03
N ALA A 1167 46.65 -24.48 -2.38
CA ALA A 1167 45.56 -23.72 -3.02
C ALA A 1167 45.97 -22.26 -3.26
N ILE A 1168 46.69 -21.64 -2.32
CA ILE A 1168 47.22 -20.27 -2.49
C ILE A 1168 48.17 -20.18 -3.68
N ALA A 1169 49.10 -21.13 -3.82
CA ALA A 1169 50.01 -21.17 -4.98
C ALA A 1169 49.23 -21.32 -6.29
N TRP A 1170 48.20 -22.19 -6.32
CA TRP A 1170 47.33 -22.37 -7.48
C TRP A 1170 46.52 -21.11 -7.84
N PHE A 1171 45.95 -20.39 -6.87
CA PHE A 1171 45.27 -19.11 -7.13
C PHE A 1171 46.24 -18.07 -7.73
N ALA A 1172 47.49 -18.02 -7.27
CA ALA A 1172 48.51 -17.16 -7.87
C ALA A 1172 48.88 -17.60 -9.30
N ASP A 1173 49.03 -18.90 -9.55
CA ASP A 1173 49.27 -19.46 -10.89
C ASP A 1173 48.11 -19.14 -11.86
N MET A 1174 46.85 -19.19 -11.40
CA MET A 1174 45.67 -18.79 -12.18
C MET A 1174 45.66 -17.29 -12.50
N ALA A 1175 46.00 -16.42 -11.54
CA ALA A 1175 46.11 -14.98 -11.81
C ALA A 1175 47.19 -14.69 -12.87
N HIS A 1176 48.34 -15.39 -12.79
CA HIS A 1176 49.38 -15.35 -13.81
C HIS A 1176 48.95 -15.96 -15.15
N GLU A 1177 47.99 -16.89 -15.18
CA GLU A 1177 47.45 -17.48 -16.40
C GLU A 1177 46.50 -16.54 -17.12
N ILE A 1178 45.52 -15.99 -16.42
CA ILE A 1178 44.58 -14.99 -16.93
C ILE A 1178 45.34 -13.78 -17.47
N ASP A 1179 46.37 -13.30 -16.77
CA ASP A 1179 47.20 -12.18 -17.19
C ASP A 1179 47.88 -12.42 -18.55
N ARG A 1180 48.49 -13.59 -18.75
CA ARG A 1180 49.09 -13.98 -20.04
C ARG A 1180 48.05 -14.17 -21.14
N ASP A 1181 46.94 -14.83 -20.84
CA ASP A 1181 45.93 -15.18 -21.84
C ASP A 1181 45.12 -13.93 -22.25
N TYR A 1182 44.90 -12.96 -21.34
CA TYR A 1182 44.36 -11.64 -21.65
C TYR A 1182 45.35 -10.77 -22.44
N GLU A 1183 46.65 -10.77 -22.09
CA GLU A 1183 47.67 -10.07 -22.89
C GLU A 1183 47.73 -10.61 -24.32
N ALA A 1184 47.71 -11.94 -24.50
CA ALA A 1184 47.69 -12.59 -25.81
C ALA A 1184 46.40 -12.31 -26.61
N MET A 1185 45.24 -12.36 -25.96
CA MET A 1185 43.94 -11.99 -26.54
C MET A 1185 43.95 -10.54 -27.04
N VAL A 1186 44.36 -9.59 -26.19
CA VAL A 1186 44.43 -8.17 -26.56
C VAL A 1186 45.45 -7.94 -27.66
N ALA A 1187 46.61 -8.62 -27.66
CA ALA A 1187 47.57 -8.57 -28.75
C ALA A 1187 46.96 -9.05 -30.09
N SER A 1188 46.06 -10.05 -30.07
CA SER A 1188 45.30 -10.49 -31.25
C SER A 1188 44.29 -9.43 -31.71
N LEU A 1189 43.50 -8.86 -30.79
CA LEU A 1189 42.54 -7.79 -31.12
C LEU A 1189 43.23 -6.55 -31.71
N ARG A 1190 44.41 -6.18 -31.18
CA ARG A 1190 45.25 -5.11 -31.74
C ARG A 1190 45.76 -5.42 -33.16
N GLN A 1191 46.12 -6.67 -33.45
CA GLN A 1191 46.49 -7.08 -34.82
C GLN A 1191 45.31 -6.99 -35.80
N GLN A 1192 44.08 -7.11 -35.30
CA GLN A 1192 42.84 -6.90 -36.05
C GLN A 1192 42.45 -5.40 -36.18
N GLY A 1193 43.27 -4.49 -35.62
CA GLY A 1193 43.07 -3.05 -35.70
C GLY A 1193 42.25 -2.44 -34.55
N GLN A 1194 41.81 -3.24 -33.57
CA GLN A 1194 41.04 -2.73 -32.44
C GLN A 1194 41.96 -1.97 -31.45
N PRO A 1195 41.56 -0.79 -30.94
CA PRO A 1195 42.39 0.07 -30.08
C PRO A 1195 42.39 -0.37 -28.60
N VAL A 1196 42.59 -1.67 -28.36
CA VAL A 1196 42.55 -2.29 -27.03
C VAL A 1196 43.94 -2.29 -26.38
N THR A 1197 44.00 -1.93 -25.10
CA THR A 1197 45.16 -2.00 -24.23
C THR A 1197 44.87 -2.96 -23.08
N TYR A 1198 45.82 -3.83 -22.77
CA TYR A 1198 45.82 -4.61 -21.53
C TYR A 1198 46.77 -3.95 -20.53
N LEU A 1199 46.33 -3.79 -19.28
CA LEU A 1199 47.17 -3.35 -18.17
C LEU A 1199 47.26 -4.46 -17.11
N SER A 1200 48.37 -5.18 -17.11
CA SER A 1200 48.72 -6.13 -16.05
C SER A 1200 48.87 -5.39 -14.71
N SER A 1201 48.18 -5.87 -13.68
CA SER A 1201 48.25 -5.31 -12.33
C SER A 1201 49.24 -6.04 -11.42
N LEU A 1202 49.69 -7.24 -11.82
CA LEU A 1202 50.49 -8.16 -11.00
C LEU A 1202 51.75 -7.50 -10.42
N ALA A 1203 52.49 -6.74 -11.24
CA ALA A 1203 53.70 -6.04 -10.80
C ALA A 1203 53.40 -4.89 -9.81
N ALA A 1204 52.28 -4.19 -9.98
CA ALA A 1204 51.89 -3.07 -9.12
C ALA A 1204 51.33 -3.53 -7.76
N PHE A 1205 50.80 -4.77 -7.70
CA PHE A 1205 50.29 -5.43 -6.51
C PHE A 1205 51.29 -6.39 -5.84
N GLN A 1206 52.55 -6.45 -6.31
CA GLN A 1206 53.58 -7.28 -5.67
C GLN A 1206 53.75 -6.89 -4.18
N GLY A 1207 53.56 -7.86 -3.28
CA GLY A 1207 53.62 -7.67 -1.83
C GLY A 1207 52.36 -7.06 -1.18
N LYS A 1208 51.31 -6.78 -1.96
CA LYS A 1208 50.06 -6.10 -1.54
C LYS A 1208 48.81 -6.98 -1.57
N ALA A 1209 48.96 -8.25 -1.92
CA ALA A 1209 47.90 -9.26 -1.85
C ALA A 1209 47.34 -9.40 -0.42
N ALA A 1210 46.13 -9.98 -0.30
CA ALA A 1210 45.56 -10.35 0.98
C ALA A 1210 46.51 -11.30 1.73
N CYS A 1211 46.57 -11.15 3.06
CA CYS A 1211 47.51 -11.86 3.94
C CYS A 1211 49.02 -11.61 3.65
N GLY A 1212 49.35 -10.67 2.76
CA GLY A 1212 50.70 -10.16 2.58
C GLY A 1212 51.15 -9.22 3.72
N PRO A 1213 52.41 -8.76 3.70
CA PRO A 1213 52.97 -7.88 4.74
C PRO A 1213 52.49 -6.43 4.68
N ALA A 1214 51.88 -6.00 3.57
CA ALA A 1214 51.33 -4.66 3.38
C ALA A 1214 50.09 -4.73 2.46
N PRO A 1215 49.00 -5.39 2.90
CA PRO A 1215 47.85 -5.67 2.05
C PRO A 1215 47.16 -4.38 1.59
N GLN A 1216 46.81 -4.33 0.31
CA GLN A 1216 45.91 -3.34 -0.31
C GLN A 1216 44.69 -4.03 -0.96
N ILE A 1217 44.62 -5.35 -0.82
CA ILE A 1217 43.48 -6.20 -1.10
C ILE A 1217 42.91 -6.63 0.25
N ASN A 1218 41.59 -6.53 0.42
CA ASN A 1218 40.89 -6.95 1.62
C ASN A 1218 41.13 -8.43 1.91
N GLY A 1219 41.18 -8.78 3.20
CA GLY A 1219 41.19 -10.17 3.64
C GLY A 1219 39.80 -10.80 3.50
N LEU A 1220 39.49 -11.73 4.41
CA LEU A 1220 38.12 -12.12 4.66
C LEU A 1220 37.46 -11.05 5.54
N THR A 1221 36.45 -10.38 5.00
CA THR A 1221 35.68 -9.35 5.70
C THR A 1221 34.37 -9.97 6.20
N LEU A 1222 34.02 -9.70 7.47
CA LEU A 1222 32.76 -10.15 8.09
C LEU A 1222 31.74 -9.01 8.22
N ASP A 1223 32.22 -7.76 8.26
CA ASP A 1223 31.39 -6.57 8.33
C ASP A 1223 30.79 -6.29 6.94
N ARG A 1224 29.47 -6.46 6.84
CA ARG A 1224 28.74 -6.39 5.58
C ARG A 1224 28.41 -4.96 5.15
N THR A 1225 28.30 -4.75 3.84
CA THR A 1225 27.73 -3.53 3.26
C THR A 1225 26.20 -3.51 3.43
N HIS A 1226 25.55 -2.41 3.04
CA HIS A 1226 24.10 -2.29 3.24
C HIS A 1226 23.32 -3.28 2.37
N ALA A 1227 23.74 -3.52 1.13
CA ALA A 1227 23.03 -4.35 0.16
C ALA A 1227 23.37 -5.87 0.17
N GLU A 1228 24.09 -6.35 1.19
CA GLU A 1228 24.53 -7.75 1.26
C GLU A 1228 23.50 -8.69 1.93
N ILE A 1229 22.56 -9.21 1.13
CA ILE A 1229 21.51 -10.14 1.56
C ILE A 1229 22.12 -11.46 2.13
N PRO A 1230 21.69 -11.93 3.33
CA PRO A 1230 22.09 -13.25 3.86
C PRO A 1230 21.71 -14.41 2.93
N PRO A 1231 22.49 -15.52 2.88
CA PRO A 1231 22.85 -16.26 4.11
C PRO A 1231 24.34 -16.37 4.44
N PHE A 1232 25.26 -15.90 3.59
CA PHE A 1232 26.69 -16.21 3.71
C PHE A 1232 27.44 -15.31 4.72
N PRO A 1233 28.32 -15.82 5.58
CA PRO A 1233 28.94 -15.04 6.66
C PRO A 1233 30.07 -14.09 6.22
N LEU A 1234 30.43 -14.06 4.94
CA LEU A 1234 31.48 -13.20 4.38
C LEU A 1234 30.84 -12.02 3.63
N SER A 1235 31.47 -10.86 3.69
CA SER A 1235 31.13 -9.69 2.87
C SER A 1235 31.73 -9.78 1.47
N GLN A 1236 31.03 -9.22 0.48
CA GLN A 1236 31.46 -9.11 -0.93
C GLN A 1236 32.77 -8.33 -1.05
N GLN A 1237 33.05 -7.41 -0.12
CA GLN A 1237 34.32 -6.71 0.02
C GLN A 1237 35.54 -7.64 0.15
N SER A 1238 35.36 -8.91 0.54
CA SER A 1238 36.44 -9.88 0.70
C SER A 1238 37.24 -10.05 -0.59
N PHE A 1239 38.57 -10.06 -0.48
CA PHE A 1239 39.51 -10.13 -1.62
C PHE A 1239 39.39 -9.02 -2.68
N HIS A 1240 38.60 -7.97 -2.47
CA HIS A 1240 38.56 -6.81 -3.35
C HIS A 1240 39.52 -5.68 -2.91
N PRO A 1241 39.89 -4.73 -3.79
CA PRO A 1241 40.82 -3.66 -3.44
C PRO A 1241 40.30 -2.72 -2.35
N MET A 1242 41.16 -2.37 -1.40
CA MET A 1242 40.94 -1.24 -0.49
C MET A 1242 41.08 0.09 -1.26
N VAL A 1243 40.81 1.23 -0.62
CA VAL A 1243 41.02 2.58 -1.21
C VAL A 1243 42.44 2.75 -1.78
N GLU A 1244 43.47 2.24 -1.09
CA GLU A 1244 44.88 2.25 -1.54
C GLU A 1244 45.17 1.25 -2.68
N GLY A 1245 44.37 0.18 -2.77
CA GLY A 1245 44.41 -0.77 -3.88
C GLY A 1245 43.80 -0.15 -5.14
N ALA A 1246 42.64 0.49 -5.00
CA ALA A 1246 42.04 1.30 -6.07
C ALA A 1246 42.97 2.45 -6.50
N ALA A 1247 43.69 3.08 -5.57
CA ALA A 1247 44.74 4.06 -5.89
C ALA A 1247 45.91 3.45 -6.68
N THR A 1248 46.28 2.20 -6.41
CA THR A 1248 47.32 1.48 -7.18
C THR A 1248 46.86 1.20 -8.61
N TYR A 1249 45.62 0.77 -8.80
CA TYR A 1249 45.00 0.63 -10.13
C TYR A 1249 44.90 1.98 -10.87
N ALA A 1250 44.48 3.02 -10.16
CA ALA A 1250 44.42 4.38 -10.69
C ALA A 1250 45.79 4.88 -11.16
N GLY A 1251 46.85 4.52 -10.43
CA GLY A 1251 48.24 4.78 -10.81
C GLY A 1251 48.60 4.14 -12.16
N LEU A 1252 48.27 2.85 -12.36
CA LEU A 1252 48.49 2.15 -13.63
C LEU A 1252 47.77 2.83 -14.80
N LEU A 1253 46.48 3.12 -14.65
CA LEU A 1253 45.70 3.81 -15.68
C LEU A 1253 46.30 5.19 -15.99
N THR A 1254 46.61 5.98 -14.95
CA THR A 1254 47.21 7.33 -15.07
C THR A 1254 48.54 7.29 -15.81
N ASP A 1255 49.42 6.34 -15.48
CA ASP A 1255 50.72 6.17 -16.12
C ASP A 1255 50.59 5.75 -17.58
N ALA A 1256 49.66 4.85 -17.88
CA ALA A 1256 49.42 4.37 -19.23
C ALA A 1256 48.81 5.48 -20.11
N LEU A 1257 47.85 6.25 -19.60
CA LEU A 1257 47.29 7.44 -20.25
C LEU A 1257 48.36 8.50 -20.53
N LYS A 1258 49.24 8.81 -19.56
CA LYS A 1258 50.35 9.77 -19.72
C LYS A 1258 51.38 9.32 -20.77
N LYS A 1259 51.55 8.00 -20.94
CA LYS A 1259 52.38 7.40 -22.01
C LYS A 1259 51.67 7.37 -23.38
N GLY A 1260 50.40 7.78 -23.45
CA GLY A 1260 49.57 7.86 -24.66
C GLY A 1260 48.58 6.70 -24.85
N LEU A 1261 48.59 5.71 -23.94
CA LEU A 1261 48.18 4.32 -24.13
C LEU A 1261 48.97 3.61 -25.27
N PRO A 1262 49.39 2.35 -25.07
CA PRO A 1262 50.40 1.67 -25.88
C PRO A 1262 49.95 1.36 -27.31
#